data_AF-A0AAD6QC82-F1
#
_entry.id   AF-A0AAD6QC82-F1
#
_cell.length_a   1.000
_cell.length_b   1.000
_cell.length_c   1.000
_cell.angle_alpha   90.00
_cell.angle_beta   90.00
_cell.angle_gamma   90.00
#
_symmetry.space_group_name_H-M   'P 1'
#
loop_
_entity.id
_entity.type
_entity.pdbx_description
1 polymer ?
#
loop_
_entity_poly.entity_id
_entity_poly.type
_entity_poly.pdbx_seq_one_letter_code
_entity_poly.pdbx_strand_id
1 'polypeptide(L)'
;MLFLNAQTLTNEWRRKSRGSGYIATWLVKLLLLRGYTVKATVRDPRGSGYIASWLVKLLLHRGYTVKATVRDPNDPKRTEHLLNLDGAKERLHLFKANLVEEGSFDPVVDGCESVFHVASPVFLGTNDPQADLIEPAVKGTLNVLKSCAKFPSVKRVILTSSMASVAFNGKPLTPDVVVDETWFSDSAFCVSNKLWYMASKTLAEEAAWKFAKETGIDMVTINPGFVIGPLLQPTLNSSAELFLDHISGGAQGAPRLPSEIYRFVDVRDVAYAHIQALEIPSASGGSGYIASWLVKLLLHRGYTVKATVRDPNDPKRTEHLLNLDGAKERLHLFKANLVEEGSFDPVVDGCESVFHVASPVLLGTNIDPQADLIEPAVKGTLNVLKSCAKFPSVKRVILTSSMASVAFSGKPLTPDVVVDETWFSDSAFCVSNKLWYMASKTLAEEAAWKFAKEKGIDMVTINPGFVIGPLLQPTLKSTAELFLDHINGGAPGLPSEIYRFVDVRDVAYAHIQALEIPSASGRYCVVGRVTHFSDAVKIAHELYPTLPLPENGEGKVVSVTGASGYIASWLVKLLLERGYTVKASVRDPNDAKKTEHLLALDGAKERLQLFKADLLDEGSFDPVVEGCECVFHTASPFYFTVNDPQAELVDPALKGTVNVLRSCTKIPSIKRVVITSSMAAVVFNGKSLAPDVVVDETWFSDSDFCEKSKLWYHLSKTLAEEAAWKFTKENGIDMVTLNPGLVIGPLLQPTLNQSAESVLDLINGAKSYPNTTYRWVDVRDVANAHIYALENPSANGRYCLVGTVIHSSEAVKILSKLYPDLTIPKQCADDKPPMPKYQVSKERAASLGVKYTPLEERISSLVSYRAVATATERMSRGGDGKVVCVTGGSGYIASWLVKLLLQRGYTVKTTVRDPNDPKKTEHLLALDGAKERLHLFKANLLEEGAFDPVVDGCEGVFHTASPVSFSPNDDPQVDLIDPALKGTLNVLRSCAKVHSIRRVVLTSSSAACIYSGKPLNHDVVIDETWHSDPAICKELKAWYALSKTLAEEAAWNFAKENATDLVTLHPSFVIGPLLQPTLNLSVEMILNLVNGAETYPNEYYRCIDVRDVANAHIQAFEIPSASGRYGLTAYATTFSEVLKIIRENYPTLRLPEKSTESKFKPYQVSKEKAKTLDRAESVTLCFYLVFGPPALQEYLVRVCSKVLLHLLTFYEGISSLVSYRAVATGTERMNRGGDGKVVCVTGGSGYIASWLVKLLLQRGYTVKTTVRDPSQ
;
A
#
# COMPACT_ATOMS: atom_id res chain seq x y z
N MET A 1 -19.71 -5.79 -11.40
CA MET A 1 -20.31 -5.45 -12.70
C MET A 1 -19.25 -4.97 -13.70
N LEU A 2 -18.38 -5.86 -14.21
CA LEU A 2 -17.27 -5.49 -15.11
C LEU A 2 -17.07 -6.48 -16.28
N PHE A 3 -18.11 -7.19 -16.72
CA PHE A 3 -17.98 -8.30 -17.69
C PHE A 3 -18.63 -8.11 -19.07
N LEU A 4 -18.97 -6.89 -19.49
CA LEU A 4 -19.74 -6.67 -20.73
C LEU A 4 -19.02 -6.02 -21.92
N ASN A 5 -17.69 -5.90 -21.94
CA ASN A 5 -17.00 -5.20 -23.06
C ASN A 5 -15.77 -5.92 -23.66
N ALA A 6 -15.78 -7.25 -23.72
CA ALA A 6 -14.69 -8.03 -24.35
C ALA A 6 -14.75 -8.12 -25.89
N GLN A 7 -15.87 -7.76 -26.53
CA GLN A 7 -16.06 -7.89 -27.99
C GLN A 7 -15.53 -6.72 -28.83
N THR A 8 -15.36 -5.52 -28.24
CA THR A 8 -14.93 -4.32 -28.98
C THR A 8 -13.42 -4.17 -29.04
N LEU A 9 -12.70 -4.68 -28.04
CA LEU A 9 -11.22 -4.64 -27.96
C LEU A 9 -10.52 -5.55 -28.99
N THR A 10 -11.20 -6.58 -29.50
CA THR A 10 -10.66 -7.53 -30.48
C THR A 10 -10.63 -6.98 -31.91
N ASN A 11 -11.47 -5.99 -32.23
CA ASN A 11 -11.54 -5.39 -33.57
C ASN A 11 -10.55 -4.23 -33.78
N GLU A 12 -10.17 -3.48 -32.73
CA GLU A 12 -9.14 -2.43 -32.83
C GLU A 12 -7.70 -2.97 -32.77
N TRP A 13 -7.48 -4.13 -32.14
CA TRP A 13 -6.15 -4.75 -32.08
C TRP A 13 -5.65 -5.22 -33.45
N ARG A 14 -6.56 -5.44 -34.42
CA ARG A 14 -6.20 -5.78 -35.82
C ARG A 14 -5.65 -4.61 -36.65
N ARG A 15 -5.70 -3.36 -36.16
CA ARG A 15 -5.33 -2.18 -36.97
C ARG A 15 -4.05 -1.43 -36.56
N LYS A 16 -3.39 -1.75 -35.43
CA LYS A 16 -2.27 -0.91 -34.91
C LYS A 16 -1.00 -1.59 -34.39
N SER A 17 -0.80 -2.90 -34.51
CA SER A 17 0.43 -3.56 -34.05
C SER A 17 1.38 -3.96 -35.19
N ARG A 18 2.19 -3.00 -35.67
CA ARG A 18 3.48 -3.30 -36.34
C ARG A 18 4.57 -2.42 -35.76
N GLY A 19 5.16 -2.86 -34.66
CA GLY A 19 6.40 -2.28 -34.13
C GLY A 19 6.51 -2.31 -32.61
N SER A 20 7.06 -3.38 -32.05
CA SER A 20 7.84 -3.36 -30.80
C SER A 20 8.43 -4.75 -30.55
N GLY A 21 9.59 -5.01 -31.13
CA GLY A 21 10.33 -6.24 -30.88
C GLY A 21 11.79 -5.93 -30.61
N TYR A 22 12.12 -5.41 -29.41
CA TYR A 22 13.50 -5.26 -28.94
C TYR A 22 13.59 -5.08 -27.41
N ILE A 23 13.28 -6.10 -26.61
CA ILE A 23 13.85 -6.28 -25.25
C ILE A 23 13.98 -7.78 -24.95
N ALA A 24 14.74 -8.52 -25.76
CA ALA A 24 14.98 -9.95 -25.51
C ALA A 24 16.43 -10.40 -25.75
N THR A 25 17.36 -9.49 -26.04
CA THR A 25 18.72 -9.90 -26.46
C THR A 25 19.85 -9.33 -25.61
N TRP A 26 19.53 -8.58 -24.54
CA TRP A 26 20.54 -7.99 -23.67
C TRP A 26 20.51 -8.47 -22.20
N LEU A 27 19.55 -9.31 -21.81
CA LEU A 27 19.52 -9.92 -20.47
C LEU A 27 20.21 -11.30 -20.38
N VAL A 28 20.53 -11.92 -21.52
CA VAL A 28 21.12 -13.28 -21.58
C VAL A 28 22.65 -13.28 -21.40
N LYS A 29 23.30 -12.11 -21.56
CA LYS A 29 24.78 -12.02 -21.51
C LYS A 29 25.39 -11.79 -20.12
N LEU A 30 24.57 -11.63 -19.07
CA LEU A 30 25.04 -11.40 -17.69
C LEU A 30 24.84 -12.61 -16.76
N LEU A 31 24.29 -13.72 -17.27
CA LEU A 31 24.01 -14.94 -16.48
C LEU A 31 24.85 -16.15 -16.90
N LEU A 32 26.02 -15.92 -17.49
CA LEU A 32 26.99 -16.98 -17.76
C LEU A 32 28.22 -16.76 -16.88
N LEU A 33 28.33 -17.56 -15.81
CA LEU A 33 29.51 -18.37 -15.47
C LEU A 33 29.38 -18.97 -14.06
N ARG A 34 29.24 -20.31 -14.02
CA ARG A 34 29.87 -21.30 -13.11
C ARG A 34 28.87 -22.41 -12.79
N GLY A 35 29.17 -23.59 -13.33
CA GLY A 35 28.27 -24.73 -13.37
C GLY A 35 28.29 -25.63 -12.14
N TYR A 36 27.14 -26.24 -11.89
CA TYR A 36 26.92 -27.53 -11.24
C TYR A 36 25.69 -28.18 -11.90
N THR A 37 25.61 -29.52 -11.89
CA THR A 37 24.67 -30.32 -12.70
C THR A 37 23.72 -31.11 -11.78
N VAL A 38 22.40 -30.93 -11.87
CA VAL A 38 21.40 -31.72 -11.11
C VAL A 38 20.28 -32.20 -12.03
N LYS A 39 19.89 -33.49 -11.99
CA LYS A 39 18.95 -34.14 -12.92
C LYS A 39 17.51 -34.23 -12.37
N ALA A 40 16.53 -33.63 -13.04
CA ALA A 40 15.09 -33.60 -12.72
C ALA A 40 14.24 -34.15 -13.87
N THR A 41 13.07 -34.77 -13.62
CA THR A 41 12.17 -35.30 -14.67
C THR A 41 10.84 -34.56 -14.78
N VAL A 42 10.35 -34.26 -16.00
CA VAL A 42 9.06 -33.56 -16.28
C VAL A 42 8.24 -34.29 -17.36
N ARG A 43 6.94 -34.55 -17.20
CA ARG A 43 6.11 -35.24 -18.23
C ARG A 43 4.99 -34.41 -18.84
N ASP A 44 4.76 -34.59 -20.14
CA ASP A 44 3.56 -34.16 -20.87
C ASP A 44 2.71 -35.36 -21.42
N PRO A 45 1.42 -35.47 -21.09
CA PRO A 45 0.55 -36.52 -21.59
C PRO A 45 -0.14 -36.19 -22.93
N ARG A 46 -0.05 -34.99 -23.50
CA ARG A 46 -0.71 -34.63 -24.77
C ARG A 46 0.13 -33.75 -25.72
N GLY A 47 1.40 -34.08 -25.94
CA GLY A 47 2.19 -33.47 -27.03
C GLY A 47 2.39 -31.94 -26.96
N SER A 48 2.07 -31.31 -25.83
CA SER A 48 2.13 -29.88 -25.57
C SER A 48 1.71 -29.60 -24.13
N GLY A 49 2.49 -30.07 -23.16
CA GLY A 49 2.16 -29.94 -21.74
C GLY A 49 2.35 -28.49 -21.30
N TYR A 50 1.26 -27.75 -21.17
CA TYR A 50 1.32 -26.30 -20.95
C TYR A 50 2.12 -25.90 -19.70
N ILE A 51 1.86 -26.56 -18.56
CA ILE A 51 2.62 -26.38 -17.31
C ILE A 51 4.01 -27.00 -17.45
N ALA A 52 4.10 -28.21 -18.03
CA ALA A 52 5.35 -28.95 -18.22
C ALA A 52 6.41 -28.15 -19.00
N SER A 53 6.02 -27.49 -20.09
CA SER A 53 6.92 -26.70 -20.93
C SER A 53 7.54 -25.53 -20.17
N TRP A 54 6.75 -24.87 -19.32
CA TRP A 54 7.25 -23.79 -18.46
C TRP A 54 8.13 -24.32 -17.33
N LEU A 55 7.81 -25.49 -16.76
CA LEU A 55 8.70 -26.16 -15.81
C LEU A 55 10.04 -26.52 -16.42
N VAL A 56 10.05 -27.13 -17.61
CA VAL A 56 11.29 -27.45 -18.33
C VAL A 56 12.10 -26.18 -18.57
N LYS A 57 11.47 -25.10 -19.05
CA LYS A 57 12.13 -23.81 -19.28
C LYS A 57 12.76 -23.25 -18.00
N LEU A 58 12.01 -23.22 -16.89
CA LEU A 58 12.49 -22.66 -15.63
C LEU A 58 13.56 -23.54 -14.98
N LEU A 59 13.43 -24.87 -15.06
CA LEU A 59 14.43 -25.82 -14.56
C LEU A 59 15.73 -25.75 -15.37
N LEU A 60 15.65 -25.69 -16.71
CA LEU A 60 16.82 -25.47 -17.56
C LEU A 60 17.45 -24.10 -17.27
N HIS A 61 16.65 -23.06 -17.05
CA HIS A 61 17.17 -21.75 -16.65
C HIS A 61 17.88 -21.79 -15.28
N ARG A 62 17.36 -22.56 -14.33
CA ARG A 62 17.92 -22.79 -12.99
C ARG A 62 19.13 -23.73 -12.96
N GLY A 63 19.61 -24.21 -14.11
CA GLY A 63 20.80 -25.07 -14.17
C GLY A 63 20.52 -26.58 -14.10
N TYR A 64 19.26 -27.00 -13.94
CA TYR A 64 18.93 -28.43 -13.90
C TYR A 64 19.10 -29.08 -15.28
N THR A 65 19.58 -30.33 -15.27
CA THR A 65 19.37 -31.31 -16.32
C THR A 65 17.94 -31.82 -16.22
N VAL A 66 17.18 -31.75 -17.31
CA VAL A 66 15.79 -32.16 -17.34
C VAL A 66 15.64 -33.40 -18.21
N LYS A 67 15.15 -34.50 -17.65
CA LYS A 67 14.67 -35.66 -18.40
C LYS A 67 13.16 -35.50 -18.63
N ALA A 68 12.75 -35.08 -19.83
CA ALA A 68 11.33 -34.92 -20.11
C ALA A 68 10.75 -36.12 -20.83
N THR A 69 9.49 -36.45 -20.58
CA THR A 69 8.77 -37.49 -21.33
C THR A 69 7.77 -36.91 -22.30
N VAL A 70 7.79 -37.44 -23.52
CA VAL A 70 6.90 -37.10 -24.62
C VAL A 70 6.41 -38.39 -25.29
N ARG A 71 5.22 -38.38 -25.91
CA ARG A 71 4.68 -39.60 -26.56
C ARG A 71 5.52 -40.08 -27.73
N ASP A 72 6.10 -39.13 -28.46
CA ASP A 72 7.02 -39.39 -29.56
C ASP A 72 8.14 -38.33 -29.54
N PRO A 73 9.36 -38.70 -29.11
CA PRO A 73 10.52 -37.81 -29.11
C PRO A 73 10.93 -37.30 -30.50
N ASN A 74 10.48 -37.97 -31.56
CA ASN A 74 10.82 -37.62 -32.94
C ASN A 74 9.78 -36.72 -33.62
N ASP A 75 8.64 -36.43 -32.98
CA ASP A 75 7.60 -35.54 -33.53
C ASP A 75 7.95 -34.07 -33.26
N PRO A 76 8.38 -33.28 -34.28
CA PRO A 76 8.82 -31.91 -34.09
C PRO A 76 7.73 -31.01 -33.51
N LYS A 77 6.45 -31.29 -33.79
CA LYS A 77 5.34 -30.50 -33.23
C LYS A 77 5.29 -30.56 -31.70
N ARG A 78 5.81 -31.64 -31.12
CA ARG A 78 5.81 -31.90 -29.68
C ARG A 78 7.13 -31.57 -29.00
N THR A 79 8.23 -31.50 -29.76
CA THR A 79 9.58 -31.40 -29.19
C THR A 79 10.31 -30.11 -29.55
N GLU A 80 10.01 -29.48 -30.69
CA GLU A 80 10.72 -28.30 -31.18
C GLU A 80 10.71 -27.14 -30.18
N HIS A 81 9.56 -26.88 -29.55
CA HIS A 81 9.43 -25.82 -28.55
C HIS A 81 10.24 -26.05 -27.27
N LEU A 82 10.54 -27.31 -26.92
CA LEU A 82 11.38 -27.65 -25.78
C LEU A 82 12.88 -27.66 -26.17
N LEU A 83 13.19 -28.18 -27.36
CA LEU A 83 14.55 -28.26 -27.89
C LEU A 83 15.13 -26.88 -28.24
N ASN A 84 14.26 -25.89 -28.50
CA ASN A 84 14.64 -24.50 -28.75
C ASN A 84 14.83 -23.67 -27.46
N LEU A 85 14.61 -24.24 -26.27
CA LEU A 85 14.84 -23.53 -25.01
C LEU A 85 16.35 -23.38 -24.73
N ASP A 86 16.71 -22.26 -24.11
CA ASP A 86 18.08 -22.01 -23.68
C ASP A 86 18.56 -23.11 -22.72
N GLY A 87 19.70 -23.73 -23.04
CA GLY A 87 20.25 -24.87 -22.29
C GLY A 87 19.68 -26.24 -22.64
N ALA A 88 18.67 -26.34 -23.51
CA ALA A 88 18.06 -27.63 -23.84
C ALA A 88 19.01 -28.60 -24.53
N LYS A 89 19.87 -28.13 -25.46
CA LYS A 89 20.81 -28.99 -26.18
C LYS A 89 21.79 -29.75 -25.28
N GLU A 90 22.13 -29.15 -24.15
CA GLU A 90 23.11 -29.70 -23.20
C GLU A 90 22.45 -30.49 -22.07
N ARG A 91 21.24 -30.08 -21.67
CA ARG A 91 20.64 -30.48 -20.40
C ARG A 91 19.22 -31.03 -20.52
N LEU A 92 18.58 -31.04 -21.70
CA LEU A 92 17.28 -31.67 -21.91
C LEU A 92 17.43 -33.02 -22.59
N HIS A 93 16.88 -34.07 -21.98
CA HIS A 93 16.82 -35.42 -22.54
C HIS A 93 15.36 -35.85 -22.68
N LEU A 94 14.94 -36.17 -23.91
CA LEU A 94 13.56 -36.58 -24.19
C LEU A 94 13.44 -38.10 -24.23
N PHE A 95 12.44 -38.63 -23.52
CA PHE A 95 12.15 -40.07 -23.44
C PHE A 95 10.72 -40.37 -23.87
N LYS A 96 10.52 -41.56 -24.45
CA LYS A 96 9.20 -42.11 -24.74
C LYS A 96 8.69 -42.90 -23.54
N ALA A 97 7.50 -42.54 -23.02
CA ALA A 97 6.87 -43.26 -21.91
C ALA A 97 5.32 -43.22 -22.02
N ASN A 98 4.63 -44.24 -21.51
CA ASN A 98 3.18 -44.39 -21.61
C ASN A 98 2.52 -44.52 -20.22
N LEU A 99 1.55 -43.64 -19.90
CA LEU A 99 0.90 -43.60 -18.58
C LEU A 99 0.28 -44.95 -18.19
N VAL A 100 -0.28 -45.69 -19.14
CA VAL A 100 -1.02 -46.93 -18.85
C VAL A 100 -0.15 -48.18 -18.86
N GLU A 101 1.11 -48.08 -19.28
CA GLU A 101 2.08 -49.19 -19.30
C GLU A 101 2.98 -49.12 -18.07
N GLU A 102 2.89 -50.16 -17.22
CA GLU A 102 3.68 -50.29 -16.01
C GLU A 102 5.18 -50.40 -16.35
N GLY A 103 6.04 -49.71 -15.60
CA GLY A 103 7.48 -49.68 -15.82
C GLY A 103 7.95 -48.81 -16.99
N SER A 104 7.05 -48.25 -17.80
CA SER A 104 7.44 -47.40 -18.95
C SER A 104 8.18 -46.12 -18.57
N PHE A 105 8.12 -45.72 -17.30
CA PHE A 105 8.81 -44.55 -16.75
C PHE A 105 10.14 -44.90 -16.08
N ASP A 106 10.44 -46.18 -15.87
CA ASP A 106 11.63 -46.62 -15.16
C ASP A 106 12.92 -46.03 -15.77
N PRO A 107 13.13 -46.02 -17.12
CA PRO A 107 14.34 -45.45 -17.72
C PRO A 107 14.51 -43.93 -17.52
N VAL A 108 13.41 -43.23 -17.27
CA VAL A 108 13.38 -41.77 -17.12
C VAL A 108 13.59 -41.39 -15.67
N VAL A 109 12.90 -42.10 -14.77
CA VAL A 109 12.95 -41.89 -13.33
C VAL A 109 14.32 -42.30 -12.76
N ASP A 110 14.95 -43.33 -13.34
CA ASP A 110 16.29 -43.76 -12.94
C ASP A 110 17.29 -42.60 -12.92
N GLY A 111 17.96 -42.43 -11.77
CA GLY A 111 18.94 -41.35 -11.55
C GLY A 111 18.35 -39.95 -11.40
N CYS A 112 17.05 -39.81 -11.18
CA CYS A 112 16.42 -38.51 -10.84
C CYS A 112 16.29 -38.34 -9.33
N GLU A 113 16.54 -37.11 -8.86
CA GLU A 113 16.37 -36.77 -7.44
C GLU A 113 14.94 -36.33 -7.09
N SER A 114 14.22 -35.78 -8.05
CA SER A 114 12.84 -35.34 -7.88
C SER A 114 12.05 -35.53 -9.15
N VAL A 115 10.75 -35.80 -9.00
CA VAL A 115 9.86 -36.10 -10.11
C VAL A 115 8.67 -35.16 -10.07
N PHE A 116 8.44 -34.45 -11.18
CA PHE A 116 7.24 -33.63 -11.39
C PHE A 116 6.20 -34.43 -12.17
N HIS A 117 5.16 -34.92 -11.49
CA HIS A 117 4.03 -35.58 -12.13
C HIS A 117 2.95 -34.56 -12.49
N VAL A 118 3.06 -33.98 -13.68
CA VAL A 118 2.14 -32.95 -14.19
C VAL A 118 1.14 -33.51 -15.22
N ALA A 119 1.08 -34.83 -15.34
CA ALA A 119 0.46 -35.53 -16.45
C ALA A 119 -0.87 -36.18 -16.06
N SER A 120 -1.97 -35.67 -16.59
CA SER A 120 -3.28 -36.30 -16.40
C SER A 120 -4.22 -35.99 -17.58
N PRO A 121 -5.13 -36.91 -17.95
CA PRO A 121 -6.06 -36.71 -19.04
C PRO A 121 -7.04 -35.57 -18.73
N VAL A 122 -7.34 -34.74 -19.74
CA VAL A 122 -8.32 -33.65 -19.64
C VAL A 122 -9.18 -33.65 -20.90
N PHE A 123 -10.17 -34.54 -20.95
CA PHE A 123 -11.05 -34.70 -22.11
C PHE A 123 -12.50 -34.54 -21.66
N LEU A 124 -13.21 -33.54 -22.20
CA LEU A 124 -14.52 -33.16 -21.71
C LEU A 124 -15.69 -33.75 -22.53
N GLY A 125 -15.40 -34.55 -23.56
CA GLY A 125 -16.40 -35.09 -24.49
C GLY A 125 -16.27 -36.59 -24.76
N THR A 126 -16.22 -37.42 -23.71
CA THR A 126 -16.13 -38.89 -23.81
C THR A 126 -17.49 -39.57 -23.58
N ASN A 127 -17.72 -40.67 -24.29
CA ASN A 127 -18.86 -41.57 -24.12
C ASN A 127 -18.58 -42.70 -23.09
N ASP A 128 -17.31 -42.90 -22.70
CA ASP A 128 -16.87 -43.85 -21.67
C ASP A 128 -15.86 -43.16 -20.71
N PRO A 129 -16.37 -42.37 -19.74
CA PRO A 129 -15.52 -41.64 -18.80
C PRO A 129 -14.67 -42.54 -17.90
N GLN A 130 -15.06 -43.80 -17.73
CA GLN A 130 -14.29 -44.75 -16.93
C GLN A 130 -13.00 -45.13 -17.65
N ALA A 131 -13.11 -45.55 -18.91
CA ALA A 131 -11.97 -45.96 -19.73
C ALA A 131 -11.11 -44.78 -20.21
N ASP A 132 -11.73 -43.61 -20.48
CA ASP A 132 -11.04 -42.48 -21.12
C ASP A 132 -10.45 -41.44 -20.14
N LEU A 133 -10.97 -41.35 -18.91
CA LEU A 133 -10.57 -40.34 -17.92
C LEU A 133 -10.14 -40.93 -16.59
N ILE A 134 -11.01 -41.69 -15.93
CA ILE A 134 -10.79 -42.14 -14.54
C ILE A 134 -9.67 -43.17 -14.48
N GLU A 135 -9.78 -44.28 -15.21
CA GLU A 135 -8.77 -45.34 -15.18
C GLU A 135 -7.38 -44.83 -15.62
N PRO A 136 -7.24 -44.07 -16.73
CA PRO A 136 -5.93 -43.56 -17.14
C PRO A 136 -5.33 -42.54 -16.17
N ALA A 137 -6.15 -41.73 -15.47
CA ALA A 137 -5.66 -40.78 -14.46
C ALA A 137 -5.15 -41.50 -13.21
N VAL A 138 -5.91 -42.46 -12.67
CA VAL A 138 -5.54 -43.23 -11.48
C VAL A 138 -4.35 -44.14 -11.76
N LYS A 139 -4.46 -44.99 -12.80
CA LYS A 139 -3.42 -45.94 -13.20
C LYS A 139 -2.16 -45.22 -13.63
N GLY A 140 -2.30 -44.10 -14.36
CA GLY A 140 -1.18 -43.26 -14.77
C GLY A 140 -0.39 -42.68 -13.60
N THR A 141 -1.09 -42.12 -12.62
CA THR A 141 -0.46 -41.59 -11.40
C THR A 141 0.22 -42.67 -10.59
N LEU A 142 -0.44 -43.82 -10.37
CA LEU A 142 0.16 -44.94 -9.65
C LEU A 142 1.36 -45.54 -10.38
N ASN A 143 1.34 -45.64 -11.71
CA ASN A 143 2.48 -46.15 -12.48
C ASN A 143 3.71 -45.24 -12.33
N VAL A 144 3.54 -43.91 -12.32
CA VAL A 144 4.63 -42.96 -12.05
C VAL A 144 5.17 -43.16 -10.64
N LEU A 145 4.29 -43.21 -9.64
CA LEU A 145 4.69 -43.38 -8.25
C LEU A 145 5.36 -44.74 -7.99
N LYS A 146 4.90 -45.81 -8.62
CA LYS A 146 5.55 -47.13 -8.61
C LYS A 146 6.94 -47.07 -9.21
N SER A 147 7.12 -46.38 -10.34
CA SER A 147 8.46 -46.15 -10.89
C SER A 147 9.32 -45.33 -9.92
N CYS A 148 8.80 -44.27 -9.30
CA CYS A 148 9.52 -43.52 -8.26
C CYS A 148 9.93 -44.41 -7.07
N ALA A 149 9.03 -45.28 -6.60
CA ALA A 149 9.29 -46.20 -5.48
C ALA A 149 10.41 -47.21 -5.77
N LYS A 150 10.59 -47.60 -7.05
CA LYS A 150 11.65 -48.53 -7.46
C LYS A 150 13.05 -47.93 -7.38
N PHE A 151 13.18 -46.61 -7.48
CA PHE A 151 14.47 -45.93 -7.55
C PHE A 151 14.71 -45.07 -6.30
N PRO A 152 15.58 -45.51 -5.38
CA PRO A 152 15.91 -44.75 -4.16
C PRO A 152 16.52 -43.37 -4.40
N SER A 153 16.93 -43.06 -5.64
CA SER A 153 17.39 -41.73 -6.01
C SER A 153 16.29 -40.68 -5.89
N VAL A 154 15.02 -41.06 -6.08
CA VAL A 154 13.88 -40.14 -6.03
C VAL A 154 13.56 -39.80 -4.58
N LYS A 155 13.89 -38.58 -4.18
CA LYS A 155 13.66 -38.08 -2.81
C LYS A 155 12.29 -37.45 -2.65
N ARG A 156 11.74 -36.84 -3.71
CA ARG A 156 10.48 -36.09 -3.67
C ARG A 156 9.69 -36.22 -4.97
N VAL A 157 8.37 -36.35 -4.84
CA VAL A 157 7.43 -36.29 -5.97
C VAL A 157 6.53 -35.07 -5.82
N ILE A 158 6.53 -34.18 -6.81
CA ILE A 158 5.61 -33.05 -6.88
C ILE A 158 4.50 -33.42 -7.87
N LEU A 159 3.28 -33.57 -7.38
CA LEU A 159 2.09 -33.96 -8.13
C LEU A 159 1.24 -32.73 -8.49
N THR A 160 1.04 -32.45 -9.77
CA THR A 160 0.00 -31.50 -10.20
C THR A 160 -1.36 -32.19 -10.18
N SER A 161 -2.19 -31.82 -9.22
CA SER A 161 -3.59 -32.19 -9.18
C SER A 161 -4.45 -31.06 -9.79
N SER A 162 -5.55 -30.65 -9.16
CA SER A 162 -6.46 -29.63 -9.66
C SER A 162 -7.36 -29.14 -8.52
N MET A 163 -7.83 -27.90 -8.58
CA MET A 163 -8.91 -27.43 -7.69
C MET A 163 -10.16 -28.35 -7.76
N ALA A 164 -10.30 -29.09 -8.87
CA ALA A 164 -11.27 -30.16 -9.07
C ALA A 164 -11.28 -31.24 -7.98
N SER A 165 -10.13 -31.53 -7.35
CA SER A 165 -10.03 -32.53 -6.29
C SER A 165 -10.32 -31.98 -4.91
N VAL A 166 -10.47 -30.66 -4.76
CA VAL A 166 -10.66 -29.98 -3.46
C VAL A 166 -11.85 -29.01 -3.45
N ALA A 167 -12.85 -29.16 -4.32
CA ALA A 167 -13.99 -28.23 -4.39
C ALA A 167 -15.39 -28.88 -4.45
N PHE A 168 -15.50 -30.16 -4.79
CA PHE A 168 -16.77 -30.80 -5.15
C PHE A 168 -17.12 -31.98 -4.23
N ASN A 169 -17.75 -31.69 -3.09
CA ASN A 169 -18.13 -32.71 -2.10
C ASN A 169 -19.62 -32.70 -1.69
N GLY A 170 -20.48 -32.10 -2.51
CA GLY A 170 -21.93 -32.04 -2.27
C GLY A 170 -22.37 -31.08 -1.15
N LYS A 171 -21.43 -30.41 -0.49
CA LYS A 171 -21.72 -29.33 0.45
C LYS A 171 -21.98 -28.03 -0.31
N PRO A 172 -22.94 -27.18 0.15
CA PRO A 172 -23.18 -25.89 -0.47
C PRO A 172 -21.95 -24.99 -0.36
N LEU A 173 -21.56 -24.38 -1.47
CA LEU A 173 -20.51 -23.36 -1.52
C LEU A 173 -21.16 -22.01 -1.26
N THR A 174 -21.10 -21.54 -0.03
CA THR A 174 -21.54 -20.20 0.39
C THR A 174 -20.32 -19.28 0.54
N PRO A 175 -20.47 -17.94 0.50
CA PRO A 175 -19.35 -17.00 0.55
C PRO A 175 -18.43 -17.14 1.78
N ASP A 176 -18.91 -17.76 2.85
CA ASP A 176 -18.24 -18.07 4.11
C ASP A 176 -17.47 -19.41 4.12
N VAL A 177 -17.63 -20.24 3.09
CA VAL A 177 -16.92 -21.53 2.99
C VAL A 177 -15.54 -21.32 2.36
N VAL A 178 -14.49 -21.50 3.17
CA VAL A 178 -13.11 -21.55 2.69
C VAL A 178 -12.83 -22.92 2.08
N VAL A 179 -12.46 -22.91 0.81
CA VAL A 179 -12.07 -24.11 0.05
C VAL A 179 -10.55 -24.13 -0.03
N ASP A 180 -9.92 -24.97 0.79
CA ASP A 180 -8.46 -25.16 0.85
C ASP A 180 -8.08 -26.63 0.60
N GLU A 181 -6.80 -26.99 0.74
CA GLU A 181 -6.29 -28.35 0.51
C GLU A 181 -6.88 -29.42 1.46
N THR A 182 -7.55 -29.01 2.54
CA THR A 182 -8.27 -29.90 3.46
C THR A 182 -9.71 -30.16 3.01
N TRP A 183 -10.23 -29.37 2.06
CA TRP A 183 -11.58 -29.49 1.51
C TRP A 183 -11.69 -30.53 0.40
N PHE A 184 -11.30 -31.77 0.68
CA PHE A 184 -11.28 -32.82 -0.33
C PHE A 184 -12.66 -33.03 -0.99
N SER A 185 -12.66 -33.22 -2.32
CA SER A 185 -13.87 -33.51 -3.10
C SER A 185 -14.37 -34.93 -2.81
N ASP A 186 -15.67 -35.14 -2.87
CA ASP A 186 -16.24 -36.47 -2.71
C ASP A 186 -16.32 -37.15 -4.09
N SER A 187 -15.54 -38.23 -4.25
CA SER A 187 -15.47 -38.97 -5.51
C SER A 187 -16.80 -39.67 -5.86
N ALA A 188 -17.56 -40.15 -4.87
CA ALA A 188 -18.88 -40.73 -5.07
C ALA A 188 -19.92 -39.67 -5.46
N PHE A 189 -19.83 -38.48 -4.86
CA PHE A 189 -20.64 -37.33 -5.28
C PHE A 189 -20.33 -36.92 -6.73
N CYS A 190 -19.05 -36.85 -7.09
CA CYS A 190 -18.65 -36.50 -8.46
C CYS A 190 -19.13 -37.53 -9.48
N VAL A 191 -19.01 -38.83 -9.19
CA VAL A 191 -19.49 -39.92 -10.06
C VAL A 191 -21.01 -39.89 -10.20
N SER A 192 -21.74 -39.77 -9.08
CA SER A 192 -23.21 -39.76 -9.09
C SER A 192 -23.79 -38.56 -9.85
N ASN A 193 -23.09 -37.42 -9.86
CA ASN A 193 -23.49 -36.20 -10.58
C ASN A 193 -22.85 -36.08 -11.98
N LYS A 194 -22.22 -37.14 -12.49
CA LYS A 194 -21.57 -37.16 -13.82
C LYS A 194 -20.49 -36.07 -14.00
N LEU A 195 -19.86 -35.63 -12.90
CA LEU A 195 -18.73 -34.69 -12.89
C LEU A 195 -17.42 -35.45 -13.16
N TRP A 196 -17.34 -36.11 -14.31
CA TRP A 196 -16.33 -37.14 -14.59
C TRP A 196 -14.88 -36.65 -14.50
N TYR A 197 -14.62 -35.42 -14.95
CA TYR A 197 -13.29 -34.82 -14.80
C TYR A 197 -12.91 -34.62 -13.33
N MET A 198 -13.85 -34.13 -12.52
CA MET A 198 -13.64 -33.93 -11.08
C MET A 198 -13.38 -35.28 -10.40
N ALA A 199 -14.22 -36.28 -10.66
CA ALA A 199 -14.04 -37.64 -10.18
C ALA A 199 -12.65 -38.21 -10.52
N SER A 200 -12.18 -38.02 -11.76
CA SER A 200 -10.88 -38.52 -12.19
C SER A 200 -9.69 -37.90 -11.44
N LYS A 201 -9.77 -36.61 -11.09
CA LYS A 201 -8.71 -35.90 -10.36
C LYS A 201 -8.72 -36.26 -8.88
N THR A 202 -9.90 -36.29 -8.29
CA THR A 202 -10.12 -36.72 -6.90
C THR A 202 -9.59 -38.13 -6.67
N LEU A 203 -10.05 -39.11 -7.47
CA LEU A 203 -9.62 -40.51 -7.32
C LEU A 203 -8.13 -40.71 -7.57
N ALA A 204 -7.52 -39.95 -8.48
CA ALA A 204 -6.09 -40.03 -8.76
C ALA A 204 -5.24 -39.45 -7.61
N GLU A 205 -5.67 -38.35 -6.99
CA GLU A 205 -5.00 -37.76 -5.84
C GLU A 205 -5.18 -38.62 -4.57
N GLU A 206 -6.37 -39.20 -4.33
CA GLU A 206 -6.58 -40.17 -3.24
C GLU A 206 -5.66 -41.38 -3.37
N ALA A 207 -5.60 -41.97 -4.57
CA ALA A 207 -4.73 -43.11 -4.84
C ALA A 207 -3.26 -42.75 -4.66
N ALA A 208 -2.86 -41.53 -5.04
CA ALA A 208 -1.50 -41.03 -4.86
C ALA A 208 -1.13 -40.88 -3.39
N TRP A 209 -1.97 -40.21 -2.59
CA TRP A 209 -1.73 -40.03 -1.16
C TRP A 209 -1.73 -41.35 -0.40
N LYS A 210 -2.63 -42.27 -0.75
CA LYS A 210 -2.64 -43.63 -0.19
C LYS A 210 -1.33 -44.36 -0.49
N PHE A 211 -0.89 -44.35 -1.76
CA PHE A 211 0.35 -45.00 -2.16
C PHE A 211 1.58 -44.36 -1.50
N ALA A 212 1.66 -43.03 -1.46
CA ALA A 212 2.76 -42.30 -0.81
C ALA A 212 2.85 -42.64 0.68
N LYS A 213 1.70 -42.73 1.37
CA LYS A 213 1.63 -43.15 2.78
C LYS A 213 2.09 -44.60 2.99
N GLU A 214 1.71 -45.52 2.10
CA GLU A 214 2.10 -46.94 2.18
C GLU A 214 3.59 -47.17 1.86
N THR A 215 4.17 -46.35 0.98
CA THR A 215 5.55 -46.52 0.48
C THR A 215 6.57 -45.58 1.12
N GLY A 216 6.12 -44.55 1.85
CA GLY A 216 6.98 -43.56 2.49
C GLY A 216 7.58 -42.54 1.51
N ILE A 217 7.02 -42.39 0.31
CA ILE A 217 7.46 -41.38 -0.66
C ILE A 217 7.07 -39.99 -0.16
N ASP A 218 8.03 -39.07 -0.08
CA ASP A 218 7.77 -37.64 0.15
C ASP A 218 7.06 -37.06 -1.07
N MET A 219 5.79 -36.66 -0.90
CA MET A 219 4.93 -36.19 -1.97
C MET A 219 4.27 -34.85 -1.60
N VAL A 220 4.28 -33.92 -2.55
CA VAL A 220 3.59 -32.62 -2.46
C VAL A 220 2.58 -32.52 -3.59
N THR A 221 1.35 -32.08 -3.30
CA THR A 221 0.34 -31.80 -4.33
C THR A 221 0.21 -30.30 -4.58
N ILE A 222 -0.01 -29.93 -5.85
CA ILE A 222 -0.36 -28.56 -6.26
C ILE A 222 -1.70 -28.63 -6.99
N ASN A 223 -2.70 -27.90 -6.50
CA ASN A 223 -4.09 -27.94 -6.97
C ASN A 223 -4.47 -26.66 -7.72
N PRO A 224 -3.98 -26.44 -8.95
CA PRO A 224 -4.26 -25.21 -9.68
C PRO A 224 -5.74 -25.12 -10.12
N GLY A 225 -6.25 -23.89 -10.21
CA GLY A 225 -7.49 -23.58 -10.92
C GLY A 225 -7.32 -23.62 -12.45
N PHE A 226 -8.08 -22.81 -13.19
CA PHE A 226 -7.90 -22.73 -14.64
C PHE A 226 -6.57 -22.07 -15.02
N VAL A 227 -5.65 -22.82 -15.59
CA VAL A 227 -4.31 -22.31 -15.94
C VAL A 227 -4.30 -21.63 -17.31
N ILE A 228 -4.00 -20.32 -17.36
CA ILE A 228 -3.90 -19.49 -18.58
C ILE A 228 -2.52 -18.82 -18.70
N GLY A 229 -2.25 -18.07 -19.77
CA GLY A 229 -0.97 -17.36 -19.98
C GLY A 229 -0.22 -17.70 -21.28
N PRO A 230 1.09 -17.37 -21.38
CA PRO A 230 1.87 -17.51 -22.60
C PRO A 230 2.17 -18.96 -23.00
N LEU A 231 1.93 -19.32 -24.26
CA LEU A 231 2.23 -20.65 -24.82
C LEU A 231 3.69 -20.73 -25.28
N LEU A 232 4.45 -21.73 -24.79
CA LEU A 232 5.75 -22.09 -25.39
C LEU A 232 5.58 -22.99 -26.61
N GLN A 233 4.52 -23.78 -26.60
CA GLN A 233 4.20 -24.83 -27.57
C GLN A 233 3.18 -24.36 -28.62
N PRO A 234 3.12 -25.03 -29.78
CA PRO A 234 2.32 -24.53 -30.88
C PRO A 234 0.81 -24.84 -30.80
N THR A 235 0.35 -25.48 -29.75
CA THR A 235 -1.03 -25.95 -29.56
C THR A 235 -1.64 -25.35 -28.30
N LEU A 236 -2.93 -25.01 -28.38
CA LEU A 236 -3.69 -24.50 -27.25
C LEU A 236 -3.87 -25.60 -26.19
N ASN A 237 -3.87 -25.18 -24.92
CA ASN A 237 -4.21 -26.07 -23.82
C ASN A 237 -5.72 -26.03 -23.56
N SER A 238 -6.28 -27.06 -22.91
CA SER A 238 -7.73 -27.17 -22.71
C SER A 238 -8.34 -26.02 -21.90
N SER A 239 -7.62 -25.42 -20.96
CA SER A 239 -8.10 -24.23 -20.23
C SER A 239 -8.16 -23.00 -21.14
N ALA A 240 -7.17 -22.84 -22.01
CA ALA A 240 -7.16 -21.78 -23.02
C ALA A 240 -8.20 -22.02 -24.13
N GLU A 241 -8.45 -23.26 -24.54
CA GLU A 241 -9.53 -23.61 -25.48
C GLU A 241 -10.90 -23.31 -24.87
N LEU A 242 -11.18 -23.76 -23.64
CA LEU A 242 -12.43 -23.46 -22.94
C LEU A 242 -12.65 -21.95 -22.77
N PHE A 243 -11.58 -21.23 -22.41
CA PHE A 243 -11.62 -19.77 -22.30
C PHE A 243 -11.89 -19.11 -23.67
N LEU A 244 -11.20 -19.56 -24.72
CA LEU A 244 -11.36 -19.05 -26.08
C LEU A 244 -12.75 -19.35 -26.65
N ASP A 245 -13.29 -20.54 -26.44
CA ASP A 245 -14.65 -20.92 -26.85
C ASP A 245 -15.69 -20.07 -26.12
N HIS A 246 -15.49 -19.83 -24.82
CA HIS A 246 -16.37 -18.99 -24.00
C HIS A 246 -16.39 -17.53 -24.50
N ILE A 247 -15.23 -16.94 -24.82
CA ILE A 247 -15.16 -15.56 -25.33
C ILE A 247 -15.46 -15.44 -26.83
N SER A 248 -15.38 -16.54 -27.60
CA SER A 248 -15.66 -16.57 -29.05
C SER A 248 -17.15 -16.81 -29.37
N GLY A 249 -17.99 -17.07 -28.37
CA GLY A 249 -19.44 -17.16 -28.56
C GLY A 249 -19.98 -18.45 -29.19
N GLY A 250 -19.27 -19.58 -29.12
CA GLY A 250 -19.77 -20.90 -29.54
C GLY A 250 -19.03 -22.03 -28.81
N ALA A 251 -19.64 -23.14 -28.39
CA ALA A 251 -20.72 -23.93 -28.99
C ALA A 251 -22.00 -24.07 -28.15
N GLN A 252 -23.14 -24.33 -28.81
CA GLN A 252 -24.38 -24.78 -28.15
C GLN A 252 -24.10 -26.06 -27.35
N GLY A 253 -24.27 -26.01 -26.03
CA GLY A 253 -24.07 -27.15 -25.13
C GLY A 253 -22.87 -27.05 -24.17
N ALA A 254 -22.02 -26.03 -24.28
CA ALA A 254 -20.98 -25.79 -23.27
C ALA A 254 -21.61 -25.30 -21.95
N PRO A 255 -21.27 -25.87 -20.77
CA PRO A 255 -21.78 -25.41 -19.49
C PRO A 255 -21.50 -23.91 -19.30
N ARG A 256 -22.52 -23.11 -18.97
CA ARG A 256 -22.29 -21.75 -18.46
C ARG A 256 -21.42 -21.87 -17.22
N LEU A 257 -20.27 -21.21 -17.18
CA LEU A 257 -19.40 -21.16 -16.00
C LEU A 257 -20.10 -20.33 -14.91
N PRO A 258 -20.60 -20.92 -13.79
CA PRO A 258 -21.04 -20.14 -12.64
C PRO A 258 -19.92 -19.24 -12.10
N SER A 259 -20.27 -17.99 -11.81
CA SER A 259 -19.36 -16.87 -11.56
C SER A 259 -18.52 -16.94 -10.28
N GLU A 260 -18.75 -17.91 -9.40
CA GLU A 260 -18.21 -17.88 -8.03
C GLU A 260 -17.17 -18.97 -7.72
N ILE A 261 -17.01 -19.98 -8.58
CA ILE A 261 -16.15 -21.15 -8.28
C ILE A 261 -14.86 -21.17 -9.11
N TYR A 262 -14.83 -20.52 -10.28
CA TYR A 262 -13.73 -20.69 -11.23
C TYR A 262 -12.70 -19.54 -11.17
N ARG A 263 -11.56 -19.80 -10.53
CA ARG A 263 -10.40 -18.88 -10.50
C ARG A 263 -9.35 -19.27 -11.54
N PHE A 264 -8.81 -18.27 -12.24
CA PHE A 264 -7.75 -18.42 -13.23
C PHE A 264 -6.38 -18.16 -12.60
N VAL A 265 -5.34 -18.87 -13.04
CA VAL A 265 -3.96 -18.72 -12.57
C VAL A 265 -2.99 -18.72 -13.75
N ASP A 266 -1.94 -17.89 -13.69
CA ASP A 266 -0.92 -17.84 -14.75
C ASP A 266 -0.02 -19.10 -14.70
N VAL A 267 0.28 -19.67 -15.87
CA VAL A 267 1.14 -20.85 -15.99
C VAL A 267 2.53 -20.66 -15.40
N ARG A 268 3.05 -19.44 -15.41
CA ARG A 268 4.35 -19.09 -14.82
C ARG A 268 4.30 -19.21 -13.31
N ASP A 269 3.20 -18.76 -12.70
CA ASP A 269 3.00 -18.85 -11.25
C ASP A 269 2.81 -20.29 -10.81
N VAL A 270 2.04 -21.07 -11.59
CA VAL A 270 1.92 -22.52 -11.35
C VAL A 270 3.29 -23.19 -11.48
N ALA A 271 4.06 -22.89 -12.52
CA ALA A 271 5.39 -23.47 -12.71
C ALA A 271 6.37 -23.04 -11.61
N TYR A 272 6.27 -21.81 -11.13
CA TYR A 272 7.05 -21.31 -10.00
C TYR A 272 6.68 -22.00 -8.69
N ALA A 273 5.39 -22.24 -8.44
CA ALA A 273 4.91 -22.99 -7.28
C ALA A 273 5.45 -24.42 -7.23
N HIS A 274 5.62 -25.09 -8.39
CA HIS A 274 6.26 -26.40 -8.45
C HIS A 274 7.75 -26.34 -8.11
N ILE A 275 8.47 -25.31 -8.58
CA ILE A 275 9.87 -25.10 -8.21
C ILE A 275 9.99 -24.77 -6.72
N GLN A 276 9.06 -24.00 -6.16
CA GLN A 276 9.02 -23.79 -4.71
C GLN A 276 8.70 -25.09 -3.96
N ALA A 277 7.77 -25.92 -4.41
CA ALA A 277 7.47 -27.22 -3.80
C ALA A 277 8.68 -28.18 -3.84
N LEU A 278 9.55 -28.06 -4.85
CA LEU A 278 10.86 -28.71 -4.86
C LEU A 278 11.78 -28.13 -3.77
N GLU A 279 11.72 -26.83 -3.53
CA GLU A 279 12.65 -26.06 -2.68
C GLU A 279 12.20 -25.86 -1.21
N ILE A 280 10.98 -26.25 -0.82
CA ILE A 280 10.42 -26.11 0.56
C ILE A 280 10.90 -27.26 1.47
N PRO A 281 11.67 -27.01 2.54
CA PRO A 281 12.14 -28.09 3.40
C PRO A 281 11.55 -28.06 4.84
N SER A 282 11.46 -29.22 5.53
CA SER A 282 10.91 -29.44 6.90
C SER A 282 11.94 -29.39 8.09
N ALA A 283 11.64 -28.98 9.35
CA ALA A 283 12.43 -28.02 10.24
C ALA A 283 13.55 -28.58 11.15
N SER A 284 14.26 -27.67 11.91
CA SER A 284 14.53 -27.47 13.39
C SER A 284 15.88 -27.70 14.24
N GLY A 285 17.14 -27.64 13.80
CA GLY A 285 18.34 -27.28 14.62
C GLY A 285 19.58 -27.11 13.72
N GLY A 286 20.35 -26.02 13.81
CA GLY A 286 20.98 -25.36 12.63
C GLY A 286 19.95 -24.53 11.81
N SER A 287 18.71 -24.64 12.29
CA SER A 287 17.43 -24.19 11.81
C SER A 287 16.89 -22.90 12.34
N GLY A 288 17.70 -22.23 13.17
CA GLY A 288 17.33 -20.93 13.69
C GLY A 288 16.95 -20.07 12.50
N TYR A 289 15.91 -19.25 12.64
CA TYR A 289 15.30 -18.57 11.51
C TYR A 289 16.33 -17.81 10.62
N ILE A 290 17.33 -17.17 11.24
CA ILE A 290 18.47 -16.55 10.53
C ILE A 290 19.53 -17.58 10.10
N ALA A 291 19.82 -18.57 10.96
CA ALA A 291 20.88 -19.55 10.75
C ALA A 291 20.62 -20.46 9.54
N SER A 292 19.37 -20.88 9.29
CA SER A 292 19.02 -21.71 8.14
C SER A 292 19.28 -21.00 6.81
N TRP A 293 18.96 -19.70 6.73
CA TRP A 293 19.27 -18.86 5.58
C TRP A 293 20.77 -18.64 5.42
N LEU A 294 21.50 -18.44 6.52
CA LEU A 294 22.96 -18.32 6.49
C LEU A 294 23.62 -19.61 5.97
N VAL A 295 23.21 -20.79 6.46
CA VAL A 295 23.70 -22.08 5.96
C VAL A 295 23.42 -22.23 4.47
N LYS A 296 22.18 -21.94 4.03
CA LYS A 296 21.80 -21.98 2.61
C LYS A 296 22.70 -21.11 1.74
N LEU A 297 22.92 -19.86 2.15
CA LEU A 297 23.70 -18.91 1.38
C LEU A 297 25.21 -19.25 1.41
N LEU A 298 25.76 -19.70 2.54
CA LEU A 298 27.15 -20.15 2.63
C LEU A 298 27.41 -21.39 1.76
N LEU A 299 26.50 -22.37 1.79
CA LEU A 299 26.58 -23.53 0.90
C LEU A 299 26.48 -23.10 -0.57
N HIS A 300 25.58 -22.16 -0.91
CA HIS A 300 25.51 -21.62 -2.26
C HIS A 300 26.81 -20.91 -2.71
N ARG A 301 27.51 -20.25 -1.78
CA ARG A 301 28.80 -19.57 -2.02
C ARG A 301 30.02 -20.49 -2.06
N GLY A 302 29.83 -21.80 -1.93
CA GLY A 302 30.92 -22.77 -2.01
C GLY A 302 31.60 -23.10 -0.68
N TYR A 303 31.16 -22.53 0.44
CA TYR A 303 31.76 -22.82 1.75
C TYR A 303 31.41 -24.22 2.26
N THR A 304 32.32 -24.81 3.04
CA THR A 304 32.04 -25.93 3.93
C THR A 304 31.53 -25.38 5.25
N VAL A 305 30.36 -25.84 5.67
CA VAL A 305 29.63 -25.32 6.83
C VAL A 305 29.59 -26.39 7.92
N LYS A 306 30.13 -26.07 9.09
CA LYS A 306 29.92 -26.83 10.32
C LYS A 306 28.82 -26.14 11.14
N ALA A 307 27.64 -26.74 11.23
CA ALA A 307 26.49 -26.14 11.92
C ALA A 307 26.17 -26.89 13.22
N THR A 308 25.80 -26.15 14.27
CA THR A 308 25.39 -26.74 15.55
C THR A 308 23.90 -26.88 15.65
N VAL A 309 23.48 -28.02 16.21
CA VAL A 309 22.08 -28.42 16.35
C VAL A 309 21.93 -29.09 17.72
N ARG A 310 20.79 -28.94 18.41
CA ARG A 310 20.64 -29.54 19.76
C ARG A 310 20.65 -31.06 19.73
N ASP A 311 20.09 -31.63 18.67
CA ASP A 311 20.12 -33.05 18.38
C ASP A 311 20.27 -33.25 16.86
N PRO A 312 21.43 -33.74 16.39
CA PRO A 312 21.68 -33.97 14.96
C PRO A 312 20.91 -35.16 14.39
N ASN A 313 20.36 -36.00 15.25
CA ASN A 313 19.59 -37.17 14.83
C ASN A 313 18.09 -36.91 14.78
N ASP A 314 17.62 -35.74 15.24
CA ASP A 314 16.21 -35.36 15.18
C ASP A 314 15.89 -34.85 13.75
N PRO A 315 15.09 -35.56 12.94
CA PRO A 315 14.79 -35.15 11.56
C PRO A 315 13.95 -33.87 11.52
N LYS A 316 13.10 -33.66 12.54
CA LYS A 316 12.43 -32.38 12.79
C LYS A 316 13.41 -31.30 13.21
N ARG A 317 14.71 -31.60 13.21
CA ARG A 317 15.78 -30.61 13.33
C ARG A 317 16.66 -30.47 12.11
N THR A 318 16.94 -31.54 11.41
CA THR A 318 18.05 -31.52 10.45
C THR A 318 17.60 -31.57 9.00
N GLU A 319 16.39 -32.03 8.72
CA GLU A 319 15.91 -32.30 7.36
C GLU A 319 16.01 -31.08 6.44
N HIS A 320 15.52 -29.92 6.87
CA HIS A 320 15.53 -28.71 6.05
C HIS A 320 16.93 -28.17 5.72
N LEU A 321 17.95 -28.50 6.53
CA LEU A 321 19.33 -28.13 6.24
C LEU A 321 19.99 -29.16 5.34
N LEU A 322 19.71 -30.45 5.60
CA LEU A 322 20.22 -31.57 4.81
C LEU A 322 19.64 -31.58 3.38
N ASN A 323 18.47 -30.97 3.18
CA ASN A 323 17.83 -30.78 1.89
C ASN A 323 18.32 -29.54 1.13
N LEU A 324 19.23 -28.73 1.69
CA LEU A 324 19.79 -27.59 0.97
C LEU A 324 20.79 -28.03 -0.10
N ASP A 325 20.84 -27.30 -1.21
CA ASP A 325 21.80 -27.55 -2.28
C ASP A 325 23.24 -27.49 -1.76
N GLY A 326 24.00 -28.56 -2.00
CA GLY A 326 25.38 -28.71 -1.53
C GLY A 326 25.53 -29.19 -0.08
N ALA A 327 24.44 -29.39 0.67
CA ALA A 327 24.52 -29.83 2.06
C ALA A 327 25.17 -31.21 2.23
N LYS A 328 24.85 -32.18 1.36
CA LYS A 328 25.42 -33.54 1.43
C LYS A 328 26.95 -33.56 1.40
N GLU A 329 27.55 -32.64 0.66
CA GLU A 329 29.00 -32.59 0.45
C GLU A 329 29.70 -31.69 1.47
N ARG A 330 29.02 -30.62 1.91
CA ARG A 330 29.66 -29.48 2.58
C ARG A 330 28.99 -29.07 3.89
N LEU A 331 27.89 -29.69 4.30
CA LEU A 331 27.27 -29.44 5.60
C LEU A 331 27.59 -30.58 6.59
N HIS A 332 28.15 -30.20 7.72
CA HIS A 332 28.43 -31.11 8.83
C HIS A 332 27.68 -30.64 10.08
N LEU A 333 26.82 -31.48 10.64
CA LEU A 333 26.01 -31.15 11.80
C LEU A 333 26.65 -31.67 13.09
N PHE A 334 26.74 -30.82 14.10
CA PHE A 334 27.34 -31.13 15.39
C PHE A 334 26.37 -30.88 16.53
N LYS A 335 26.40 -31.75 17.54
CA LYS A 335 25.70 -31.51 18.81
C LYS A 335 26.54 -30.54 19.67
N ALA A 336 25.94 -29.43 20.10
CA ALA A 336 26.57 -28.48 21.01
C ALA A 336 25.55 -27.86 21.97
N ASN A 337 26.00 -27.44 23.15
CA ASN A 337 25.17 -26.84 24.18
C ASN A 337 25.76 -25.49 24.63
N LEU A 338 24.97 -24.42 24.52
CA LEU A 338 25.38 -23.06 24.88
C LEU A 338 25.95 -22.95 26.30
N VAL A 339 25.36 -23.65 27.29
CA VAL A 339 25.77 -23.48 28.69
C VAL A 339 26.94 -24.37 29.11
N GLU A 340 27.33 -25.34 28.29
CA GLU A 340 28.43 -26.26 28.55
C GLU A 340 29.73 -25.73 27.91
N GLU A 341 30.72 -25.42 28.75
CA GLU A 341 32.02 -24.94 28.29
C GLU A 341 32.76 -26.04 27.50
N GLY A 342 33.37 -25.66 26.38
CA GLY A 342 34.07 -26.59 25.48
C GLY A 342 33.16 -27.40 24.55
N SER A 343 31.82 -27.30 24.67
CA SER A 343 30.91 -28.05 23.79
C SER A 343 31.00 -27.64 22.31
N PHE A 344 31.53 -26.44 22.04
CA PHE A 344 31.77 -25.92 20.69
C PHE A 344 33.18 -26.24 20.17
N ASP A 345 34.08 -26.80 20.98
CA ASP A 345 35.44 -27.08 20.53
C ASP A 345 35.47 -27.99 19.28
N PRO A 346 34.69 -29.09 19.19
CA PRO A 346 34.69 -29.97 18.01
C PRO A 346 34.15 -29.31 16.74
N VAL A 347 33.25 -28.32 16.87
CA VAL A 347 32.68 -27.62 15.72
C VAL A 347 33.60 -26.50 15.25
N VAL A 348 34.26 -25.81 16.19
CA VAL A 348 35.14 -24.68 15.92
C VAL A 348 36.50 -25.13 15.37
N ASP A 349 36.98 -26.31 15.79
CA ASP A 349 38.24 -26.86 15.31
C ASP A 349 38.27 -26.91 13.76
N GLY A 350 39.32 -26.36 13.17
CA GLY A 350 39.49 -26.26 11.72
C GLY A 350 38.58 -25.26 10.99
N CYS A 351 37.76 -24.46 11.69
CA CYS A 351 37.02 -23.36 11.07
C CYS A 351 37.92 -22.14 10.87
N GLU A 352 37.78 -21.46 9.73
CA GLU A 352 38.43 -20.17 9.47
C GLU A 352 37.64 -18.99 10.01
N SER A 353 36.32 -19.14 10.17
CA SER A 353 35.44 -18.11 10.69
C SER A 353 34.24 -18.74 11.39
N VAL A 354 33.70 -18.04 12.38
CA VAL A 354 32.59 -18.55 13.20
C VAL A 354 31.45 -17.54 13.21
N PHE A 355 30.24 -18.02 12.92
CA PHE A 355 29.01 -17.25 13.05
C PHE A 355 28.28 -17.64 14.33
N HIS A 356 28.19 -16.73 15.30
CA HIS A 356 27.44 -16.96 16.53
C HIS A 356 26.04 -16.36 16.43
N VAL A 357 25.08 -17.20 15.99
CA VAL A 357 23.67 -16.83 15.80
C VAL A 357 22.78 -17.34 16.95
N ALA A 358 23.33 -18.14 17.86
CA ALA A 358 22.56 -18.87 18.85
C ALA A 358 22.34 -18.05 20.13
N SER A 359 21.08 -17.79 20.47
CA SER A 359 20.72 -17.07 21.69
C SER A 359 19.31 -17.46 22.16
N PRO A 360 19.04 -17.51 23.49
CA PRO A 360 17.71 -17.78 24.01
C PRO A 360 16.73 -16.68 23.59
N VAL A 361 15.55 -17.09 23.10
CA VAL A 361 14.40 -16.20 22.90
C VAL A 361 13.24 -16.86 23.63
N LEU A 362 12.91 -16.34 24.82
CA LEU A 362 11.76 -16.78 25.60
C LEU A 362 10.82 -15.59 25.75
N LEU A 363 9.60 -15.74 25.23
CA LEU A 363 8.53 -14.76 25.29
C LEU A 363 7.39 -15.43 26.06
N GLY A 364 7.37 -15.28 27.38
CA GLY A 364 6.36 -15.88 28.26
C GLY A 364 6.37 -15.26 29.65
N THR A 365 5.24 -15.32 30.36
CA THR A 365 5.05 -14.65 31.66
C THR A 365 5.64 -15.40 32.86
N ASN A 366 6.10 -16.65 32.66
CA ASN A 366 6.64 -17.54 33.71
C ASN A 366 8.11 -17.91 33.44
N ILE A 367 8.99 -16.92 33.26
CA ILE A 367 10.44 -17.13 33.11
C ILE A 367 11.19 -16.49 34.27
N ASP A 368 12.26 -17.12 34.74
CA ASP A 368 13.28 -16.47 35.56
C ASP A 368 14.21 -15.69 34.62
N PRO A 369 14.16 -14.34 34.59
CA PRO A 369 14.94 -13.56 33.64
C PRO A 369 16.44 -13.79 33.74
N GLN A 370 16.94 -14.09 34.94
CA GLN A 370 18.35 -14.29 35.19
C GLN A 370 18.77 -15.69 34.71
N ALA A 371 18.09 -16.74 35.16
CA ALA A 371 18.45 -18.12 34.88
C ALA A 371 18.10 -18.56 33.45
N ASP A 372 17.01 -18.06 32.87
CA ASP A 372 16.47 -18.55 31.60
C ASP A 372 16.89 -17.70 30.39
N LEU A 373 17.28 -16.44 30.60
CA LEU A 373 17.51 -15.48 29.51
C LEU A 373 18.89 -14.81 29.58
N ILE A 374 19.22 -14.13 30.67
CA ILE A 374 20.46 -13.35 30.81
C ILE A 374 21.68 -14.26 30.90
N GLU A 375 21.73 -15.16 31.89
CA GLU A 375 22.88 -16.03 32.11
C GLU A 375 23.17 -16.93 30.90
N PRO A 376 22.19 -17.62 30.29
CA PRO A 376 22.46 -18.46 29.13
C PRO A 376 22.91 -17.67 27.89
N ALA A 377 22.43 -16.43 27.70
CA ALA A 377 22.86 -15.58 26.59
C ALA A 377 24.33 -15.13 26.76
N VAL A 378 24.69 -14.66 27.95
CA VAL A 378 26.06 -14.19 28.26
C VAL A 378 27.03 -15.37 28.26
N LYS A 379 26.74 -16.41 29.04
CA LYS A 379 27.59 -17.60 29.18
C LYS A 379 27.72 -18.33 27.84
N GLY A 380 26.63 -18.47 27.10
CA GLY A 380 26.63 -19.08 25.77
C GLY A 380 27.53 -18.35 24.78
N THR A 381 27.45 -17.03 24.76
CA THR A 381 28.30 -16.19 23.89
C THR A 381 29.77 -16.31 24.28
N LEU A 382 30.09 -16.24 25.57
CA LEU A 382 31.46 -16.40 26.06
C LEU A 382 32.01 -17.81 25.80
N ASN A 383 31.20 -18.85 25.93
CA ASN A 383 31.63 -20.23 25.66
C ASN A 383 32.05 -20.42 24.19
N VAL A 384 31.27 -19.86 23.25
CA VAL A 384 31.62 -19.89 21.81
C VAL A 384 32.92 -19.12 21.56
N LEU A 385 33.08 -17.92 22.14
CA LEU A 385 34.30 -17.13 21.98
C LEU A 385 35.53 -17.78 22.63
N LYS A 386 35.37 -18.44 23.78
CA LYS A 386 36.42 -19.23 24.42
C LYS A 386 36.87 -20.37 23.52
N SER A 387 35.93 -21.09 22.89
CA SER A 387 36.27 -22.10 21.87
C SER A 387 37.02 -21.47 20.70
N CYS A 388 36.57 -20.33 20.16
CA CYS A 388 37.27 -19.61 19.09
C CYS A 388 38.71 -19.24 19.49
N ALA A 389 38.92 -18.75 20.72
CA ALA A 389 40.24 -18.38 21.23
C ALA A 389 41.21 -19.57 21.38
N LYS A 390 40.71 -20.80 21.50
CA LYS A 390 41.55 -22.02 21.59
C LYS A 390 42.14 -22.43 20.25
N PHE A 391 41.49 -22.08 19.13
CA PHE A 391 41.87 -22.56 17.80
C PHE A 391 42.39 -21.41 16.93
N PRO A 392 43.71 -21.32 16.69
CA PRO A 392 44.32 -20.26 15.87
C PRO A 392 43.84 -20.23 14.42
N SER A 393 43.14 -21.27 13.95
CA SER A 393 42.54 -21.30 12.61
C SER A 393 41.43 -20.25 12.45
N VAL A 394 40.76 -19.87 13.53
CA VAL A 394 39.66 -18.90 13.50
C VAL A 394 40.22 -17.49 13.31
N LYS A 395 40.01 -16.93 12.13
CA LYS A 395 40.47 -15.59 11.75
C LYS A 395 39.46 -14.50 12.09
N ARG A 396 38.16 -14.82 12.06
CA ARG A 396 37.07 -13.85 12.29
C ARG A 396 35.86 -14.49 12.97
N VAL A 397 35.24 -13.76 13.89
CA VAL A 397 33.97 -14.12 14.51
C VAL A 397 32.89 -13.10 14.15
N ILE A 398 31.77 -13.57 13.61
CA ILE A 398 30.60 -12.75 13.32
C ILE A 398 29.53 -13.05 14.35
N LEU A 399 29.20 -12.07 15.19
CA LEU A 399 28.22 -12.17 16.27
C LEU A 399 26.85 -11.66 15.81
N THR A 400 25.80 -12.45 15.94
CA THR A 400 24.42 -11.95 15.80
C THR A 400 23.92 -11.42 17.13
N SER A 401 23.84 -10.11 17.24
CA SER A 401 23.20 -9.42 18.37
C SER A 401 21.78 -8.99 17.98
N SER A 402 21.34 -7.78 18.33
CA SER A 402 20.04 -7.24 17.97
C SER A 402 20.02 -5.72 18.15
N MET A 403 19.10 -5.02 17.48
CA MET A 403 18.77 -3.62 17.80
C MET A 403 18.36 -3.43 19.29
N ALA A 404 17.99 -4.52 19.97
CA ALA A 404 17.80 -4.59 21.42
C ALA A 404 19.01 -4.11 22.24
N SER A 405 20.24 -4.27 21.74
CA SER A 405 21.47 -3.83 22.41
C SER A 405 21.93 -2.43 21.98
N VAL A 406 21.18 -1.74 21.13
CA VAL A 406 21.54 -0.43 20.57
C VAL A 406 20.61 0.66 21.09
N ALA A 407 19.29 0.44 21.05
CA ALA A 407 18.31 1.52 21.11
C ALA A 407 17.66 1.79 22.48
N PHE A 408 17.98 1.03 23.54
CA PHE A 408 17.23 1.04 24.80
C PHE A 408 18.07 1.60 25.96
N SER A 409 18.12 2.93 26.10
CA SER A 409 18.97 3.62 27.09
C SER A 409 18.22 4.59 28.01
N GLY A 410 16.88 4.56 28.04
CA GLY A 410 16.06 5.51 28.81
C GLY A 410 16.09 6.95 28.30
N LYS A 411 16.93 7.25 27.30
CA LYS A 411 16.98 8.54 26.63
C LYS A 411 15.74 8.71 25.74
N PRO A 412 15.09 9.89 25.74
CA PRO A 412 13.98 10.17 24.84
C PRO A 412 14.43 10.03 23.38
N LEU A 413 13.74 9.20 22.61
CA LEU A 413 13.93 9.10 21.17
C LEU A 413 13.01 10.11 20.49
N THR A 414 13.53 11.30 20.18
CA THR A 414 12.84 12.33 19.39
C THR A 414 13.20 12.18 17.90
N PRO A 415 12.42 12.75 16.95
CA PRO A 415 12.66 12.56 15.51
C PRO A 415 14.03 13.03 15.00
N ASP A 416 14.72 13.89 15.76
CA ASP A 416 16.07 14.41 15.50
C ASP A 416 17.20 13.51 16.03
N VAL A 417 16.88 12.49 16.83
CA VAL A 417 17.88 11.57 17.39
C VAL A 417 18.15 10.42 16.41
N VAL A 418 19.35 10.40 15.85
CA VAL A 418 19.85 9.27 15.04
C VAL A 418 20.43 8.22 15.98
N VAL A 419 19.85 7.01 15.93
CA VAL A 419 20.38 5.82 16.61
C VAL A 419 21.20 5.04 15.59
N ASP A 420 22.50 4.94 15.84
CA ASP A 420 23.47 4.29 14.96
C ASP A 420 24.30 3.22 15.70
N GLU A 421 25.26 2.64 15.00
CA GLU A 421 26.14 1.57 15.45
C GLU A 421 27.01 1.94 16.67
N THR A 422 27.13 3.23 17.00
CA THR A 422 27.91 3.72 18.14
C THR A 422 27.14 3.62 19.47
N TRP A 423 25.82 3.43 19.42
CA TRP A 423 24.96 3.40 20.60
C TRP A 423 24.90 2.03 21.27
N PHE A 424 25.01 1.99 22.59
CA PHE A 424 24.63 0.83 23.39
C PHE A 424 23.37 1.13 24.19
N SER A 425 22.50 0.13 24.29
CA SER A 425 21.44 0.10 25.30
C SER A 425 22.06 0.15 26.69
N ASP A 426 21.34 0.76 27.64
CA ASP A 426 21.75 0.77 29.05
C ASP A 426 21.19 -0.49 29.71
N SER A 427 22.07 -1.41 30.08
CA SER A 427 21.70 -2.69 30.69
C SER A 427 21.05 -2.51 32.07
N ALA A 428 21.48 -1.51 32.86
CA ALA A 428 20.88 -1.19 34.16
C ALA A 428 19.47 -0.59 33.99
N PHE A 429 19.29 0.28 32.98
CA PHE A 429 17.96 0.76 32.58
C PHE A 429 17.05 -0.39 32.15
N CYS A 430 17.55 -1.31 31.32
CA CYS A 430 16.76 -2.45 30.85
C CYS A 430 16.35 -3.38 32.01
N VAL A 431 17.26 -3.67 32.94
CA VAL A 431 16.98 -4.49 34.13
C VAL A 431 15.97 -3.80 35.05
N SER A 432 16.17 -2.52 35.36
CA SER A 432 15.26 -1.76 36.24
C SER A 432 13.83 -1.64 35.67
N ASN A 433 13.68 -1.63 34.34
CA ASN A 433 12.39 -1.56 33.65
C ASN A 433 11.86 -2.93 33.20
N LYS A 434 12.43 -4.04 33.68
CA LYS A 434 12.02 -5.41 33.35
C LYS A 434 12.05 -5.72 31.83
N LEU A 435 12.89 -5.02 31.07
CA LEU A 435 13.14 -5.25 29.65
C LEU A 435 14.17 -6.37 29.46
N TRP A 436 13.83 -7.58 29.94
CA TRP A 436 14.79 -8.67 30.14
C TRP A 436 15.51 -9.12 28.87
N TYR A 437 14.81 -9.18 27.74
CA TYR A 437 15.43 -9.51 26.45
C TYR A 437 16.42 -8.45 25.99
N MET A 438 16.12 -7.18 26.21
CA MET A 438 17.02 -6.08 25.89
C MET A 438 18.27 -6.16 26.77
N ALA A 439 18.09 -6.41 28.08
CA ALA A 439 19.19 -6.61 29.02
C ALA A 439 20.08 -7.80 28.62
N SER A 440 19.50 -8.97 28.29
CA SER A 440 20.28 -10.16 27.95
C SER A 440 21.11 -9.98 26.68
N LYS A 441 20.55 -9.36 25.63
CA LYS A 441 21.26 -9.06 24.39
C LYS A 441 22.37 -8.03 24.59
N THR A 442 22.11 -6.99 25.39
CA THR A 442 23.08 -5.95 25.71
C THR A 442 24.27 -6.53 26.47
N LEU A 443 24.01 -7.23 27.59
CA LEU A 443 25.06 -7.82 28.42
C LEU A 443 25.87 -8.88 27.68
N ALA A 444 25.23 -9.69 26.84
CA ALA A 444 25.93 -10.70 26.04
C ALA A 444 26.88 -10.06 25.01
N GLU A 445 26.44 -8.99 24.34
CA GLU A 445 27.27 -8.26 23.38
C GLU A 445 28.42 -7.50 24.06
N GLU A 446 28.18 -6.84 25.19
CA GLU A 446 29.22 -6.17 25.99
C GLU A 446 30.29 -7.16 26.45
N ALA A 447 29.87 -8.31 26.98
CA ALA A 447 30.79 -9.38 27.39
C ALA A 447 31.59 -9.93 26.20
N ALA A 448 30.96 -10.07 25.03
CA ALA A 448 31.62 -10.51 23.81
C ALA A 448 32.71 -9.54 23.36
N TRP A 449 32.40 -8.24 23.27
CA TRP A 449 33.37 -7.21 22.87
C TRP A 449 34.54 -7.11 23.85
N LYS A 450 34.25 -7.18 25.15
CA LYS A 450 35.28 -7.19 26.19
C LYS A 450 36.23 -8.38 26.01
N PHE A 451 35.68 -9.58 25.87
CA PHE A 451 36.47 -10.80 25.71
C PHE A 451 37.26 -10.81 24.39
N ALA A 452 36.63 -10.41 23.28
CA ALA A 452 37.28 -10.34 21.97
C ALA A 452 38.47 -9.37 22.00
N LYS A 453 38.33 -8.22 22.64
CA LYS A 453 39.42 -7.25 22.83
C LYS A 453 40.56 -7.82 23.69
N GLU A 454 40.23 -8.51 24.78
CA GLU A 454 41.23 -9.13 25.67
C GLU A 454 42.01 -10.27 25.00
N LYS A 455 41.38 -11.00 24.08
CA LYS A 455 41.98 -12.15 23.38
C LYS A 455 42.48 -11.84 21.97
N GLY A 456 42.30 -10.60 21.49
CA GLY A 456 42.70 -10.20 20.14
C GLY A 456 41.91 -10.90 19.04
N ILE A 457 40.63 -11.21 19.27
CA ILE A 457 39.74 -11.82 18.27
C ILE A 457 39.20 -10.72 17.35
N ASP A 458 39.36 -10.89 16.03
CA ASP A 458 38.68 -10.06 15.03
C ASP A 458 37.18 -10.38 15.04
N MET A 459 36.37 -9.45 15.56
CA MET A 459 34.94 -9.65 15.74
C MET A 459 34.13 -8.57 15.03
N VAL A 460 33.06 -8.98 14.36
CA VAL A 460 32.04 -8.09 13.76
C VAL A 460 30.68 -8.44 14.35
N THR A 461 29.89 -7.44 14.75
CA THR A 461 28.53 -7.66 15.24
C THR A 461 27.49 -7.20 14.23
N ILE A 462 26.48 -8.04 14.01
CA ILE A 462 25.29 -7.72 13.24
C ILE A 462 24.12 -7.52 14.22
N ASN A 463 23.51 -6.34 14.21
CA ASN A 463 22.39 -5.94 15.08
C ASN A 463 21.10 -5.86 14.26
N PRO A 464 20.42 -7.00 13.98
CA PRO A 464 19.17 -6.99 13.23
C PRO A 464 18.02 -6.38 14.03
N GLY A 465 17.10 -5.74 13.31
CA GLY A 465 15.80 -5.32 13.82
C GLY A 465 14.82 -6.49 14.06
N PHE A 466 13.52 -6.22 13.95
CA PHE A 466 12.45 -7.20 14.00
C PHE A 466 12.43 -8.03 12.71
N VAL A 467 12.99 -9.24 12.77
CA VAL A 467 13.22 -10.07 11.58
C VAL A 467 11.94 -10.74 11.10
N ILE A 468 11.55 -10.51 9.85
CA ILE A 468 10.39 -11.13 9.17
C ILE A 468 10.84 -11.70 7.81
N GLY A 469 9.99 -12.44 7.09
CA GLY A 469 10.33 -13.06 5.80
C GLY A 469 10.08 -14.57 5.70
N PRO A 470 10.56 -15.22 4.62
CA PRO A 470 10.26 -16.62 4.33
C PRO A 470 10.96 -17.60 5.30
N LEU A 471 10.22 -18.59 5.79
CA LEU A 471 10.75 -19.64 6.65
C LEU A 471 11.37 -20.76 5.80
N LEU A 472 12.58 -21.22 6.15
CA LEU A 472 13.15 -22.47 5.63
C LEU A 472 12.81 -23.67 6.51
N GLN A 473 12.19 -23.41 7.66
CA GLN A 473 11.84 -24.38 8.67
C GLN A 473 10.31 -24.39 8.91
N PRO A 474 9.59 -25.52 8.90
CA PRO A 474 8.16 -25.70 9.16
C PRO A 474 7.71 -25.58 10.62
N THR A 475 8.59 -25.19 11.54
CA THR A 475 8.11 -24.80 12.88
C THR A 475 8.26 -23.30 13.01
N LEU A 476 7.13 -22.65 13.24
CA LEU A 476 7.06 -21.25 13.64
C LEU A 476 7.68 -21.14 15.03
N LYS A 477 8.76 -20.36 15.11
CA LYS A 477 9.44 -19.93 16.34
C LYS A 477 9.95 -18.52 16.10
N SER A 478 10.06 -17.69 17.14
CA SER A 478 10.66 -16.33 17.13
C SER A 478 9.75 -15.20 16.63
N THR A 479 10.32 -14.15 16.03
CA THR A 479 9.61 -12.93 15.61
C THR A 479 8.57 -13.16 14.51
N ALA A 480 8.75 -14.18 13.68
CA ALA A 480 7.77 -14.58 12.65
C ALA A 480 6.49 -15.16 13.26
N GLU A 481 6.62 -15.97 14.33
CA GLU A 481 5.49 -16.49 15.11
C GLU A 481 4.75 -15.35 15.80
N LEU A 482 5.49 -14.46 16.48
CA LEU A 482 4.91 -13.27 17.10
C LEU A 482 4.17 -12.39 16.08
N PHE A 483 4.70 -12.24 14.86
CA PHE A 483 4.03 -11.49 13.80
C PHE A 483 2.73 -12.15 13.34
N LEU A 484 2.75 -13.48 13.17
CA LEU A 484 1.60 -14.26 12.72
C LEU A 484 0.53 -14.43 13.81
N ASP A 485 0.89 -14.51 15.09
CA ASP A 485 -0.07 -14.57 16.19
C ASP A 485 -0.94 -13.30 16.27
N HIS A 486 -0.38 -12.13 15.94
CA HIS A 486 -1.14 -10.88 15.86
C HIS A 486 -2.02 -10.78 14.62
N ILE A 487 -1.62 -11.41 13.51
CA ILE A 487 -2.46 -11.51 12.31
C ILE A 487 -3.61 -12.49 12.57
N ASN A 488 -3.32 -13.66 13.15
CA ASN A 488 -4.29 -14.73 13.37
C ASN A 488 -5.22 -14.50 14.58
N GLY A 489 -5.23 -13.31 15.18
CA GLY A 489 -6.09 -12.99 16.34
C GLY A 489 -5.73 -13.71 17.64
N GLY A 490 -4.55 -14.36 17.72
CA GLY A 490 -4.07 -15.08 18.90
C GLY A 490 -3.54 -14.18 20.02
N ALA A 491 -3.21 -12.92 19.71
CA ALA A 491 -2.74 -11.92 20.68
C ALA A 491 -3.75 -10.77 20.85
N PRO A 492 -4.04 -10.30 22.09
CA PRO A 492 -5.01 -9.25 22.32
C PRO A 492 -4.51 -7.89 21.81
N GLY A 493 -5.15 -7.39 20.75
CA GLY A 493 -4.92 -6.08 20.16
C GLY A 493 -3.63 -5.97 19.32
N LEU A 494 -3.53 -4.89 18.54
CA LEU A 494 -2.31 -4.58 17.77
C LEU A 494 -1.38 -3.68 18.59
N PRO A 495 -0.10 -4.03 18.77
CA PRO A 495 0.89 -3.17 19.41
C PRO A 495 0.98 -1.84 18.66
N SER A 496 0.72 -0.73 19.33
CA SER A 496 0.89 0.62 18.76
C SER A 496 2.36 1.08 18.78
N GLU A 497 3.31 0.17 18.94
CA GLU A 497 4.74 0.46 19.03
C GLU A 497 5.39 0.51 17.64
N ILE A 498 6.49 1.25 17.56
CA ILE A 498 7.30 1.34 16.34
C ILE A 498 8.29 0.19 16.33
N TYR A 499 8.22 -0.62 15.28
CA TYR A 499 9.12 -1.73 15.05
C TYR A 499 10.08 -1.41 13.89
N ARG A 500 11.30 -1.96 14.00
CA ARG A 500 12.37 -1.82 13.01
C ARG A 500 12.45 -3.10 12.19
N PHE A 501 11.57 -3.28 11.21
CA PHE A 501 11.48 -4.52 10.42
C PHE A 501 12.70 -4.72 9.50
N VAL A 502 13.08 -5.99 9.31
CA VAL A 502 14.13 -6.41 8.37
C VAL A 502 13.82 -7.79 7.80
N ASP A 503 14.12 -8.03 6.52
CA ASP A 503 13.97 -9.35 5.91
C ASP A 503 15.09 -10.30 6.36
N VAL A 504 14.75 -11.53 6.69
CA VAL A 504 15.71 -12.57 7.12
C VAL A 504 16.83 -12.81 6.09
N ARG A 505 16.54 -12.65 4.80
CA ARG A 505 17.52 -12.80 3.71
C ARG A 505 18.55 -11.67 3.75
N ASP A 506 18.11 -10.45 4.03
CA ASP A 506 19.00 -9.28 4.15
C ASP A 506 19.90 -9.43 5.39
N VAL A 507 19.35 -9.94 6.49
CA VAL A 507 20.14 -10.25 7.69
C VAL A 507 21.21 -11.31 7.36
N ALA A 508 20.85 -12.41 6.70
CA ALA A 508 21.81 -13.46 6.33
C ALA A 508 22.88 -12.94 5.34
N TYR A 509 22.50 -12.07 4.40
CA TYR A 509 23.43 -11.42 3.49
C TYR A 509 24.42 -10.51 4.22
N ALA A 510 23.95 -9.74 5.21
CA ALA A 510 24.81 -8.90 6.05
C ALA A 510 25.87 -9.71 6.82
N HIS A 511 25.51 -10.90 7.31
CA HIS A 511 26.48 -11.82 7.94
C HIS A 511 27.56 -12.27 6.95
N ILE A 512 27.18 -12.66 5.73
CA ILE A 512 28.15 -13.07 4.70
C ILE A 512 29.04 -11.90 4.29
N GLN A 513 28.50 -10.68 4.19
CA GLN A 513 29.31 -9.50 3.89
C GLN A 513 30.30 -9.17 5.02
N ALA A 514 29.91 -9.36 6.28
CA ALA A 514 30.83 -9.22 7.41
C ALA A 514 31.99 -10.23 7.36
N LEU A 515 31.77 -11.40 6.77
CA LEU A 515 32.83 -12.37 6.49
C LEU A 515 33.67 -11.96 5.28
N GLU A 516 33.04 -11.66 4.13
CA GLU A 516 33.70 -11.50 2.84
C GLU A 516 34.40 -10.15 2.66
N ILE A 517 33.94 -9.10 3.34
CA ILE A 517 34.56 -7.76 3.28
C ILE A 517 35.69 -7.70 4.31
N PRO A 518 36.97 -7.63 3.89
CA PRO A 518 38.09 -7.67 4.83
C PRO A 518 38.09 -6.47 5.79
N SER A 519 37.61 -5.32 5.33
CA SER A 519 37.51 -4.08 6.12
C SER A 519 36.30 -3.99 7.04
N ALA A 520 35.38 -4.95 7.01
CA ALA A 520 34.24 -4.98 7.92
C ALA A 520 34.74 -5.08 9.36
N SER A 521 34.32 -4.15 10.22
CA SER A 521 34.75 -4.08 11.61
C SER A 521 33.69 -3.37 12.46
N GLY A 522 33.64 -3.69 13.75
CA GLY A 522 32.68 -3.06 14.67
C GLY A 522 31.28 -3.68 14.59
N ARG A 523 30.27 -2.83 14.74
CA ARG A 523 28.85 -3.20 14.88
C ARG A 523 28.08 -2.66 13.69
N TYR A 524 27.02 -3.32 13.26
CA TYR A 524 26.21 -2.89 12.11
C TYR A 524 24.72 -3.05 12.39
N CYS A 525 23.95 -1.95 12.31
CA CYS A 525 22.50 -1.98 12.43
C CYS A 525 21.88 -2.46 11.11
N VAL A 526 21.06 -3.51 11.15
CA VAL A 526 20.42 -4.04 9.93
C VAL A 526 18.90 -3.89 10.06
N VAL A 527 18.39 -2.82 9.44
CA VAL A 527 16.98 -2.42 9.47
C VAL A 527 16.55 -2.04 8.06
N GLY A 528 15.47 -2.65 7.58
CA GLY A 528 14.90 -2.34 6.26
C GLY A 528 13.81 -1.27 6.31
N ARG A 529 12.93 -1.32 7.32
CA ARG A 529 11.83 -0.37 7.48
C ARG A 529 11.51 -0.09 8.94
N VAL A 530 11.18 1.16 9.25
CA VAL A 530 10.71 1.57 10.58
C VAL A 530 9.24 1.99 10.44
N THR A 531 8.32 1.28 11.10
CA THR A 531 6.89 1.56 11.01
C THR A 531 6.13 1.00 12.22
N HIS A 532 4.88 1.43 12.42
CA HIS A 532 4.03 0.84 13.45
C HIS A 532 3.66 -0.60 13.09
N PHE A 533 3.55 -1.45 14.11
CA PHE A 533 3.12 -2.83 13.90
C PHE A 533 1.74 -2.91 13.22
N SER A 534 0.82 -1.98 13.56
CA SER A 534 -0.49 -1.87 12.92
C SER A 534 -0.41 -1.61 11.42
N ASP A 535 0.57 -0.81 10.97
CA ASP A 535 0.72 -0.50 9.55
C ASP A 535 1.31 -1.70 8.80
N ALA A 536 2.20 -2.47 9.45
CA ALA A 536 2.68 -3.73 8.90
C ALA A 536 1.55 -4.77 8.73
N VAL A 537 0.61 -4.85 9.67
CA VAL A 537 -0.58 -5.72 9.57
C VAL A 537 -1.56 -5.22 8.50
N LYS A 538 -1.77 -3.90 8.38
CA LYS A 538 -2.56 -3.34 7.28
C LYS A 538 -1.97 -3.69 5.92
N ILE A 539 -0.64 -3.56 5.75
CA ILE A 539 0.04 -3.95 4.52
C ILE A 539 -0.18 -5.44 4.23
N ALA A 540 -0.10 -6.31 5.25
CA ALA A 540 -0.36 -7.74 5.08
C ALA A 540 -1.81 -8.00 4.63
N HIS A 541 -2.79 -7.31 5.21
CA HIS A 541 -4.21 -7.44 4.85
C HIS A 541 -4.53 -6.86 3.46
N GLU A 542 -3.92 -5.73 3.07
CA GLU A 542 -4.05 -5.17 1.72
C GLU A 542 -3.53 -6.14 0.64
N LEU A 543 -2.43 -6.84 0.94
CA LEU A 543 -1.82 -7.82 0.05
C LEU A 543 -2.55 -9.18 0.06
N TYR A 544 -3.14 -9.53 1.20
CA TYR A 544 -3.87 -10.78 1.40
C TYR A 544 -5.19 -10.50 2.14
N PRO A 545 -6.24 -10.04 1.43
CA PRO A 545 -7.51 -9.62 2.04
C PRO A 545 -8.27 -10.71 2.81
N THR A 546 -7.88 -11.98 2.62
CA THR A 546 -8.43 -13.14 3.31
C THR A 546 -7.75 -13.44 4.66
N LEU A 547 -6.65 -12.74 4.99
CA LEU A 547 -6.06 -12.86 6.31
C LEU A 547 -6.98 -12.19 7.33
N PRO A 548 -7.35 -12.87 8.43
CA PRO A 548 -8.12 -12.24 9.49
C PRO A 548 -7.34 -11.01 9.98
N LEU A 549 -8.02 -9.87 10.13
CA LEU A 549 -7.54 -8.85 11.04
C LEU A 549 -7.91 -9.31 12.45
N PRO A 550 -7.14 -8.98 13.51
CA PRO A 550 -7.51 -9.36 14.87
C PRO A 550 -8.98 -8.99 15.13
N GLU A 551 -9.80 -10.03 15.21
CA GLU A 551 -11.26 -9.99 15.33
C GLU A 551 -11.62 -9.48 16.73
N ASN A 552 -11.80 -8.17 16.89
CA ASN A 552 -12.42 -7.67 18.11
C ASN A 552 -13.91 -7.36 17.94
N GLY A 553 -14.37 -6.96 16.75
CA GLY A 553 -15.73 -6.45 16.53
C GLY A 553 -16.66 -7.21 15.58
N GLU A 554 -16.17 -8.09 14.71
CA GLU A 554 -17.05 -8.75 13.72
C GLU A 554 -18.12 -9.60 14.40
N GLY A 555 -19.39 -9.40 14.00
CA GLY A 555 -20.55 -10.03 14.62
C GLY A 555 -21.00 -9.44 15.97
N LYS A 556 -20.21 -8.54 16.59
CA LYS A 556 -20.55 -7.91 17.88
C LYS A 556 -21.30 -6.60 17.68
N VAL A 557 -22.33 -6.39 18.49
CA VAL A 557 -23.15 -5.18 18.47
C VAL A 557 -22.86 -4.33 19.70
N VAL A 558 -22.60 -3.05 19.52
CA VAL A 558 -22.37 -2.08 20.61
C VAL A 558 -23.24 -0.86 20.41
N SER A 559 -23.57 -0.16 21.50
CA SER A 559 -24.30 1.11 21.42
C SER A 559 -23.46 2.30 21.83
N VAL A 560 -23.69 3.43 21.15
CA VAL A 560 -23.03 4.72 21.44
C VAL A 560 -24.11 5.78 21.64
N THR A 561 -24.22 6.35 22.83
CA THR A 561 -25.17 7.43 23.09
C THR A 561 -24.62 8.78 22.62
N GLY A 562 -25.48 9.63 22.03
CA GLY A 562 -25.08 10.97 21.62
C GLY A 562 -24.08 10.97 20.47
N ALA A 563 -24.23 10.04 19.52
CA ALA A 563 -23.27 9.73 18.46
C ALA A 563 -22.85 10.94 17.59
N SER A 564 -23.71 11.94 17.44
CA SER A 564 -23.39 13.20 16.74
C SER A 564 -22.39 14.11 17.48
N GLY A 565 -22.00 13.73 18.70
CA GLY A 565 -21.09 14.46 19.56
C GLY A 565 -19.62 14.31 19.15
N TYR A 566 -18.77 15.17 19.69
CA TYR A 566 -17.38 15.28 19.26
C TYR A 566 -16.54 14.01 19.52
N ILE A 567 -16.56 13.48 20.75
CA ILE A 567 -15.88 12.21 21.08
C ILE A 567 -16.61 11.03 20.42
N ALA A 568 -17.95 11.08 20.44
CA ALA A 568 -18.82 10.00 20.01
C ALA A 568 -18.68 9.68 18.52
N SER A 569 -18.59 10.70 17.66
CA SER A 569 -18.40 10.52 16.21
C SER A 569 -17.09 9.81 15.88
N TRP A 570 -16.00 10.16 16.58
CA TRP A 570 -14.72 9.44 16.47
C TRP A 570 -14.82 8.01 16.99
N LEU A 571 -15.52 7.79 18.10
CA LEU A 571 -15.78 6.46 18.63
C LEU A 571 -16.57 5.59 17.64
N VAL A 572 -17.64 6.12 17.03
CA VAL A 572 -18.40 5.42 15.98
C VAL A 572 -17.50 5.07 14.80
N LYS A 573 -16.73 6.02 14.29
CA LYS A 573 -15.78 5.79 13.18
C LYS A 573 -14.82 4.64 13.51
N LEU A 574 -14.19 4.70 14.67
CA LEU A 574 -13.18 3.74 15.11
C LEU A 574 -13.76 2.36 15.45
N LEU A 575 -15.02 2.27 15.85
CA LEU A 575 -15.75 1.01 16.03
C LEU A 575 -16.11 0.38 14.67
N LEU A 576 -16.59 1.18 13.71
CA LEU A 576 -16.87 0.71 12.35
C LEU A 576 -15.59 0.22 11.67
N GLU A 577 -14.48 0.94 11.79
CA GLU A 577 -13.17 0.49 11.26
C GLU A 577 -12.69 -0.83 11.88
N ARG A 578 -13.16 -1.17 13.10
CA ARG A 578 -12.82 -2.41 13.82
C ARG A 578 -13.83 -3.55 13.63
N GLY A 579 -14.78 -3.42 12.71
CA GLY A 579 -15.73 -4.49 12.39
C GLY A 579 -17.02 -4.52 13.24
N TYR A 580 -17.17 -3.66 14.25
CA TYR A 580 -18.37 -3.63 15.08
C TYR A 580 -19.62 -3.18 14.30
N THR A 581 -20.79 -3.68 14.71
CA THR A 581 -22.08 -3.06 14.39
C THR A 581 -22.44 -2.05 15.47
N VAL A 582 -22.70 -0.81 15.08
CA VAL A 582 -22.91 0.32 16.00
C VAL A 582 -24.38 0.75 15.98
N LYS A 583 -25.06 0.61 17.13
CA LYS A 583 -26.36 1.25 17.39
C LYS A 583 -26.14 2.61 18.05
N ALA A 584 -26.33 3.68 17.30
CA ALA A 584 -25.98 5.03 17.70
C ALA A 584 -27.24 5.85 17.99
N SER A 585 -27.30 6.52 19.16
CA SER A 585 -28.41 7.43 19.45
C SER A 585 -28.11 8.88 19.05
N VAL A 586 -29.12 9.53 18.46
CA VAL A 586 -29.16 10.97 18.17
C VAL A 586 -30.53 11.52 18.57
N ARG A 587 -30.62 12.81 18.90
CA ARG A 587 -31.90 13.43 19.32
C ARG A 587 -32.94 13.48 18.19
N ASP A 588 -32.47 13.74 16.98
CA ASP A 588 -33.29 13.68 15.76
C ASP A 588 -32.49 13.03 14.62
N PRO A 589 -32.82 11.79 14.23
CA PRO A 589 -32.19 11.12 13.10
C PRO A 589 -32.39 11.81 11.75
N ASN A 590 -33.39 12.70 11.64
CA ASN A 590 -33.68 13.43 10.40
C ASN A 590 -32.90 14.75 10.30
N ASP A 591 -32.19 15.19 11.35
CA ASP A 591 -31.33 16.37 11.28
C ASP A 591 -30.02 16.01 10.57
N ALA A 592 -29.95 16.34 9.27
CA ALA A 592 -28.77 16.10 8.44
C ALA A 592 -27.48 16.67 9.04
N LYS A 593 -27.54 17.80 9.76
CA LYS A 593 -26.34 18.38 10.41
C LYS A 593 -25.78 17.47 11.51
N LYS A 594 -26.62 16.62 12.09
CA LYS A 594 -26.26 15.67 13.16
C LYS A 594 -25.96 14.28 12.63
N THR A 595 -26.40 13.91 11.43
CA THR A 595 -26.31 12.53 10.93
C THR A 595 -25.44 12.34 9.69
N GLU A 596 -25.31 13.35 8.81
CA GLU A 596 -24.61 13.20 7.53
C GLU A 596 -23.14 12.77 7.69
N HIS A 597 -22.42 13.39 8.63
CA HIS A 597 -21.02 13.05 8.93
C HIS A 597 -20.83 11.63 9.49
N LEU A 598 -21.87 11.04 10.10
CA LEU A 598 -21.84 9.66 10.58
C LEU A 598 -22.16 8.68 9.45
N LEU A 599 -23.15 9.03 8.61
CA LEU A 599 -23.57 8.24 7.45
C LEU A 599 -22.51 8.20 6.33
N ALA A 600 -21.63 9.21 6.29
CA ALA A 600 -20.51 9.28 5.37
C ALA A 600 -19.29 8.44 5.79
N LEU A 601 -19.29 7.82 6.98
CA LEU A 601 -18.18 7.00 7.45
C LEU A 601 -18.09 5.68 6.68
N ASP A 602 -16.88 5.20 6.45
CA ASP A 602 -16.64 3.89 5.85
C ASP A 602 -17.26 2.78 6.73
N GLY A 603 -18.04 1.89 6.11
CA GLY A 603 -18.77 0.82 6.80
C GLY A 603 -20.10 1.26 7.45
N ALA A 604 -20.48 2.54 7.40
CA ALA A 604 -21.71 3.02 8.01
C ALA A 604 -22.98 2.46 7.34
N LYS A 605 -22.97 2.32 6.01
CA LYS A 605 -24.13 1.81 5.26
C LYS A 605 -24.51 0.40 5.68
N GLU A 606 -23.52 -0.40 6.06
CA GLU A 606 -23.67 -1.81 6.41
C GLU A 606 -23.87 -2.01 7.92
N ARG A 607 -23.20 -1.20 8.75
CA ARG A 607 -23.02 -1.49 10.18
C ARG A 607 -23.37 -0.35 11.14
N LEU A 608 -23.87 0.79 10.67
CA LEU A 608 -24.36 1.87 11.52
C LEU A 608 -25.90 1.94 11.51
N GLN A 609 -26.51 1.93 12.70
CA GLN A 609 -27.95 2.10 12.88
C GLN A 609 -28.20 3.31 13.77
N LEU A 610 -28.93 4.31 13.26
CA LEU A 610 -29.27 5.52 14.00
C LEU A 610 -30.64 5.41 14.66
N PHE A 611 -30.71 5.74 15.95
CA PHE A 611 -31.93 5.70 16.76
C PHE A 611 -32.23 7.07 17.35
N LYS A 612 -33.52 7.41 17.41
CA LYS A 612 -33.99 8.58 18.15
C LYS A 612 -34.01 8.26 19.65
N ALA A 613 -33.30 9.04 20.48
CA ALA A 613 -33.40 8.94 21.94
C ALA A 613 -33.06 10.28 22.62
N ASP A 614 -33.64 10.51 23.80
CA ASP A 614 -33.40 11.70 24.64
C ASP A 614 -33.10 11.30 26.09
N LEU A 615 -32.10 11.95 26.69
CA LEU A 615 -31.65 11.67 28.06
C LEU A 615 -32.78 11.80 29.10
N LEU A 616 -33.72 12.71 28.90
CA LEU A 616 -34.80 12.96 29.86
C LEU A 616 -36.02 12.06 29.64
N ASP A 617 -36.12 11.41 28.48
CA ASP A 617 -37.20 10.49 28.15
C ASP A 617 -36.86 9.08 28.61
N GLU A 618 -37.47 8.64 29.71
CA GLU A 618 -37.28 7.31 30.26
C GLU A 618 -37.69 6.21 29.26
N GLY A 619 -36.82 5.21 29.08
CA GLY A 619 -37.04 4.10 28.15
C GLY A 619 -36.67 4.40 26.68
N SER A 620 -36.37 5.66 26.33
CA SER A 620 -36.01 6.02 24.96
C SER A 620 -34.72 5.36 24.45
N PHE A 621 -33.86 4.88 25.37
CA PHE A 621 -32.64 4.15 25.05
C PHE A 621 -32.83 2.63 24.94
N ASP A 622 -33.99 2.08 25.31
CA ASP A 622 -34.23 0.63 25.28
C ASP A 622 -33.94 0.03 23.88
N PRO A 623 -34.42 0.60 22.75
CA PRO A 623 -34.13 0.08 21.41
C PRO A 623 -32.65 0.21 21.00
N VAL A 624 -31.95 1.20 21.57
CA VAL A 624 -30.54 1.49 21.28
C VAL A 624 -29.64 0.45 21.93
N VAL A 625 -29.97 0.03 23.15
CA VAL A 625 -29.17 -0.95 23.91
C VAL A 625 -29.56 -2.41 23.62
N GLU A 626 -30.74 -2.66 23.05
CA GLU A 626 -31.22 -4.00 22.74
C GLU A 626 -30.24 -4.78 21.85
N GLY A 627 -29.86 -5.98 22.30
CA GLY A 627 -28.93 -6.86 21.58
C GLY A 627 -27.46 -6.41 21.59
N CYS A 628 -27.13 -5.31 22.28
CA CYS A 628 -25.75 -4.86 22.43
C CYS A 628 -25.02 -5.64 23.52
N GLU A 629 -23.70 -5.75 23.38
CA GLU A 629 -22.80 -6.31 24.40
C GLU A 629 -22.16 -5.23 25.28
N CYS A 630 -22.07 -4.00 24.76
CA CYS A 630 -21.52 -2.87 25.47
C CYS A 630 -22.27 -1.58 25.14
N VAL A 631 -22.37 -0.70 26.13
CA VAL A 631 -22.91 0.66 25.99
C VAL A 631 -21.81 1.68 26.27
N PHE A 632 -21.50 2.50 25.27
CA PHE A 632 -20.68 3.70 25.42
C PHE A 632 -21.58 4.90 25.70
N HIS A 633 -21.67 5.29 26.96
CA HIS A 633 -22.48 6.43 27.38
C HIS A 633 -21.65 7.72 27.30
N THR A 634 -21.78 8.43 26.18
CA THR A 634 -21.07 9.71 25.93
C THR A 634 -22.00 10.94 25.98
N ALA A 635 -23.32 10.72 25.86
CA ALA A 635 -24.32 11.77 25.86
C ALA A 635 -24.39 12.49 27.21
N SER A 636 -24.06 13.78 27.22
CA SER A 636 -24.14 14.63 28.41
C SER A 636 -24.10 16.11 27.97
N PRO A 637 -24.81 17.02 28.66
CA PRO A 637 -24.74 18.44 28.34
C PRO A 637 -23.36 19.03 28.68
N PHE A 638 -22.88 19.98 27.86
CA PHE A 638 -21.63 20.71 28.10
C PHE A 638 -21.77 22.17 27.67
N TYR A 639 -21.82 23.08 28.66
CA TYR A 639 -21.93 24.51 28.46
C TYR A 639 -21.02 25.25 29.45
N PHE A 640 -20.31 26.28 28.97
CA PHE A 640 -19.47 27.13 29.84
C PHE A 640 -20.29 28.19 30.60
N THR A 641 -21.46 28.55 30.09
CA THR A 641 -22.35 29.54 30.69
C THR A 641 -23.77 28.99 30.67
N VAL A 642 -24.44 29.05 31.81
CA VAL A 642 -25.79 28.52 32.02
C VAL A 642 -26.61 29.49 32.85
N ASN A 643 -27.89 29.65 32.51
CA ASN A 643 -28.79 30.53 33.24
C ASN A 643 -29.46 29.79 34.40
N ASP A 644 -29.95 28.57 34.12
CA ASP A 644 -30.44 27.62 35.12
C ASP A 644 -29.52 26.39 35.17
N PRO A 645 -28.50 26.39 36.04
CA PRO A 645 -27.57 25.26 36.16
C PRO A 645 -28.24 23.93 36.49
N GLN A 646 -29.36 23.96 37.22
CA GLN A 646 -30.05 22.76 37.64
C GLN A 646 -30.73 22.11 36.44
N ALA A 647 -31.55 22.86 35.71
CA ALA A 647 -32.32 22.36 34.58
C ALA A 647 -31.45 22.09 33.33
N GLU A 648 -30.39 22.87 33.11
CA GLU A 648 -29.59 22.81 31.88
C GLU A 648 -28.37 21.87 31.95
N LEU A 649 -27.82 21.62 33.15
CA LEU A 649 -26.62 20.78 33.34
C LEU A 649 -26.83 19.63 34.31
N VAL A 650 -27.21 19.93 35.56
CA VAL A 650 -27.21 18.93 36.64
C VAL A 650 -28.26 17.85 36.37
N ASP A 651 -29.52 18.23 36.16
CA ASP A 651 -30.61 17.29 35.93
C ASP A 651 -30.39 16.42 34.68
N PRO A 652 -30.07 16.97 33.49
CA PRO A 652 -29.87 16.15 32.30
C PRO A 652 -28.64 15.25 32.38
N ALA A 653 -27.54 15.68 33.02
CA ALA A 653 -26.37 14.83 33.21
C ALA A 653 -26.67 13.67 34.19
N LEU A 654 -27.29 13.98 35.34
CA LEU A 654 -27.59 13.01 36.38
C LEU A 654 -28.70 12.03 35.96
N LYS A 655 -29.90 12.55 35.68
CA LYS A 655 -31.08 11.75 35.33
C LYS A 655 -30.85 11.02 34.02
N GLY A 656 -30.21 11.68 33.05
CA GLY A 656 -29.85 11.07 31.77
C GLY A 656 -28.94 9.86 31.91
N THR A 657 -27.89 9.96 32.73
CA THR A 657 -26.98 8.83 32.99
C THR A 657 -27.74 7.66 33.62
N VAL A 658 -28.57 7.93 34.64
CA VAL A 658 -29.36 6.88 35.30
C VAL A 658 -30.40 6.26 34.37
N ASN A 659 -31.03 7.05 33.50
CA ASN A 659 -32.01 6.56 32.52
C ASN A 659 -31.37 5.58 31.53
N VAL A 660 -30.16 5.88 31.02
CA VAL A 660 -29.42 4.96 30.15
C VAL A 660 -29.04 3.68 30.89
N LEU A 661 -28.58 3.79 32.14
CA LEU A 661 -28.25 2.62 32.96
C LEU A 661 -29.50 1.76 33.26
N ARG A 662 -30.67 2.37 33.44
CA ARG A 662 -31.95 1.66 33.60
C ARG A 662 -32.37 0.93 32.33
N SER A 663 -32.05 1.45 31.14
CA SER A 663 -32.22 0.68 29.90
C SER A 663 -31.24 -0.50 29.84
N CYS A 664 -30.01 -0.34 30.32
CA CYS A 664 -29.02 -1.41 30.36
C CYS A 664 -29.45 -2.58 31.26
N THR A 665 -30.06 -2.31 32.42
CA THR A 665 -30.53 -3.38 33.34
C THR A 665 -31.61 -4.27 32.75
N LYS A 666 -32.35 -3.80 31.73
CA LYS A 666 -33.37 -4.58 31.04
C LYS A 666 -32.79 -5.60 30.06
N ILE A 667 -31.53 -5.47 29.67
CA ILE A 667 -30.93 -6.23 28.56
C ILE A 667 -29.82 -7.16 29.09
N PRO A 668 -30.05 -8.48 29.16
CA PRO A 668 -29.07 -9.43 29.71
C PRO A 668 -27.77 -9.56 28.91
N SER A 669 -27.75 -9.15 27.63
CA SER A 669 -26.55 -9.25 26.78
C SER A 669 -25.49 -8.20 27.13
N ILE A 670 -25.83 -7.17 27.90
CA ILE A 670 -24.90 -6.08 28.25
C ILE A 670 -23.87 -6.62 29.24
N LYS A 671 -22.61 -6.70 28.79
CA LYS A 671 -21.48 -7.17 29.59
C LYS A 671 -20.79 -6.02 30.32
N ARG A 672 -20.76 -4.82 29.72
CA ARG A 672 -20.04 -3.65 30.26
C ARG A 672 -20.65 -2.34 29.81
N VAL A 673 -20.66 -1.35 30.69
CA VAL A 673 -20.97 0.05 30.38
C VAL A 673 -19.72 0.90 30.52
N VAL A 674 -19.37 1.66 29.48
CA VAL A 674 -18.25 2.61 29.50
C VAL A 674 -18.82 4.03 29.48
N ILE A 675 -18.57 4.79 30.54
CA ILE A 675 -19.10 6.16 30.71
C ILE A 675 -18.02 7.20 30.44
N THR A 676 -18.35 8.19 29.60
CA THR A 676 -17.54 9.41 29.45
C THR A 676 -17.86 10.40 30.58
N SER A 677 -17.07 10.34 31.65
CA SER A 677 -17.08 11.36 32.69
C SER A 677 -16.13 12.51 32.31
N SER A 678 -15.46 13.13 33.27
CA SER A 678 -14.50 14.20 33.04
C SER A 678 -13.52 14.32 34.19
N MET A 679 -12.35 14.84 33.87
CA MET A 679 -11.42 15.44 34.83
C MET A 679 -12.08 16.50 35.75
N ALA A 680 -13.25 17.02 35.36
CA ALA A 680 -14.10 17.87 36.20
C ALA A 680 -14.66 17.17 37.46
N ALA A 681 -14.82 15.84 37.43
CA ALA A 681 -15.24 15.01 38.56
C ALA A 681 -14.06 14.50 39.42
N VAL A 682 -12.83 14.92 39.12
CA VAL A 682 -11.60 14.43 39.76
C VAL A 682 -10.92 15.50 40.62
N VAL A 683 -10.72 16.71 40.09
CA VAL A 683 -9.74 17.67 40.65
C VAL A 683 -10.33 18.73 41.59
N PHE A 684 -11.63 19.00 41.52
CA PHE A 684 -12.22 20.19 42.14
C PHE A 684 -12.72 19.91 43.56
N ASN A 685 -11.80 19.80 44.50
CA ASN A 685 -12.08 19.46 45.91
C ASN A 685 -11.41 20.41 46.93
N GLY A 686 -10.95 21.58 46.48
CA GLY A 686 -10.30 22.58 47.34
C GLY A 686 -8.88 22.25 47.78
N LYS A 687 -8.31 21.09 47.41
CA LYS A 687 -6.90 20.76 47.67
C LYS A 687 -5.98 21.63 46.80
N SER A 688 -4.79 21.94 47.33
CA SER A 688 -3.76 22.70 46.61
C SER A 688 -3.22 21.93 45.40
N LEU A 689 -3.08 22.58 44.25
CA LEU A 689 -2.52 22.03 43.01
C LEU A 689 -1.12 22.63 42.75
N ALA A 690 -0.18 22.33 43.65
CA ALA A 690 1.21 22.73 43.50
C ALA A 690 1.94 21.88 42.42
N PRO A 691 3.08 22.34 41.86
CA PRO A 691 3.79 21.64 40.78
C PRO A 691 4.25 20.21 41.08
N ASP A 692 4.46 19.89 42.35
CA ASP A 692 4.84 18.58 42.86
C ASP A 692 3.64 17.65 43.11
N VAL A 693 2.40 18.15 43.03
CA VAL A 693 1.19 17.34 43.20
C VAL A 693 0.93 16.50 41.96
N VAL A 694 0.75 15.20 42.17
CA VAL A 694 0.29 14.24 41.16
C VAL A 694 -1.16 13.87 41.45
N VAL A 695 -2.05 14.22 40.51
CA VAL A 695 -3.45 13.81 40.52
C VAL A 695 -3.59 12.46 39.84
N ASP A 696 -4.32 11.54 40.43
CA ASP A 696 -4.63 10.22 39.87
C ASP A 696 -6.12 9.88 40.05
N GLU A 697 -6.50 8.64 39.76
CA GLU A 697 -7.89 8.18 39.81
C GLU A 697 -8.49 8.06 41.22
N THR A 698 -7.67 8.20 42.27
CA THR A 698 -8.13 8.23 43.67
C THR A 698 -8.71 9.59 44.06
N TRP A 699 -8.50 10.61 43.25
CA TRP A 699 -9.01 11.96 43.48
C TRP A 699 -10.46 12.09 43.04
N PHE A 700 -11.28 12.69 43.90
CA PHE A 700 -12.67 13.04 43.58
C PHE A 700 -12.86 14.53 43.79
N SER A 701 -13.63 15.15 42.89
CA SER A 701 -14.17 16.48 43.12
C SER A 701 -15.19 16.43 44.26
N ASP A 702 -15.32 17.52 44.99
CA ASP A 702 -16.25 17.65 46.12
C ASP A 702 -17.48 18.45 45.67
N SER A 703 -18.68 17.88 45.83
CA SER A 703 -19.94 18.49 45.40
C SER A 703 -20.19 19.82 46.08
N ASP A 704 -19.98 19.89 47.40
CA ASP A 704 -20.18 21.10 48.20
C ASP A 704 -19.23 22.22 47.77
N PHE A 705 -17.97 21.89 47.52
CA PHE A 705 -16.97 22.82 47.00
C PHE A 705 -17.36 23.33 45.62
N CYS A 706 -17.79 22.43 44.72
CA CYS A 706 -18.21 22.81 43.38
C CYS A 706 -19.44 23.74 43.42
N GLU A 707 -20.43 23.44 44.26
CA GLU A 707 -21.63 24.26 44.42
C GLU A 707 -21.30 25.64 45.02
N LYS A 708 -20.57 25.68 46.14
CA LYS A 708 -20.16 26.95 46.80
C LYS A 708 -19.31 27.82 45.88
N SER A 709 -18.49 27.20 45.04
CA SER A 709 -17.63 27.88 44.05
C SER A 709 -18.35 28.17 42.72
N LYS A 710 -19.65 27.84 42.60
CA LYS A 710 -20.46 28.00 41.38
C LYS A 710 -19.87 27.31 40.15
N LEU A 711 -19.16 26.20 40.36
CA LEU A 711 -18.54 25.36 39.33
C LEU A 711 -19.55 24.34 38.80
N TRP A 712 -20.65 24.81 38.22
CA TRP A 712 -21.84 23.99 37.92
C TRP A 712 -21.60 22.79 37.00
N TYR A 713 -20.77 22.94 35.96
CA TYR A 713 -20.40 21.79 35.11
C TYR A 713 -19.66 20.71 35.91
N HIS A 714 -18.76 21.12 36.80
CA HIS A 714 -18.01 20.21 37.66
C HIS A 714 -18.95 19.48 38.61
N LEU A 715 -19.87 20.21 39.25
CA LEU A 715 -20.93 19.64 40.07
C LEU A 715 -21.74 18.60 39.28
N SER A 716 -22.20 18.94 38.07
CA SER A 716 -23.01 18.02 37.25
C SER A 716 -22.29 16.72 36.90
N LYS A 717 -20.99 16.78 36.55
CA LYS A 717 -20.19 15.61 36.22
C LYS A 717 -19.87 14.77 37.46
N THR A 718 -19.59 15.41 38.60
CA THR A 718 -19.37 14.72 39.88
C THR A 718 -20.61 13.94 40.30
N LEU A 719 -21.77 14.61 40.35
CA LEU A 719 -23.03 13.96 40.76
C LEU A 719 -23.46 12.86 39.78
N ALA A 720 -23.29 13.07 38.47
CA ALA A 720 -23.63 12.05 37.47
C ALA A 720 -22.75 10.80 37.59
N GLU A 721 -21.45 10.96 37.83
CA GLU A 721 -20.53 9.83 38.02
C GLU A 721 -20.82 9.09 39.33
N GLU A 722 -21.08 9.80 40.43
CA GLU A 722 -21.47 9.21 41.72
C GLU A 722 -22.76 8.40 41.62
N ALA A 723 -23.79 8.96 40.99
CA ALA A 723 -25.05 8.27 40.78
C ALA A 723 -24.90 7.04 39.87
N ALA A 724 -24.04 7.12 38.85
CA ALA A 724 -23.72 5.99 38.00
C ALA A 724 -23.07 4.85 38.81
N TRP A 725 -22.03 5.15 39.60
CA TRP A 725 -21.36 4.16 40.46
C TRP A 725 -22.30 3.55 41.48
N LYS A 726 -23.17 4.37 42.10
CA LYS A 726 -24.19 3.88 43.03
C LYS A 726 -25.17 2.93 42.34
N PHE A 727 -25.72 3.34 41.21
CA PHE A 727 -26.72 2.56 40.46
C PHE A 727 -26.14 1.24 39.94
N THR A 728 -24.94 1.26 39.34
CA THR A 728 -24.33 0.04 38.79
C THR A 728 -23.93 -0.94 39.88
N LYS A 729 -23.47 -0.46 41.05
CA LYS A 729 -23.22 -1.30 42.22
C LYS A 729 -24.50 -1.96 42.75
N GLU A 730 -25.61 -1.22 42.81
CA GLU A 730 -26.92 -1.74 43.26
C GLU A 730 -27.53 -2.77 42.29
N ASN A 731 -27.21 -2.66 40.99
CA ASN A 731 -27.79 -3.49 39.94
C ASN A 731 -26.80 -4.50 39.32
N GLY A 732 -25.58 -4.62 39.85
CA GLY A 732 -24.58 -5.59 39.38
C GLY A 732 -24.07 -5.37 37.96
N ILE A 733 -24.02 -4.12 37.48
CA ILE A 733 -23.49 -3.78 36.14
C ILE A 733 -21.98 -3.55 36.22
N ASP A 734 -21.20 -4.20 35.36
CA ASP A 734 -19.77 -3.87 35.18
C ASP A 734 -19.62 -2.53 34.47
N MET A 735 -18.91 -1.59 35.12
CA MET A 735 -18.80 -0.22 34.66
C MET A 735 -17.35 0.28 34.70
N VAL A 736 -16.95 0.96 33.63
CA VAL A 736 -15.70 1.71 33.53
C VAL A 736 -16.02 3.18 33.26
N THR A 737 -15.32 4.08 33.94
CA THR A 737 -15.43 5.53 33.70
C THR A 737 -14.14 6.07 33.12
N LEU A 738 -14.27 6.88 32.07
CA LEU A 738 -13.16 7.59 31.46
C LEU A 738 -13.30 9.07 31.80
N ASN A 739 -12.25 9.65 32.38
CA ASN A 739 -12.21 11.03 32.84
C ASN A 739 -11.27 11.86 31.94
N PRO A 740 -11.71 12.25 30.72
CA PRO A 740 -10.91 13.09 29.85
C PRO A 740 -10.75 14.52 30.39
N GLY A 741 -9.59 15.09 30.09
CA GLY A 741 -9.33 16.52 30.20
C GLY A 741 -10.08 17.34 29.14
N LEU A 742 -9.55 18.52 28.80
CA LEU A 742 -10.00 19.31 27.67
C LEU A 742 -9.61 18.61 26.37
N VAL A 743 -10.61 18.14 25.62
CA VAL A 743 -10.40 17.33 24.41
C VAL A 743 -10.22 18.22 23.19
N ILE A 744 -9.14 18.01 22.43
CA ILE A 744 -8.85 18.71 21.16
C ILE A 744 -8.48 17.73 20.06
N GLY A 745 -8.45 18.21 18.82
CA GLY A 745 -8.14 17.39 17.65
C GLY A 745 -9.03 17.73 16.46
N PRO A 746 -8.96 16.95 15.38
CA PRO A 746 -9.81 17.15 14.20
C PRO A 746 -11.28 16.87 14.52
N LEU A 747 -12.22 17.67 13.99
CA LEU A 747 -13.65 17.41 14.11
C LEU A 747 -14.09 16.46 12.98
N LEU A 748 -15.14 15.67 13.22
CA LEU A 748 -15.83 14.93 12.14
C LEU A 748 -17.18 15.57 11.85
N GLN A 749 -17.83 16.06 12.89
CA GLN A 749 -19.07 16.81 12.81
C GLN A 749 -18.83 18.24 12.27
N PRO A 750 -19.81 18.83 11.58
CA PRO A 750 -19.71 20.20 11.06
C PRO A 750 -19.79 21.26 12.17
N THR A 751 -20.40 20.94 13.31
CA THR A 751 -20.58 21.90 14.41
C THR A 751 -19.34 21.98 15.30
N LEU A 752 -18.84 23.21 15.49
CA LEU A 752 -17.78 23.49 16.44
C LEU A 752 -18.23 23.17 17.87
N ASN A 753 -17.37 22.48 18.62
CA ASN A 753 -17.59 22.21 20.04
C ASN A 753 -16.80 23.22 20.89
N GLN A 754 -17.20 23.36 22.15
CA GLN A 754 -16.71 24.41 23.04
C GLN A 754 -15.20 24.28 23.35
N SER A 755 -14.65 23.05 23.43
CA SER A 755 -13.20 22.88 23.67
C SER A 755 -12.37 23.23 22.45
N ALA A 756 -12.81 22.82 21.25
CA ALA A 756 -12.20 23.25 19.99
C ALA A 756 -12.32 24.77 19.80
N GLU A 757 -13.47 25.36 20.11
CA GLU A 757 -13.72 26.80 20.05
C GLU A 757 -12.70 27.60 20.86
N SER A 758 -12.38 27.16 22.09
CA SER A 758 -11.41 27.86 22.94
C SER A 758 -10.00 27.99 22.33
N VAL A 759 -9.54 27.01 21.54
CA VAL A 759 -8.26 27.09 20.80
C VAL A 759 -8.42 27.97 19.57
N LEU A 760 -9.57 27.86 18.94
CA LEU A 760 -9.90 28.47 17.67
C LEU A 760 -10.21 29.97 17.79
N ASP A 761 -10.61 30.44 18.96
CA ASP A 761 -10.72 31.87 19.29
C ASP A 761 -9.36 32.55 19.36
N LEU A 762 -8.32 31.84 19.85
CA LEU A 762 -6.96 32.37 19.93
C LEU A 762 -6.37 32.70 18.55
N ILE A 763 -6.84 32.03 17.49
CA ILE A 763 -6.38 32.29 16.12
C ILE A 763 -7.32 33.22 15.33
N ASN A 764 -8.51 33.54 15.88
CA ASN A 764 -9.53 34.36 15.24
C ASN A 764 -9.56 35.82 15.75
N GLY A 765 -8.40 36.36 16.13
CA GLY A 765 -8.27 37.77 16.52
C GLY A 765 -8.61 38.07 17.99
N ALA A 766 -8.53 37.08 18.88
CA ALA A 766 -8.55 37.34 20.31
C ALA A 766 -7.43 38.34 20.70
N LYS A 767 -7.76 39.33 21.54
CA LYS A 767 -6.80 40.34 22.01
C LYS A 767 -5.86 39.82 23.09
N SER A 768 -6.36 38.88 23.91
CA SER A 768 -5.63 38.27 25.02
C SER A 768 -5.95 36.77 25.13
N TYR A 769 -5.09 36.02 25.81
CA TYR A 769 -5.32 34.61 26.16
C TYR A 769 -5.63 34.46 27.66
N PRO A 770 -6.43 33.45 28.09
CA PRO A 770 -6.81 33.32 29.49
C PRO A 770 -5.64 32.90 30.41
N ASN A 771 -5.62 33.39 31.66
CA ASN A 771 -4.72 32.90 32.71
C ASN A 771 -5.24 31.57 33.26
N THR A 772 -5.09 30.51 32.48
CA THR A 772 -5.66 29.19 32.82
C THR A 772 -4.75 28.06 32.38
N THR A 773 -4.62 27.06 33.26
CA THR A 773 -3.92 25.80 33.02
C THR A 773 -4.93 24.73 32.61
N TYR A 774 -4.74 24.15 31.43
CA TYR A 774 -5.63 23.15 30.86
C TYR A 774 -4.96 21.78 30.80
N ARG A 775 -5.77 20.73 30.94
CA ARG A 775 -5.34 19.32 30.84
C ARG A 775 -5.76 18.81 29.47
N TRP A 776 -4.87 18.81 28.48
CA TRP A 776 -5.21 18.51 27.09
C TRP A 776 -5.11 17.02 26.78
N VAL A 777 -6.01 16.52 25.94
CA VAL A 777 -6.00 15.15 25.38
C VAL A 777 -6.54 15.16 23.94
N ASP A 778 -6.04 14.29 23.05
CA ASP A 778 -6.58 14.18 21.69
C ASP A 778 -7.93 13.45 21.68
N VAL A 779 -8.86 13.88 20.83
CA VAL A 779 -10.16 13.21 20.65
C VAL A 779 -10.02 11.75 20.19
N ARG A 780 -9.03 11.45 19.36
CA ARG A 780 -8.69 10.10 18.89
C ARG A 780 -8.17 9.23 20.03
N ASP A 781 -7.33 9.79 20.91
CA ASP A 781 -6.82 9.08 22.09
C ASP A 781 -7.99 8.72 23.04
N VAL A 782 -8.91 9.67 23.26
CA VAL A 782 -10.11 9.44 24.09
C VAL A 782 -11.01 8.38 23.48
N ALA A 783 -11.29 8.45 22.17
CA ALA A 783 -12.12 7.46 21.50
C ALA A 783 -11.50 6.05 21.52
N ASN A 784 -10.19 5.93 21.31
CA ASN A 784 -9.48 4.66 21.47
C ASN A 784 -9.53 4.15 22.91
N ALA A 785 -9.41 5.02 23.93
CA ALA A 785 -9.52 4.61 25.33
C ALA A 785 -10.89 4.01 25.67
N HIS A 786 -11.98 4.50 25.04
CA HIS A 786 -13.31 3.88 25.18
C HIS A 786 -13.28 2.44 24.66
N ILE A 787 -12.75 2.23 23.46
CA ILE A 787 -12.68 0.91 22.84
C ILE A 787 -11.78 -0.02 23.67
N TYR A 788 -10.63 0.46 24.16
CA TYR A 788 -9.76 -0.32 25.04
C TYR A 788 -10.43 -0.70 26.36
N ALA A 789 -11.31 0.16 26.91
CA ALA A 789 -12.10 -0.18 28.09
C ALA A 789 -13.10 -1.32 27.85
N LEU A 790 -13.58 -1.49 26.60
CA LEU A 790 -14.36 -2.66 26.21
C LEU A 790 -13.46 -3.88 25.96
N GLU A 791 -12.42 -3.73 25.15
CA GLU A 791 -11.59 -4.83 24.64
C GLU A 791 -10.65 -5.43 25.70
N ASN A 792 -10.26 -4.67 26.72
CA ASN A 792 -9.40 -5.15 27.79
C ASN A 792 -10.25 -5.74 28.95
N PRO A 793 -10.22 -7.06 29.17
CA PRO A 793 -11.03 -7.70 30.22
C PRO A 793 -10.69 -7.18 31.62
N SER A 794 -9.43 -6.78 31.84
CA SER A 794 -8.93 -6.26 33.11
C SER A 794 -9.29 -4.79 33.36
N ALA A 795 -9.91 -4.10 32.40
CA ALA A 795 -10.31 -2.72 32.57
C ALA A 795 -11.36 -2.59 33.69
N ASN A 796 -11.11 -1.71 34.66
CA ASN A 796 -11.99 -1.50 35.80
C ASN A 796 -11.83 -0.09 36.41
N GLY A 797 -12.89 0.38 37.06
CA GLY A 797 -12.84 1.62 37.82
C GLY A 797 -12.80 2.86 36.94
N ARG A 798 -11.93 3.81 37.30
CA ARG A 798 -11.79 5.12 36.67
C ARG A 798 -10.47 5.20 35.90
N TYR A 799 -10.37 6.07 34.90
CA TYR A 799 -9.14 6.35 34.15
C TYR A 799 -9.02 7.83 33.82
N CYS A 800 -7.97 8.49 34.31
CA CYS A 800 -7.66 9.88 33.96
C CYS A 800 -7.05 9.94 32.55
N LEU A 801 -7.73 10.60 31.60
CA LEU A 801 -7.23 10.75 30.23
C LEU A 801 -6.68 12.16 30.00
N VAL A 802 -5.39 12.32 30.29
CA VAL A 802 -4.66 13.60 30.18
C VAL A 802 -3.30 13.38 29.53
N GLY A 803 -3.12 13.92 28.33
CA GLY A 803 -1.82 13.86 27.63
C GLY A 803 -0.82 14.87 28.17
N THR A 804 -1.24 16.12 28.38
CA THR A 804 -0.35 17.20 28.87
C THR A 804 -1.12 18.22 29.68
N VAL A 805 -0.51 18.74 30.76
CA VAL A 805 -1.02 19.88 31.53
C VAL A 805 -0.16 21.10 31.20
N ILE A 806 -0.74 22.09 30.52
CA ILE A 806 -0.02 23.30 30.10
C ILE A 806 -0.82 24.57 30.38
N HIS A 807 -0.11 25.67 30.56
CA HIS A 807 -0.72 26.98 30.66
C HIS A 807 -1.07 27.52 29.26
N SER A 808 -2.11 28.33 29.13
CA SER A 808 -2.56 28.88 27.84
C SER A 808 -1.46 29.63 27.06
N SER A 809 -0.52 30.25 27.76
CA SER A 809 0.63 30.92 27.13
C SER A 809 1.53 29.97 26.35
N GLU A 810 1.60 28.69 26.70
CA GLU A 810 2.36 27.69 25.94
C GLU A 810 1.64 27.25 24.67
N ALA A 811 0.31 27.09 24.73
CA ALA A 811 -0.50 26.85 23.54
C ALA A 811 -0.35 28.00 22.53
N VAL A 812 -0.38 29.24 23.01
CA VAL A 812 -0.12 30.46 22.22
C VAL A 812 1.28 30.46 21.58
N LYS A 813 2.32 30.03 22.31
CA LYS A 813 3.68 29.90 21.78
C LYS A 813 3.75 28.84 20.68
N ILE A 814 3.09 27.70 20.87
CA ILE A 814 3.02 26.63 19.87
C ILE A 814 2.29 27.15 18.62
N LEU A 815 1.14 27.80 18.78
CA LEU A 815 0.38 28.41 17.67
C LEU A 815 1.22 29.44 16.91
N SER A 816 1.92 30.33 17.61
CA SER A 816 2.78 31.36 16.99
C SER A 816 3.96 30.73 16.23
N LYS A 817 4.49 29.60 16.70
CA LYS A 817 5.57 28.87 16.05
C LYS A 817 5.09 28.11 14.81
N LEU A 818 3.93 27.45 14.90
CA LEU A 818 3.36 26.66 13.81
C LEU A 818 2.75 27.54 12.71
N TYR A 819 2.23 28.71 13.09
CA TYR A 819 1.49 29.61 12.21
C TYR A 819 1.94 31.07 12.40
N PRO A 820 3.16 31.42 11.96
CA PRO A 820 3.74 32.76 12.18
C PRO A 820 2.96 33.90 11.52
N ASP A 821 2.18 33.58 10.48
CA ASP A 821 1.37 34.55 9.72
C ASP A 821 0.00 34.84 10.37
N LEU A 822 -0.41 34.09 11.41
CA LEU A 822 -1.66 34.33 12.12
C LEU A 822 -1.50 35.38 13.22
N THR A 823 -2.54 36.19 13.41
CA THR A 823 -2.57 37.15 14.52
C THR A 823 -2.94 36.44 15.81
N ILE A 824 -1.93 36.06 16.59
CA ILE A 824 -2.09 35.37 17.88
C ILE A 824 -1.95 36.37 19.05
N PRO A 825 -2.81 36.31 20.10
CA PRO A 825 -2.71 37.18 21.27
C PRO A 825 -1.37 37.02 22.00
N LYS A 826 -0.73 38.14 22.31
CA LYS A 826 0.57 38.16 23.04
C LYS A 826 0.43 38.42 24.54
N GLN A 827 -0.72 38.92 24.98
CA GLN A 827 -0.96 39.33 26.37
C GLN A 827 -1.93 38.38 27.07
N CYS A 828 -1.68 38.17 28.36
CA CYS A 828 -2.60 37.46 29.24
C CYS A 828 -3.85 38.32 29.49
N ALA A 829 -4.99 37.69 29.77
CA ALA A 829 -6.25 38.38 30.02
C ALA A 829 -6.29 39.11 31.38
N ASP A 830 -5.43 38.71 32.32
CA ASP A 830 -5.23 39.40 33.61
C ASP A 830 -3.74 39.45 34.00
N ASP A 831 -3.43 40.33 34.95
CA ASP A 831 -2.08 40.53 35.51
C ASP A 831 -1.79 39.63 36.72
N LYS A 832 -2.62 38.61 36.96
CA LYS A 832 -2.40 37.71 38.10
C LYS A 832 -1.20 36.80 37.82
N PRO A 833 -0.53 36.26 38.86
CA PRO A 833 0.48 35.23 38.68
C PRO A 833 -0.04 34.08 37.80
N PRO A 834 0.77 33.51 36.90
CA PRO A 834 0.35 32.39 36.07
C PRO A 834 -0.17 31.25 36.94
N MET A 835 -1.33 30.71 36.59
CA MET A 835 -1.87 29.55 37.30
C MET A 835 -0.84 28.41 37.30
N PRO A 836 -0.55 27.81 38.48
CA PRO A 836 0.46 26.78 38.58
C PRO A 836 0.10 25.56 37.72
N LYS A 837 1.14 24.90 37.22
CA LYS A 837 1.01 23.57 36.65
C LYS A 837 1.04 22.53 37.76
N TYR A 838 0.48 21.37 37.48
CA TYR A 838 0.54 20.18 38.33
C TYR A 838 0.58 18.96 37.41
N GLN A 839 0.78 17.78 37.98
CA GLN A 839 0.91 16.54 37.22
C GLN A 839 -0.37 15.71 37.31
N VAL A 840 -0.66 14.95 36.26
CA VAL A 840 -1.70 13.92 36.26
C VAL A 840 -1.01 12.60 35.94
N SER A 841 -1.21 11.59 36.79
CA SER A 841 -0.65 10.26 36.58
C SER A 841 -1.17 9.68 35.26
N LYS A 842 -0.27 9.02 34.53
CA LYS A 842 -0.58 8.34 33.27
C LYS A 842 -0.53 6.83 33.40
N GLU A 843 -0.15 6.31 34.56
CA GLU A 843 0.14 4.89 34.76
C GLU A 843 -1.08 4.01 34.51
N ARG A 844 -2.24 4.41 35.04
CA ARG A 844 -3.49 3.66 34.87
C ARG A 844 -4.04 3.76 33.44
N ALA A 845 -3.98 4.93 32.82
CA ALA A 845 -4.32 5.07 31.39
C ALA A 845 -3.39 4.26 30.48
N ALA A 846 -2.09 4.21 30.80
CA ALA A 846 -1.12 3.40 30.07
C ALA A 846 -1.38 1.90 30.23
N SER A 847 -1.81 1.43 31.42
CA SER A 847 -2.18 0.02 31.62
C SER A 847 -3.45 -0.39 30.85
N LEU A 848 -4.29 0.58 30.46
CA LEU A 848 -5.40 0.37 29.53
C LEU A 848 -4.95 0.28 28.06
N GLY A 849 -3.73 0.71 27.74
CA GLY A 849 -3.19 0.75 26.37
C GLY A 849 -3.23 2.13 25.71
N VAL A 850 -3.59 3.19 26.45
CA VAL A 850 -3.68 4.56 25.92
C VAL A 850 -2.29 5.11 25.62
N LYS A 851 -2.10 5.59 24.40
CA LYS A 851 -0.94 6.40 23.99
C LYS A 851 -1.41 7.79 23.62
N TYR A 852 -0.70 8.80 24.10
CA TYR A 852 -1.09 10.19 23.91
C TYR A 852 -0.41 10.81 22.71
N THR A 853 -1.20 11.43 21.84
CA THR A 853 -0.72 12.21 20.71
C THR A 853 0.05 13.46 21.21
N PRO A 854 1.19 13.84 20.59
CA PRO A 854 1.93 15.06 20.94
C PRO A 854 1.07 16.34 20.88
N LEU A 855 1.36 17.35 21.70
CA LEU A 855 0.54 18.56 21.81
C LEU A 855 0.51 19.38 20.51
N GLU A 856 1.66 19.51 19.86
CA GLU A 856 1.84 20.24 18.60
C GLU A 856 1.01 19.61 17.49
N GLU A 857 0.99 18.28 17.41
CA GLU A 857 0.19 17.54 16.42
C GLU A 857 -1.31 17.72 16.68
N ARG A 858 -1.73 17.67 17.95
CA ARG A 858 -3.13 17.90 18.35
C ARG A 858 -3.63 19.28 17.92
N ILE A 859 -2.86 20.32 18.24
CA ILE A 859 -3.16 21.71 17.88
C ILE A 859 -3.14 21.87 16.35
N SER A 860 -2.10 21.36 15.69
CA SER A 860 -1.97 21.43 14.23
C SER A 860 -3.14 20.77 13.51
N SER A 861 -3.55 19.57 13.95
CA SER A 861 -4.66 18.82 13.35
C SER A 861 -6.00 19.53 13.51
N LEU A 862 -6.26 20.15 14.68
CA LEU A 862 -7.46 20.95 14.91
C LEU A 862 -7.50 22.20 14.01
N VAL A 863 -6.40 22.96 13.95
CA VAL A 863 -6.30 24.17 13.12
C VAL A 863 -6.42 23.83 11.64
N SER A 864 -5.74 22.77 11.19
CA SER A 864 -5.78 22.27 9.80
C SER A 864 -7.17 21.76 9.41
N TYR A 865 -7.92 21.18 10.35
CA TYR A 865 -9.30 20.78 10.08
C TYR A 865 -10.24 21.97 9.94
N ARG A 866 -10.21 22.95 10.86
CA ARG A 866 -11.06 24.16 10.73
C ARG A 866 -10.74 24.91 9.45
N ALA A 867 -9.46 24.93 9.08
CA ALA A 867 -9.01 25.38 7.79
C ALA A 867 -9.83 24.75 6.63
N VAL A 868 -9.89 23.42 6.57
CA VAL A 868 -10.65 22.67 5.56
C VAL A 868 -12.17 22.83 5.71
N ALA A 869 -12.71 22.85 6.93
CA ALA A 869 -14.16 22.96 7.18
C ALA A 869 -14.70 24.35 6.85
N THR A 870 -13.97 25.43 7.19
CA THR A 870 -14.35 26.81 6.82
C THR A 870 -14.26 27.01 5.31
N ALA A 871 -13.32 26.34 4.63
CA ALA A 871 -13.28 26.27 3.18
C ALA A 871 -14.52 25.51 2.66
N THR A 872 -14.86 24.35 3.21
CA THR A 872 -15.98 23.49 2.76
C THR A 872 -17.36 24.12 3.00
N GLU A 873 -17.59 24.81 4.12
CA GLU A 873 -18.84 25.52 4.43
C GLU A 873 -19.02 26.81 3.60
N ARG A 874 -17.92 27.50 3.26
CA ARG A 874 -17.96 28.64 2.32
C ARG A 874 -18.09 28.17 0.87
N MET A 875 -17.60 26.97 0.56
CA MET A 875 -17.73 26.31 -0.75
C MET A 875 -19.18 25.89 -1.04
N SER A 876 -19.94 25.40 -0.05
CA SER A 876 -21.30 24.87 -0.26
C SER A 876 -22.40 25.93 -0.48
N ARG A 877 -22.11 27.23 -0.41
CA ARG A 877 -23.14 28.31 -0.51
C ARG A 877 -23.08 29.18 -1.77
N GLY A 878 -22.15 28.93 -2.69
CA GLY A 878 -21.88 29.84 -3.82
C GLY A 878 -22.66 29.55 -5.11
N GLY A 879 -22.91 28.26 -5.40
CA GLY A 879 -23.33 27.79 -6.72
C GLY A 879 -24.75 27.26 -6.85
N ASP A 880 -25.53 27.18 -5.77
CA ASP A 880 -26.89 26.64 -5.83
C ASP A 880 -27.75 27.39 -6.86
N GLY A 881 -28.28 26.64 -7.83
CA GLY A 881 -29.09 27.15 -8.94
C GLY A 881 -28.31 27.79 -10.10
N LYS A 882 -26.98 27.89 -10.02
CA LYS A 882 -26.13 28.47 -11.07
C LYS A 882 -25.61 27.41 -12.03
N VAL A 883 -25.59 27.75 -13.32
CA VAL A 883 -25.11 26.86 -14.39
C VAL A 883 -23.80 27.39 -14.95
N VAL A 884 -22.77 26.54 -15.06
CA VAL A 884 -21.47 26.92 -15.63
C VAL A 884 -21.01 25.91 -16.67
N CYS A 885 -20.23 26.39 -17.64
CA CYS A 885 -19.61 25.57 -18.66
C CYS A 885 -18.14 25.28 -18.31
N VAL A 886 -17.70 24.02 -18.37
CA VAL A 886 -16.28 23.65 -18.34
C VAL A 886 -15.91 22.97 -19.65
N THR A 887 -15.06 23.57 -20.46
CA THR A 887 -14.65 22.91 -21.72
C THR A 887 -13.61 21.82 -21.44
N GLY A 888 -13.71 20.66 -22.10
CA GLY A 888 -12.71 19.59 -22.02
C GLY A 888 -12.74 18.78 -20.73
N GLY A 889 -13.92 18.50 -20.18
CA GLY A 889 -14.16 17.90 -18.85
C GLY A 889 -13.35 16.65 -18.52
N SER A 890 -13.02 15.83 -19.52
CA SER A 890 -12.17 14.63 -19.35
C SER A 890 -10.68 14.94 -19.13
N GLY A 891 -10.28 16.20 -19.20
CA GLY A 891 -8.91 16.67 -19.02
C GLY A 891 -8.54 16.80 -17.55
N TYR A 892 -7.24 16.75 -17.26
CA TYR A 892 -6.72 16.66 -15.89
C TYR A 892 -7.16 17.79 -14.94
N ILE A 893 -7.01 19.05 -15.35
CA ILE A 893 -7.49 20.21 -14.56
C ILE A 893 -9.03 20.24 -14.57
N ALA A 894 -9.62 19.98 -15.73
CA ALA A 894 -11.06 20.08 -15.95
C ALA A 894 -11.86 19.12 -15.06
N SER A 895 -11.42 17.87 -14.90
CA SER A 895 -12.12 16.87 -14.07
C SER A 895 -12.14 17.27 -12.60
N TRP A 896 -11.05 17.88 -12.10
CA TRP A 896 -11.01 18.42 -10.74
C TRP A 896 -11.89 19.66 -10.60
N LEU A 897 -11.89 20.54 -11.60
CA LEU A 897 -12.78 21.70 -11.63
C LEU A 897 -14.26 21.30 -11.63
N VAL A 898 -14.65 20.31 -12.45
CA VAL A 898 -16.00 19.72 -12.46
C VAL A 898 -16.37 19.17 -11.08
N LYS A 899 -15.49 18.36 -10.47
CA LYS A 899 -15.71 17.82 -9.12
C LYS A 899 -15.97 18.93 -8.10
N LEU A 900 -15.10 19.94 -8.06
CA LEU A 900 -15.20 21.02 -7.08
C LEU A 900 -16.41 21.93 -7.33
N LEU A 901 -16.82 22.14 -8.58
CA LEU A 901 -18.03 22.90 -8.91
C LEU A 901 -19.29 22.15 -8.47
N LEU A 902 -19.39 20.84 -8.73
CA LEU A 902 -20.51 20.01 -8.25
C LEU A 902 -20.62 20.03 -6.72
N GLN A 903 -19.48 19.90 -6.02
CA GLN A 903 -19.44 20.01 -4.55
C GLN A 903 -19.87 21.39 -4.01
N ARG A 904 -19.75 22.45 -4.84
CA ARG A 904 -20.11 23.84 -4.49
C ARG A 904 -21.56 24.23 -4.83
N GLY A 905 -22.39 23.31 -5.29
CA GLY A 905 -23.79 23.61 -5.63
C GLY A 905 -24.08 23.80 -7.13
N TYR A 906 -23.05 23.99 -7.97
CA TYR A 906 -23.24 24.31 -9.39
C TYR A 906 -23.82 23.15 -10.21
N THR A 907 -24.64 23.49 -11.19
CA THR A 907 -24.90 22.64 -12.36
C THR A 907 -23.80 22.84 -13.38
N VAL A 908 -23.12 21.76 -13.76
CA VAL A 908 -21.96 21.80 -14.65
C VAL A 908 -22.31 21.22 -16.00
N LYS A 909 -22.24 22.04 -17.04
CA LYS A 909 -22.22 21.58 -18.43
C LYS A 909 -20.77 21.43 -18.87
N THR A 910 -20.35 20.27 -19.35
CA THR A 910 -18.96 20.07 -19.76
C THR A 910 -18.84 19.41 -21.12
N THR A 911 -17.80 19.77 -21.87
CA THR A 911 -17.55 19.17 -23.18
C THR A 911 -16.55 18.02 -23.10
N VAL A 912 -16.85 16.95 -23.80
CA VAL A 912 -15.95 15.83 -24.07
C VAL A 912 -16.00 15.50 -25.56
N ARG A 913 -14.90 15.01 -26.15
CA ARG A 913 -14.85 14.74 -27.60
C ARG A 913 -15.85 13.65 -28.01
N ASP A 914 -16.06 12.69 -27.14
CA ASP A 914 -17.08 11.65 -27.29
C ASP A 914 -17.74 11.37 -25.92
N PRO A 915 -18.98 11.84 -25.70
CA PRO A 915 -19.73 11.54 -24.48
C PRO A 915 -20.05 10.05 -24.27
N ASN A 916 -19.99 9.25 -25.33
CA ASN A 916 -20.27 7.82 -25.25
C ASN A 916 -19.01 6.98 -24.98
N ASP A 917 -17.82 7.59 -24.93
CA ASP A 917 -16.57 6.89 -24.59
C ASP A 917 -16.43 6.77 -23.05
N PRO A 918 -16.59 5.58 -22.46
CA PRO A 918 -16.51 5.40 -21.01
C PRO A 918 -15.15 5.83 -20.45
N LYS A 919 -14.06 5.72 -21.22
CA LYS A 919 -12.73 6.17 -20.78
C LYS A 919 -12.68 7.67 -20.51
N LYS A 920 -13.55 8.45 -21.15
CA LYS A 920 -13.64 9.90 -21.02
C LYS A 920 -14.72 10.36 -20.05
N THR A 921 -15.70 9.52 -19.75
CA THR A 921 -16.91 9.94 -19.02
C THR A 921 -17.15 9.22 -17.69
N GLU A 922 -16.72 7.97 -17.52
CA GLU A 922 -17.01 7.17 -16.32
C GLU A 922 -16.51 7.83 -15.04
N HIS A 923 -15.28 8.34 -15.03
CA HIS A 923 -14.70 9.03 -13.87
C HIS A 923 -15.39 10.35 -13.52
N LEU A 924 -16.09 10.98 -14.48
CA LEU A 924 -16.87 12.20 -14.23
C LEU A 924 -18.27 11.84 -13.71
N LEU A 925 -18.89 10.81 -14.28
CA LEU A 925 -20.21 10.32 -13.89
C LEU A 925 -20.20 9.66 -12.50
N ALA A 926 -19.04 9.19 -12.04
CA ALA A 926 -18.83 8.65 -10.70
C ALA A 926 -18.67 9.73 -9.61
N LEU A 927 -18.63 11.02 -9.97
CA LEU A 927 -18.49 12.10 -8.99
C LEU A 927 -19.79 12.34 -8.22
N ASP A 928 -19.66 12.69 -6.94
CA ASP A 928 -20.81 13.04 -6.10
C ASP A 928 -21.56 14.25 -6.68
N GLY A 929 -22.89 14.12 -6.82
CA GLY A 929 -23.74 15.14 -7.44
C GLY A 929 -23.76 15.12 -8.98
N ALA A 930 -22.99 14.25 -9.64
CA ALA A 930 -22.94 14.21 -11.10
C ALA A 930 -24.26 13.74 -11.73
N LYS A 931 -24.96 12.79 -11.10
CA LYS A 931 -26.23 12.26 -11.62
C LYS A 931 -27.30 13.35 -11.75
N GLU A 932 -27.29 14.31 -10.83
CA GLU A 932 -28.28 15.36 -10.74
C GLU A 932 -27.86 16.62 -11.52
N ARG A 933 -26.55 16.93 -11.55
CA ARG A 933 -26.05 18.26 -11.92
C ARG A 933 -24.92 18.28 -12.95
N LEU A 934 -24.49 17.13 -13.48
CA LEU A 934 -23.49 17.06 -14.55
C LEU A 934 -24.14 16.75 -15.90
N HIS A 935 -23.88 17.58 -16.90
CA HIS A 935 -24.34 17.39 -18.27
C HIS A 935 -23.16 17.33 -19.24
N LEU A 936 -23.03 16.22 -19.97
CA LEU A 936 -21.95 16.00 -20.92
C LEU A 936 -22.38 16.37 -22.34
N PHE A 937 -21.58 17.18 -23.02
CA PHE A 937 -21.80 17.63 -24.39
C PHE A 937 -20.67 17.19 -25.30
N LYS A 938 -21.01 16.82 -26.55
CA LYS A 938 -20.02 16.61 -27.60
C LYS A 938 -19.65 17.95 -28.21
N ALA A 939 -18.37 18.31 -28.22
CA ALA A 939 -17.90 19.51 -28.92
C ALA A 939 -16.46 19.32 -29.43
N ASN A 940 -16.15 19.95 -30.57
CA ASN A 940 -14.84 19.96 -31.19
C ASN A 940 -14.30 21.40 -31.25
N LEU A 941 -13.07 21.63 -30.80
CA LEU A 941 -12.42 22.94 -30.78
C LEU A 941 -12.33 23.58 -32.17
N LEU A 942 -12.18 22.78 -33.23
CA LEU A 942 -11.98 23.29 -34.58
C LEU A 942 -13.30 23.58 -35.32
N GLU A 943 -14.44 23.19 -34.77
CA GLU A 943 -15.76 23.39 -35.37
C GLU A 943 -16.40 24.64 -34.77
N GLU A 944 -16.61 25.66 -35.61
CA GLU A 944 -17.29 26.89 -35.19
C GLU A 944 -18.75 26.60 -34.83
N GLY A 945 -19.23 27.18 -33.72
CA GLY A 945 -20.58 26.94 -33.19
C GLY A 945 -20.74 25.65 -32.38
N ALA A 946 -19.74 24.75 -32.35
CA ALA A 946 -19.83 23.49 -31.60
C ALA A 946 -20.02 23.68 -30.08
N PHE A 947 -19.70 24.87 -29.55
CA PHE A 947 -19.86 25.19 -28.14
C PHE A 947 -21.17 25.95 -27.84
N ASP A 948 -21.95 26.35 -28.86
CA ASP A 948 -23.20 27.09 -28.65
C ASP A 948 -24.16 26.33 -27.70
N PRO A 949 -24.39 25.00 -27.83
CA PRO A 949 -25.31 24.28 -26.95
C PRO A 949 -24.81 24.13 -25.49
N VAL A 950 -23.49 24.09 -25.29
CA VAL A 950 -22.92 23.86 -23.95
C VAL A 950 -22.86 25.16 -23.15
N VAL A 951 -22.71 26.31 -23.80
CA VAL A 951 -22.66 27.62 -23.14
C VAL A 951 -24.03 28.26 -22.95
N ASP A 952 -25.04 27.79 -23.70
CA ASP A 952 -26.41 28.25 -23.55
C ASP A 952 -26.92 28.10 -22.10
N GLY A 953 -27.50 29.17 -21.56
CA GLY A 953 -27.97 29.24 -20.17
C GLY A 953 -26.88 29.19 -19.10
N CYS A 954 -25.59 29.24 -19.45
CA CYS A 954 -24.50 29.35 -18.48
C CYS A 954 -24.27 30.79 -18.03
N GLU A 955 -23.89 30.96 -16.76
CA GLU A 955 -23.43 32.23 -16.19
C GLU A 955 -21.94 32.47 -16.37
N GLY A 956 -21.17 31.40 -16.58
CA GLY A 956 -19.72 31.45 -16.67
C GLY A 956 -19.14 30.31 -17.47
N VAL A 957 -17.99 30.56 -18.08
CA VAL A 957 -17.28 29.55 -18.88
C VAL A 957 -15.85 29.42 -18.39
N PHE A 958 -15.45 28.20 -18.04
CA PHE A 958 -14.08 27.81 -17.73
C PHE A 958 -13.46 27.13 -18.95
N HIS A 959 -12.67 27.88 -19.72
CA HIS A 959 -12.03 27.36 -20.92
C HIS A 959 -10.68 26.70 -20.58
N THR A 960 -10.71 25.39 -20.34
CA THR A 960 -9.51 24.58 -20.07
C THR A 960 -9.05 23.74 -21.27
N ALA A 961 -9.88 23.62 -22.30
CA ALA A 961 -9.65 22.73 -23.43
C ALA A 961 -8.59 23.31 -24.37
N SER A 962 -7.42 22.67 -24.39
CA SER A 962 -6.29 23.04 -25.25
C SER A 962 -5.48 21.79 -25.54
N PRO A 963 -4.86 21.66 -26.72
CA PRO A 963 -3.86 20.61 -26.92
C PRO A 963 -2.64 20.88 -26.03
N VAL A 964 -1.97 19.82 -25.59
CA VAL A 964 -0.75 19.88 -24.79
C VAL A 964 0.23 18.84 -25.35
N SER A 965 1.33 19.29 -25.93
CA SER A 965 2.46 18.46 -26.36
C SER A 965 3.74 19.29 -26.36
N PHE A 966 4.83 18.76 -25.81
CA PHE A 966 6.17 19.37 -25.92
C PHE A 966 6.94 18.88 -27.15
N SER A 967 6.45 17.82 -27.80
CA SER A 967 6.98 17.22 -29.03
C SER A 967 5.82 17.03 -30.01
N PRO A 968 5.33 18.11 -30.66
CA PRO A 968 4.33 17.97 -31.74
C PRO A 968 4.86 17.03 -32.84
N ASN A 969 3.97 16.42 -33.65
CA ASN A 969 4.43 15.66 -34.81
C ASN A 969 5.02 16.62 -35.87
N ASP A 970 5.17 16.15 -37.11
CA ASP A 970 5.84 16.86 -38.21
C ASP A 970 5.37 18.32 -38.46
N ASP A 971 4.17 18.73 -38.02
CA ASP A 971 3.65 20.11 -38.15
C ASP A 971 3.05 20.71 -36.85
N PRO A 972 3.82 21.53 -36.10
CA PRO A 972 3.34 22.23 -34.91
C PRO A 972 2.17 23.19 -35.14
N GLN A 973 1.99 23.68 -36.38
CA GLN A 973 0.91 24.60 -36.71
C GLN A 973 -0.45 23.89 -36.58
N VAL A 974 -0.58 22.70 -37.16
CA VAL A 974 -1.83 21.92 -37.15
C VAL A 974 -2.07 21.24 -35.80
N ASP A 975 -1.00 20.78 -35.15
CA ASP A 975 -1.12 19.94 -33.93
C ASP A 975 -1.32 20.75 -32.64
N LEU A 976 -0.77 21.97 -32.57
CA LEU A 976 -0.75 22.77 -31.34
C LEU A 976 -1.30 24.19 -31.53
N ILE A 977 -0.78 24.94 -32.50
CA ILE A 977 -1.06 26.37 -32.62
C ILE A 977 -2.50 26.60 -33.07
N ASP A 978 -2.93 26.00 -34.17
CA ASP A 978 -4.28 26.16 -34.70
C ASP A 978 -5.36 25.68 -33.73
N PRO A 979 -5.27 24.49 -33.11
CA PRO A 979 -6.31 24.05 -32.19
C PRO A 979 -6.36 24.87 -30.89
N ALA A 980 -5.24 25.39 -30.41
CA ALA A 980 -5.24 26.29 -29.25
C ALA A 980 -5.87 27.65 -29.60
N LEU A 981 -5.44 28.27 -30.71
CA LEU A 981 -5.91 29.61 -31.11
C LEU A 981 -7.35 29.59 -31.63
N LYS A 982 -7.65 28.75 -32.63
CA LYS A 982 -9.01 28.65 -33.20
C LYS A 982 -9.98 28.09 -32.17
N GLY A 983 -9.56 27.12 -31.36
CA GLY A 983 -10.36 26.58 -30.26
C GLY A 983 -10.76 27.64 -29.26
N THR A 984 -9.81 28.47 -28.81
CA THR A 984 -10.10 29.57 -27.88
C THR A 984 -11.06 30.58 -28.48
N LEU A 985 -10.84 31.00 -29.73
CA LEU A 985 -11.74 31.93 -30.43
C LEU A 985 -13.15 31.35 -30.66
N ASN A 986 -13.27 30.07 -31.00
CA ASN A 986 -14.57 29.42 -31.20
C ASN A 986 -15.38 29.39 -29.90
N VAL A 987 -14.74 29.08 -28.76
CA VAL A 987 -15.40 29.13 -27.45
C VAL A 987 -15.82 30.56 -27.12
N LEU A 988 -14.96 31.55 -27.32
CA LEU A 988 -15.28 32.97 -27.05
C LEU A 988 -16.40 33.50 -27.96
N ARG A 989 -16.44 33.12 -29.24
CA ARG A 989 -17.54 33.44 -30.16
C ARG A 989 -18.86 32.84 -29.70
N SER A 990 -18.86 31.58 -29.25
CA SER A 990 -20.05 30.98 -28.63
C SER A 990 -20.47 31.73 -27.37
N CYS A 991 -19.51 32.16 -26.54
CA CYS A 991 -19.82 32.94 -25.35
C CYS A 991 -20.45 34.31 -25.68
N ALA A 992 -19.93 35.00 -26.70
CA ALA A 992 -20.42 36.31 -27.12
C ALA A 992 -21.88 36.29 -27.64
N LYS A 993 -22.39 35.12 -28.06
CA LYS A 993 -23.79 34.93 -28.46
C LYS A 993 -24.75 34.85 -27.27
N VAL A 994 -24.25 34.66 -26.05
CA VAL A 994 -25.06 34.34 -24.86
C VAL A 994 -24.91 35.42 -23.80
N HIS A 995 -25.94 36.24 -23.64
CA HIS A 995 -25.94 37.39 -22.71
C HIS A 995 -25.85 37.02 -21.22
N SER A 996 -26.19 35.78 -20.84
CA SER A 996 -26.10 35.34 -19.45
C SER A 996 -24.66 35.11 -18.98
N ILE A 997 -23.70 34.97 -19.90
CA ILE A 997 -22.30 34.73 -19.56
C ILE A 997 -21.69 36.03 -19.05
N ARG A 998 -21.39 36.06 -17.74
CA ARG A 998 -20.82 37.23 -17.09
C ARG A 998 -19.31 37.28 -17.13
N ARG A 999 -18.64 36.13 -17.27
CA ARG A 999 -17.18 36.00 -17.25
C ARG A 999 -16.70 34.71 -17.89
N VAL A 1000 -15.60 34.81 -18.64
CA VAL A 1000 -14.84 33.67 -19.14
C VAL A 1000 -13.52 33.58 -18.38
N VAL A 1001 -13.24 32.42 -17.79
CA VAL A 1001 -11.97 32.10 -17.12
C VAL A 1001 -11.17 31.15 -18.02
N LEU A 1002 -10.07 31.64 -18.58
CA LEU A 1002 -9.22 30.93 -19.52
C LEU A 1002 -8.01 30.30 -18.82
N THR A 1003 -7.77 29.01 -19.06
CA THR A 1003 -6.52 28.34 -18.65
C THR A 1003 -5.41 28.58 -19.69
N SER A 1004 -4.59 29.61 -19.44
CA SER A 1004 -3.33 29.83 -20.16
C SER A 1004 -2.23 28.94 -19.55
N SER A 1005 -0.97 29.39 -19.56
CA SER A 1005 0.16 28.69 -18.98
C SER A 1005 1.26 29.69 -18.60
N SER A 1006 2.07 29.38 -17.59
CA SER A 1006 3.29 30.16 -17.32
C SER A 1006 4.22 30.21 -18.54
N ALA A 1007 4.13 29.24 -19.46
CA ALA A 1007 4.84 29.25 -20.74
C ALA A 1007 4.50 30.47 -21.62
N ALA A 1008 3.35 31.11 -21.44
CA ALA A 1008 2.97 32.34 -22.13
C ALA A 1008 3.65 33.59 -21.55
N CYS A 1009 4.40 33.49 -20.43
CA CYS A 1009 5.06 34.63 -19.77
C CYS A 1009 6.60 34.59 -19.83
N ILE A 1010 7.20 33.40 -19.98
CA ILE A 1010 8.63 33.17 -19.71
C ILE A 1010 9.55 33.55 -20.88
N TYR A 1011 9.14 33.34 -22.14
CA TYR A 1011 10.01 33.48 -23.32
C TYR A 1011 10.02 34.91 -23.89
N SER A 1012 10.40 35.89 -23.06
CA SER A 1012 10.30 37.33 -23.39
C SER A 1012 11.60 37.94 -23.94
N GLY A 1013 12.69 37.17 -24.02
CA GLY A 1013 14.03 37.68 -24.36
C GLY A 1013 14.73 38.47 -23.25
N LYS A 1014 14.02 38.75 -22.15
CA LYS A 1014 14.61 39.33 -20.94
C LYS A 1014 15.48 38.30 -20.21
N PRO A 1015 16.60 38.70 -19.60
CA PRO A 1015 17.46 37.79 -18.85
C PRO A 1015 16.70 37.17 -17.67
N LEU A 1016 16.76 35.84 -17.53
CA LEU A 1016 16.17 35.09 -16.43
C LEU A 1016 17.27 34.65 -15.46
N ASN A 1017 17.25 35.19 -14.24
CA ASN A 1017 18.17 34.85 -13.15
C ASN A 1017 17.50 35.01 -11.77
N HIS A 1018 18.25 34.75 -10.69
CA HIS A 1018 17.70 34.63 -9.35
C HIS A 1018 17.13 35.94 -8.77
N ASP A 1019 17.54 37.08 -9.33
CA ASP A 1019 17.09 38.41 -8.93
C ASP A 1019 15.83 38.86 -9.68
N VAL A 1020 15.39 38.09 -10.68
CA VAL A 1020 14.22 38.40 -11.50
C VAL A 1020 12.98 37.74 -10.91
N VAL A 1021 11.96 38.57 -10.67
CA VAL A 1021 10.61 38.14 -10.31
C VAL A 1021 9.70 38.31 -11.53
N ILE A 1022 9.21 37.19 -12.07
CA ILE A 1022 8.18 37.20 -13.12
C ILE A 1022 6.82 37.45 -12.46
N ASP A 1023 6.07 38.42 -12.95
CA ASP A 1023 4.69 38.68 -12.53
C ASP A 1023 3.75 38.65 -13.74
N GLU A 1024 2.51 39.05 -13.54
CA GLU A 1024 1.46 39.02 -14.55
C GLU A 1024 1.63 40.04 -15.68
N THR A 1025 2.63 40.93 -15.61
CA THR A 1025 2.98 41.88 -16.67
C THR A 1025 3.91 41.27 -17.72
N TRP A 1026 4.43 40.07 -17.49
CA TRP A 1026 5.36 39.42 -18.41
C TRP A 1026 4.65 38.68 -19.53
N HIS A 1027 5.07 38.91 -20.77
CA HIS A 1027 4.57 38.24 -21.96
C HIS A 1027 5.73 37.59 -22.70
N SER A 1028 5.52 36.35 -23.16
CA SER A 1028 6.45 35.71 -24.10
C SER A 1028 6.31 36.35 -25.46
N ASP A 1029 7.41 36.44 -26.18
CA ASP A 1029 7.46 36.97 -27.53
C ASP A 1029 7.27 35.83 -28.54
N PRO A 1030 6.23 35.86 -29.40
CA PRO A 1030 6.00 34.85 -30.43
C PRO A 1030 7.20 34.60 -31.34
N ALA A 1031 7.98 35.62 -31.68
CA ALA A 1031 9.18 35.49 -32.52
C ALA A 1031 10.26 34.69 -31.80
N ILE A 1032 10.48 34.95 -30.51
CA ILE A 1032 11.44 34.22 -29.66
C ILE A 1032 10.98 32.77 -29.45
N CYS A 1033 9.68 32.55 -29.17
CA CYS A 1033 9.14 31.21 -29.06
C CYS A 1033 9.36 30.39 -30.35
N LYS A 1034 9.20 31.03 -31.52
CA LYS A 1034 9.42 30.40 -32.84
C LYS A 1034 10.90 30.12 -33.09
N GLU A 1035 11.79 31.06 -32.75
CA GLU A 1035 13.24 30.89 -32.86
C GLU A 1035 13.74 29.72 -32.00
N LEU A 1036 13.29 29.65 -30.75
CA LEU A 1036 13.65 28.59 -29.80
C LEU A 1036 12.91 27.26 -30.05
N LYS A 1037 12.01 27.22 -31.04
CA LYS A 1037 11.11 26.09 -31.31
C LYS A 1037 10.28 25.67 -30.09
N ALA A 1038 9.95 26.62 -29.22
CA ALA A 1038 9.11 26.43 -28.03
C ALA A 1038 7.62 26.45 -28.43
N TRP A 1039 7.20 25.48 -29.25
CA TRP A 1039 5.89 25.47 -29.91
C TRP A 1039 4.69 25.51 -28.96
N TYR A 1040 4.77 24.83 -27.80
CA TYR A 1040 3.73 24.92 -26.78
C TYR A 1040 3.60 26.33 -26.22
N ALA A 1041 4.72 26.99 -25.90
CA ALA A 1041 4.73 28.37 -25.45
C ALA A 1041 4.15 29.30 -26.52
N LEU A 1042 4.57 29.15 -27.78
CA LEU A 1042 4.01 29.89 -28.91
C LEU A 1042 2.50 29.74 -29.02
N SER A 1043 1.99 28.50 -28.94
CA SER A 1043 0.55 28.22 -29.03
C SER A 1043 -0.25 28.90 -27.91
N LYS A 1044 0.27 28.88 -26.67
CA LYS A 1044 -0.39 29.49 -25.52
C LYS A 1044 -0.33 31.01 -25.56
N THR A 1045 0.79 31.59 -25.98
CA THR A 1045 0.93 33.03 -26.19
C THR A 1045 -0.05 33.54 -27.25
N LEU A 1046 -0.06 32.94 -28.45
CA LEU A 1046 -0.94 33.38 -29.53
C LEU A 1046 -2.43 33.18 -29.20
N ALA A 1047 -2.79 32.08 -28.54
CA ALA A 1047 -4.17 31.84 -28.12
C ALA A 1047 -4.63 32.87 -27.06
N GLU A 1048 -3.76 33.22 -26.11
CA GLU A 1048 -4.07 34.22 -25.09
C GLU A 1048 -4.14 35.64 -25.67
N GLU A 1049 -3.22 36.02 -26.57
CA GLU A 1049 -3.28 37.30 -27.29
C GLU A 1049 -4.57 37.43 -28.10
N ALA A 1050 -4.95 36.38 -28.84
CA ALA A 1050 -6.20 36.33 -29.58
C ALA A 1050 -7.42 36.45 -28.65
N ALA A 1051 -7.39 35.80 -27.48
CA ALA A 1051 -8.45 35.90 -26.49
C ALA A 1051 -8.61 37.32 -25.93
N TRP A 1052 -7.51 37.99 -25.58
CA TRP A 1052 -7.55 39.37 -25.09
C TRP A 1052 -8.00 40.36 -26.16
N ASN A 1053 -7.54 40.20 -27.41
CA ASN A 1053 -8.01 41.03 -28.52
C ASN A 1053 -9.51 40.86 -28.74
N PHE A 1054 -9.99 39.61 -28.81
CA PHE A 1054 -11.42 39.32 -28.94
C PHE A 1054 -12.23 39.90 -27.78
N ALA A 1055 -11.76 39.72 -26.54
CA ALA A 1055 -12.44 40.21 -25.35
C ALA A 1055 -12.54 41.74 -25.34
N LYS A 1056 -11.50 42.43 -25.81
CA LYS A 1056 -11.49 43.89 -25.96
C LYS A 1056 -12.48 44.36 -27.04
N GLU A 1057 -12.52 43.68 -28.18
CA GLU A 1057 -13.42 44.01 -29.29
C GLU A 1057 -14.90 43.74 -28.99
N ASN A 1058 -15.18 42.71 -28.18
CA ASN A 1058 -16.54 42.23 -27.90
C ASN A 1058 -16.99 42.50 -26.46
N ALA A 1059 -16.28 43.36 -25.72
CA ALA A 1059 -16.55 43.71 -24.32
C ALA A 1059 -16.78 42.49 -23.40
N THR A 1060 -16.03 41.41 -23.62
CA THR A 1060 -16.12 40.18 -22.81
C THR A 1060 -15.28 40.31 -21.55
N ASP A 1061 -15.85 40.03 -20.37
CA ASP A 1061 -15.08 39.93 -19.13
C ASP A 1061 -14.23 38.65 -19.14
N LEU A 1062 -12.92 38.81 -19.35
CA LEU A 1062 -11.95 37.73 -19.46
C LEU A 1062 -10.97 37.77 -18.29
N VAL A 1063 -10.77 36.60 -17.67
CA VAL A 1063 -9.69 36.37 -16.69
C VAL A 1063 -8.84 35.20 -17.16
N THR A 1064 -7.52 35.34 -17.14
CA THR A 1064 -6.60 34.30 -17.61
C THR A 1064 -5.71 33.80 -16.47
N LEU A 1065 -5.69 32.49 -16.26
CA LEU A 1065 -4.87 31.83 -15.25
C LEU A 1065 -3.65 31.16 -15.88
N HIS A 1066 -2.47 31.35 -15.29
CA HIS A 1066 -1.19 30.84 -15.80
C HIS A 1066 -0.61 29.80 -14.84
N PRO A 1067 -1.14 28.56 -14.83
CA PRO A 1067 -0.56 27.49 -14.05
C PRO A 1067 0.85 27.16 -14.52
N SER A 1068 1.74 26.95 -13.55
CA SER A 1068 3.04 26.32 -13.75
C SER A 1068 2.88 24.79 -13.87
N PHE A 1069 3.95 24.02 -13.69
CA PHE A 1069 3.94 22.56 -13.84
C PHE A 1069 2.93 21.90 -12.88
N VAL A 1070 1.75 21.51 -13.38
CA VAL A 1070 0.64 21.00 -12.55
C VAL A 1070 0.89 19.54 -12.17
N ILE A 1071 0.86 19.26 -10.87
CA ILE A 1071 1.05 17.93 -10.26
C ILE A 1071 -0.14 17.60 -9.34
N GLY A 1072 -0.32 16.32 -8.97
CA GLY A 1072 -1.41 15.90 -8.08
C GLY A 1072 -2.23 14.71 -8.60
N PRO A 1073 -3.17 14.20 -7.81
CA PRO A 1073 -3.89 12.96 -8.09
C PRO A 1073 -4.68 12.98 -9.42
N LEU A 1074 -4.65 11.85 -10.16
CA LEU A 1074 -5.46 11.65 -11.38
C LEU A 1074 -6.85 11.12 -11.00
N LEU A 1075 -7.91 11.80 -11.48
CA LEU A 1075 -9.28 11.27 -11.43
C LEU A 1075 -9.58 10.41 -12.66
N GLN A 1076 -9.00 10.80 -13.80
CA GLN A 1076 -9.17 10.15 -15.08
C GLN A 1076 -8.21 8.96 -15.25
N PRO A 1077 -8.59 7.94 -16.04
CA PRO A 1077 -7.76 6.74 -16.27
C PRO A 1077 -6.56 6.98 -17.20
N THR A 1078 -6.50 8.13 -17.88
CA THR A 1078 -5.42 8.50 -18.79
C THR A 1078 -4.35 9.35 -18.11
N LEU A 1079 -3.09 8.98 -18.30
CA LEU A 1079 -1.94 9.76 -17.82
C LEU A 1079 -1.92 11.15 -18.45
N ASN A 1080 -1.57 12.16 -17.66
CA ASN A 1080 -1.26 13.50 -18.16
C ASN A 1080 0.26 13.62 -18.39
N LEU A 1081 0.65 14.64 -19.17
CA LEU A 1081 2.03 14.86 -19.56
C LEU A 1081 3.00 15.01 -18.36
N SER A 1082 2.57 15.70 -17.28
CA SER A 1082 3.40 15.85 -16.07
C SER A 1082 3.71 14.50 -15.41
N VAL A 1083 2.73 13.59 -15.35
CA VAL A 1083 2.91 12.22 -14.82
C VAL A 1083 3.71 11.36 -15.79
N GLU A 1084 3.50 11.51 -17.09
CA GLU A 1084 4.27 10.83 -18.13
C GLU A 1084 5.77 11.18 -18.06
N MET A 1085 6.12 12.44 -17.81
CA MET A 1085 7.52 12.85 -17.60
C MET A 1085 8.16 12.14 -16.41
N ILE A 1086 7.45 12.04 -15.27
CA ILE A 1086 7.93 11.31 -14.08
C ILE A 1086 8.05 9.81 -14.39
N LEU A 1087 7.08 9.24 -15.10
CA LEU A 1087 7.09 7.84 -15.53
C LEU A 1087 8.27 7.50 -16.43
N ASN A 1088 8.62 8.37 -17.36
CA ASN A 1088 9.75 8.17 -18.25
C ASN A 1088 11.07 8.12 -17.48
N LEU A 1089 11.21 8.91 -16.40
CA LEU A 1089 12.37 8.84 -15.51
C LEU A 1089 12.47 7.50 -14.78
N VAL A 1090 11.32 6.93 -14.42
CA VAL A 1090 11.23 5.62 -13.75
C VAL A 1090 11.41 4.45 -14.73
N ASN A 1091 11.03 4.62 -16.00
CA ASN A 1091 11.09 3.59 -17.04
C ASN A 1091 12.46 3.46 -17.75
N GLY A 1092 13.53 3.99 -17.15
CA GLY A 1092 14.90 3.79 -17.63
C GLY A 1092 15.41 4.83 -18.61
N ALA A 1093 14.95 6.08 -18.53
CA ALA A 1093 15.64 7.19 -19.18
C ALA A 1093 17.12 7.20 -18.76
N GLU A 1094 18.03 7.43 -19.71
CA GLU A 1094 19.48 7.53 -19.41
C GLU A 1094 19.87 8.89 -18.82
N THR A 1095 19.13 9.93 -19.19
CA THR A 1095 19.35 11.31 -18.75
C THR A 1095 18.05 11.94 -18.27
N TYR A 1096 18.17 12.97 -17.43
CA TYR A 1096 17.05 13.82 -17.01
C TYR A 1096 17.39 15.30 -17.21
N PRO A 1097 16.39 16.15 -17.50
CA PRO A 1097 16.62 17.58 -17.62
C PRO A 1097 16.85 18.20 -16.24
N ASN A 1098 18.02 18.79 -15.97
CA ASN A 1098 18.27 19.49 -14.71
C ASN A 1098 17.64 20.89 -14.67
N GLU A 1099 16.45 21.04 -15.25
CA GLU A 1099 15.78 22.32 -15.32
C GLU A 1099 15.07 22.61 -13.99
N TYR A 1100 14.90 23.91 -13.71
CA TYR A 1100 14.24 24.39 -12.52
C TYR A 1100 12.72 24.53 -12.78
N TYR A 1101 11.94 23.61 -12.22
CA TYR A 1101 10.49 23.55 -12.41
C TYR A 1101 9.75 24.23 -11.27
N ARG A 1102 8.73 24.99 -11.61
CA ARG A 1102 7.75 25.54 -10.67
C ARG A 1102 6.51 24.70 -10.72
N CYS A 1103 6.07 24.14 -9.61
CA CYS A 1103 4.92 23.27 -9.54
C CYS A 1103 3.76 23.86 -8.74
N ILE A 1104 2.56 23.35 -9.04
CA ILE A 1104 1.32 23.68 -8.34
C ILE A 1104 0.41 22.45 -8.33
N ASP A 1105 -0.37 22.26 -7.26
CA ASP A 1105 -1.31 21.15 -7.20
C ASP A 1105 -2.54 21.40 -8.11
N VAL A 1106 -3.02 20.36 -8.77
CA VAL A 1106 -4.20 20.41 -9.65
C VAL A 1106 -5.47 20.90 -8.94
N ARG A 1107 -5.63 20.61 -7.64
CA ARG A 1107 -6.75 21.09 -6.81
C ARG A 1107 -6.68 22.59 -6.60
N ASP A 1108 -5.49 23.14 -6.44
CA ASP A 1108 -5.27 24.58 -6.27
C ASP A 1108 -5.56 25.33 -7.55
N VAL A 1109 -5.12 24.78 -8.68
CA VAL A 1109 -5.45 25.31 -10.00
C VAL A 1109 -6.97 25.33 -10.18
N ALA A 1110 -7.67 24.22 -9.90
CA ALA A 1110 -9.12 24.14 -10.02
C ALA A 1110 -9.85 25.14 -9.09
N ASN A 1111 -9.40 25.31 -7.85
CA ASN A 1111 -9.95 26.32 -6.94
C ASN A 1111 -9.73 27.75 -7.44
N ALA A 1112 -8.53 28.07 -7.93
CA ALA A 1112 -8.23 29.39 -8.48
C ALA A 1112 -9.13 29.75 -9.67
N HIS A 1113 -9.50 28.76 -10.51
CA HIS A 1113 -10.50 28.96 -11.56
C HIS A 1113 -11.82 29.44 -10.99
N ILE A 1114 -12.35 28.72 -9.99
CA ILE A 1114 -13.64 29.04 -9.37
C ILE A 1114 -13.59 30.41 -8.69
N GLN A 1115 -12.52 30.72 -7.96
CA GLN A 1115 -12.34 32.02 -7.30
C GLN A 1115 -12.24 33.17 -8.30
N ALA A 1116 -11.51 33.00 -9.40
CA ALA A 1116 -11.45 33.97 -10.49
C ALA A 1116 -12.84 34.25 -11.11
N PHE A 1117 -13.74 33.27 -11.07
CA PHE A 1117 -15.12 33.45 -11.50
C PHE A 1117 -16.03 34.10 -10.43
N GLU A 1118 -15.85 33.73 -9.16
CA GLU A 1118 -16.74 34.14 -8.06
C GLU A 1118 -16.39 35.48 -7.41
N ILE A 1119 -15.15 35.96 -7.56
CA ILE A 1119 -14.68 37.22 -6.99
C ILE A 1119 -14.93 38.34 -8.00
N PRO A 1120 -15.84 39.29 -7.73
CA PRO A 1120 -16.18 40.32 -8.71
C PRO A 1120 -15.00 41.17 -9.14
N SER A 1121 -14.07 41.48 -8.21
CA SER A 1121 -12.86 42.27 -8.45
C SER A 1121 -11.75 41.52 -9.19
N ALA A 1122 -11.88 40.19 -9.38
CA ALA A 1122 -10.87 39.42 -10.10
C ALA A 1122 -10.82 39.89 -11.56
N SER A 1123 -9.62 40.25 -12.03
CA SER A 1123 -9.44 40.82 -13.37
C SER A 1123 -8.04 40.62 -13.91
N GLY A 1124 -7.95 40.53 -15.24
CA GLY A 1124 -6.67 40.42 -15.94
C GLY A 1124 -6.05 39.02 -15.83
N ARG A 1125 -4.72 39.02 -15.74
CA ARG A 1125 -3.86 37.83 -15.69
C ARG A 1125 -3.53 37.45 -14.25
N TYR A 1126 -3.38 36.16 -13.95
CA TYR A 1126 -2.93 35.61 -12.65
C TYR A 1126 -1.88 34.52 -12.84
N GLY A 1127 -0.73 34.63 -12.16
CA GLY A 1127 0.30 33.59 -12.12
C GLY A 1127 0.04 32.58 -11.02
N LEU A 1128 0.03 31.27 -11.33
CA LEU A 1128 -0.22 30.23 -10.32
C LEU A 1128 1.02 29.35 -10.16
N THR A 1129 1.69 29.46 -9.01
CA THR A 1129 2.90 28.69 -8.65
C THR A 1129 2.97 28.50 -7.14
N ALA A 1130 3.09 27.25 -6.68
CA ALA A 1130 3.17 26.93 -5.25
C ALA A 1130 4.63 26.75 -4.80
N TYR A 1131 5.35 25.83 -5.43
CA TYR A 1131 6.69 25.41 -5.06
C TYR A 1131 7.62 25.38 -6.27
N ALA A 1132 8.93 25.37 -6.03
CA ALA A 1132 9.93 25.28 -7.08
C ALA A 1132 10.97 24.21 -6.71
N THR A 1133 11.30 23.34 -7.66
CA THR A 1133 12.14 22.15 -7.48
C THR A 1133 12.92 21.80 -8.74
N THR A 1134 13.86 20.88 -8.62
CA THR A 1134 14.60 20.28 -9.75
C THR A 1134 14.24 18.81 -9.92
N PHE A 1135 14.45 18.25 -11.12
CA PHE A 1135 14.33 16.80 -11.28
C PHE A 1135 15.39 16.03 -10.47
N SER A 1136 16.55 16.63 -10.14
CA SER A 1136 17.50 16.01 -9.21
C SER A 1136 16.89 15.77 -7.83
N GLU A 1137 16.13 16.74 -7.30
CA GLU A 1137 15.42 16.60 -6.03
C GLU A 1137 14.29 15.57 -6.12
N VAL A 1138 13.52 15.58 -7.22
CA VAL A 1138 12.48 14.57 -7.48
C VAL A 1138 13.07 13.16 -7.54
N LEU A 1139 14.18 12.97 -8.26
CA LEU A 1139 14.88 11.69 -8.35
C LEU A 1139 15.50 11.26 -7.02
N LYS A 1140 15.99 12.21 -6.22
CA LYS A 1140 16.45 11.93 -4.85
C LYS A 1140 15.31 11.37 -4.00
N ILE A 1141 14.15 12.03 -4.03
CA ILE A 1141 12.95 11.57 -3.32
C ILE A 1141 12.52 10.18 -3.83
N ILE A 1142 12.48 9.94 -5.15
CA ILE A 1142 12.13 8.62 -5.68
C ILE A 1142 13.15 7.56 -5.25
N ARG A 1143 14.45 7.87 -5.30
CA ARG A 1143 15.54 6.95 -4.91
C ARG A 1143 15.48 6.57 -3.44
N GLU A 1144 15.16 7.53 -2.56
CA GLU A 1144 15.01 7.30 -1.12
C GLU A 1144 13.81 6.38 -0.80
N ASN A 1145 12.74 6.46 -1.59
CA ASN A 1145 11.53 5.66 -1.36
C ASN A 1145 11.51 4.34 -2.17
N TYR A 1146 12.27 4.25 -3.27
CA TYR A 1146 12.34 3.12 -4.19
C TYR A 1146 13.78 2.89 -4.70
N PRO A 1147 14.69 2.42 -3.83
CA PRO A 1147 16.11 2.29 -4.17
C PRO A 1147 16.40 1.27 -5.28
N THR A 1148 15.44 0.40 -5.61
CA THR A 1148 15.55 -0.63 -6.65
C THR A 1148 15.23 -0.12 -8.06
N LEU A 1149 14.66 1.07 -8.21
CA LEU A 1149 14.38 1.67 -9.52
C LEU A 1149 15.68 2.18 -10.16
N ARG A 1150 15.93 1.80 -11.42
CA ARG A 1150 17.02 2.36 -12.22
C ARG A 1150 16.64 3.76 -12.71
N LEU A 1151 17.03 4.76 -11.92
CA LEU A 1151 16.84 6.17 -12.22
C LEU A 1151 18.04 6.74 -12.99
N PRO A 1152 17.84 7.72 -13.89
CA PRO A 1152 18.94 8.38 -14.60
C PRO A 1152 19.91 9.07 -13.63
N GLU A 1153 21.21 8.89 -13.86
CA GLU A 1153 22.28 9.54 -13.08
C GLU A 1153 22.81 10.80 -13.75
N LYS A 1154 22.71 10.88 -15.07
CA LYS A 1154 23.26 11.98 -15.86
C LYS A 1154 22.20 13.04 -16.10
N SER A 1155 22.55 14.28 -15.78
CA SER A 1155 21.68 15.43 -15.99
C SER A 1155 22.05 16.19 -17.25
N THR A 1156 21.10 16.72 -18.02
CA THR A 1156 21.40 17.68 -19.08
C THR A 1156 21.54 19.09 -18.51
N GLU A 1157 22.41 19.93 -19.09
CA GLU A 1157 22.58 21.32 -18.66
C GLU A 1157 21.26 22.10 -18.73
N SER A 1158 20.97 22.88 -17.69
CA SER A 1158 19.80 23.76 -17.66
C SER A 1158 20.01 24.96 -18.57
N LYS A 1159 19.05 25.24 -19.44
CA LYS A 1159 19.03 26.47 -20.24
C LYS A 1159 18.64 27.71 -19.44
N PHE A 1160 18.06 27.53 -18.25
CA PHE A 1160 17.55 28.62 -17.42
C PHE A 1160 18.17 28.58 -16.02
N LYS A 1161 18.63 29.74 -15.53
CA LYS A 1161 19.00 29.91 -14.12
C LYS A 1161 17.73 29.97 -13.26
N PRO A 1162 17.80 29.64 -11.95
CA PRO A 1162 16.65 29.82 -11.06
C PRO A 1162 16.17 31.29 -11.10
N TYR A 1163 14.86 31.50 -11.05
CA TYR A 1163 14.20 32.82 -11.01
C TYR A 1163 12.93 32.74 -10.15
N GLN A 1164 12.33 33.87 -9.78
CA GLN A 1164 11.14 33.88 -8.94
C GLN A 1164 9.87 34.19 -9.75
N VAL A 1165 8.71 33.79 -9.24
CA VAL A 1165 7.41 34.19 -9.78
C VAL A 1165 6.63 34.85 -8.64
N SER A 1166 6.10 36.05 -8.88
CA SER A 1166 5.31 36.79 -7.91
C SER A 1166 4.04 36.02 -7.57
N LYS A 1167 3.69 36.02 -6.29
CA LYS A 1167 2.46 35.41 -5.77
C LYS A 1167 1.44 36.47 -5.32
N GLU A 1168 1.79 37.75 -5.37
CA GLU A 1168 1.01 38.81 -4.72
C GLU A 1168 -0.37 38.99 -5.33
N LYS A 1169 -0.47 38.97 -6.67
CA LYS A 1169 -1.78 39.09 -7.31
C LYS A 1169 -2.61 37.83 -7.14
N ALA A 1170 -2.02 36.64 -7.20
CA ALA A 1170 -2.71 35.37 -6.94
C ALA A 1170 -3.36 35.32 -5.55
N LYS A 1171 -2.74 35.91 -4.53
CA LYS A 1171 -3.33 36.05 -3.19
C LYS A 1171 -4.64 36.84 -3.19
N THR A 1172 -4.87 37.71 -4.17
CA THR A 1172 -6.14 38.47 -4.26
C THR A 1172 -7.32 37.63 -4.74
N LEU A 1173 -7.07 36.44 -5.30
CA LEU A 1173 -8.12 35.43 -5.53
C LEU A 1173 -8.52 34.72 -4.24
N ASP A 1174 -7.83 35.00 -3.12
CA ASP A 1174 -8.26 34.59 -1.80
C ASP A 1174 -9.18 35.67 -1.21
N ARG A 1175 -10.45 35.35 -0.98
CA ARG A 1175 -11.31 36.25 -0.19
C ARG A 1175 -10.66 36.36 1.18
N ALA A 1176 -10.27 37.57 1.57
CA ALA A 1176 -9.77 37.87 2.92
C ALA A 1176 -10.58 37.05 3.95
N GLU A 1177 -9.89 36.16 4.66
CA GLU A 1177 -10.40 35.13 5.60
C GLU A 1177 -10.82 33.75 5.05
N SER A 1178 -10.41 33.32 3.85
CA SER A 1178 -10.65 31.94 3.40
C SER A 1178 -9.37 31.11 3.38
N VAL A 1179 -9.53 29.85 3.74
CA VAL A 1179 -8.45 28.94 4.07
C VAL A 1179 -7.97 28.16 2.84
N THR A 1180 -8.09 28.76 1.67
CA THR A 1180 -7.78 28.07 0.42
C THR A 1180 -6.28 28.14 0.11
N LEU A 1181 -5.56 29.07 0.74
CA LEU A 1181 -4.10 29.05 0.83
C LEU A 1181 -3.53 28.05 1.86
N CYS A 1182 -4.33 27.28 2.61
CA CYS A 1182 -3.76 26.16 3.38
C CYS A 1182 -3.23 25.04 2.48
N PHE A 1183 -3.63 24.97 1.21
CA PHE A 1183 -2.94 24.11 0.24
C PHE A 1183 -1.60 24.69 -0.24
N TYR A 1184 -1.40 26.02 -0.14
CA TYR A 1184 -0.11 26.67 -0.42
C TYR A 1184 0.97 26.37 0.62
N LEU A 1185 0.64 25.74 1.76
CA LEU A 1185 1.60 25.37 2.80
C LEU A 1185 1.70 23.85 3.05
N VAL A 1186 0.98 23.02 2.29
CA VAL A 1186 1.10 21.55 2.38
C VAL A 1186 1.93 20.96 1.23
N PHE A 1187 2.09 21.64 0.10
CA PHE A 1187 3.08 21.24 -0.92
C PHE A 1187 4.52 21.64 -0.55
N GLY A 1188 4.99 21.09 0.57
CA GLY A 1188 6.41 20.94 0.87
C GLY A 1188 6.95 19.60 0.34
N PRO A 1189 8.26 19.32 0.56
CA PRO A 1189 8.88 18.04 0.23
C PRO A 1189 8.06 16.78 0.65
N PRO A 1190 7.34 16.76 1.80
CA PRO A 1190 6.56 15.60 2.23
C PRO A 1190 5.36 15.26 1.34
N ALA A 1191 4.61 16.25 0.84
CA ALA A 1191 3.45 16.00 -0.02
C ALA A 1191 3.85 15.63 -1.45
N LEU A 1192 4.96 16.20 -1.94
CA LEU A 1192 5.60 15.75 -3.18
C LEU A 1192 6.08 14.30 -3.05
N GLN A 1193 6.67 13.93 -1.92
CA GLN A 1193 7.08 12.56 -1.62
C GLN A 1193 5.89 11.59 -1.57
N GLU A 1194 4.81 11.91 -0.86
CA GLU A 1194 3.62 11.06 -0.79
C GLU A 1194 2.96 10.87 -2.17
N TYR A 1195 2.92 11.93 -2.98
CA TYR A 1195 2.43 11.86 -4.35
C TYR A 1195 3.30 10.95 -5.24
N LEU A 1196 4.62 11.11 -5.21
CA LEU A 1196 5.57 10.31 -5.98
C LEU A 1196 5.50 8.82 -5.58
N VAL A 1197 5.30 8.54 -4.28
CA VAL A 1197 5.08 7.19 -3.75
C VAL A 1197 3.81 6.56 -4.32
N ARG A 1198 2.67 7.27 -4.27
CA ARG A 1198 1.40 6.74 -4.80
C ARG A 1198 1.43 6.51 -6.31
N VAL A 1199 2.12 7.37 -7.08
CA VAL A 1199 2.27 7.24 -8.54
C VAL A 1199 3.15 6.03 -8.88
N CYS A 1200 4.32 5.88 -8.25
CA CYS A 1200 5.22 4.75 -8.50
C CYS A 1200 4.57 3.41 -8.12
N SER A 1201 3.82 3.35 -7.02
CA SER A 1201 3.13 2.14 -6.58
C SER A 1201 1.98 1.69 -7.51
N LYS A 1202 1.18 2.61 -8.05
CA LYS A 1202 0.09 2.28 -9.00
C LYS A 1202 0.60 1.78 -10.36
N VAL A 1203 1.77 2.24 -10.78
CA VAL A 1203 2.40 1.91 -12.07
C VAL A 1203 2.98 0.51 -12.07
N LEU A 1204 3.60 0.08 -10.96
CA LEU A 1204 4.07 -1.31 -10.80
C LEU A 1204 2.89 -2.31 -10.81
N LEU A 1205 1.73 -1.93 -10.27
CA LEU A 1205 0.58 -2.83 -10.14
C LEU A 1205 -0.23 -3.01 -11.44
N HIS A 1206 -0.20 -2.02 -12.36
CA HIS A 1206 -0.98 -2.06 -13.62
C HIS A 1206 -0.21 -2.61 -14.83
N LEU A 1207 1.12 -2.54 -14.86
CA LEU A 1207 1.93 -2.95 -16.02
C LEU A 1207 2.26 -4.45 -16.04
N LEU A 1208 2.33 -5.12 -14.89
CA LEU A 1208 2.86 -6.49 -14.79
C LEU A 1208 1.83 -7.61 -15.01
N THR A 1209 0.54 -7.37 -14.73
CA THR A 1209 -0.46 -8.45 -14.63
C THR A 1209 -1.41 -8.58 -15.83
N PHE A 1210 -1.63 -7.53 -16.63
CA PHE A 1210 -2.70 -7.52 -17.66
C PHE A 1210 -2.21 -7.62 -19.11
N TYR A 1211 -1.02 -7.13 -19.44
CA TYR A 1211 -0.60 -6.93 -20.85
C TYR A 1211 0.10 -8.15 -21.47
N GLU A 1212 0.88 -8.92 -20.70
CA GLU A 1212 1.65 -10.05 -21.24
C GLU A 1212 0.79 -11.28 -21.56
N GLY A 1213 -0.26 -11.54 -20.78
CA GLY A 1213 -1.14 -12.70 -20.96
C GLY A 1213 -1.99 -12.60 -22.23
N ILE A 1214 -2.65 -11.46 -22.47
CA ILE A 1214 -3.60 -11.27 -23.57
C ILE A 1214 -2.87 -11.10 -24.91
N SER A 1215 -1.76 -10.35 -24.95
CA SER A 1215 -0.99 -10.11 -26.18
C SER A 1215 -0.46 -11.41 -26.82
N SER A 1216 -0.06 -12.39 -26.00
CA SER A 1216 0.44 -13.68 -26.49
C SER A 1216 -0.66 -14.56 -27.11
N LEU A 1217 -1.87 -14.56 -26.52
CA LEU A 1217 -3.01 -15.37 -26.95
C LEU A 1217 -3.62 -14.87 -28.27
N VAL A 1218 -3.72 -13.55 -28.46
CA VAL A 1218 -4.31 -12.97 -29.69
C VAL A 1218 -3.33 -13.05 -30.87
N SER A 1219 -2.02 -12.95 -30.62
CA SER A 1219 -0.97 -13.18 -31.64
C SER A 1219 -0.98 -14.61 -32.19
N TYR A 1220 -1.32 -15.59 -31.36
CA TYR A 1220 -1.26 -17.01 -31.71
C TYR A 1220 -2.34 -17.44 -32.72
N ARG A 1221 -3.56 -16.87 -32.62
CA ARG A 1221 -4.67 -17.14 -33.56
C ARG A 1221 -4.42 -16.55 -34.96
N ALA A 1222 -3.56 -15.53 -35.06
CA ALA A 1222 -3.14 -14.95 -36.34
C ALA A 1222 -2.02 -15.76 -37.04
N VAL A 1223 -1.16 -16.44 -36.26
CA VAL A 1223 -0.04 -17.24 -36.78
C VAL A 1223 -0.46 -18.66 -37.22
N ALA A 1224 -1.54 -19.21 -36.66
CA ALA A 1224 -2.04 -20.55 -36.99
C ALA A 1224 -2.65 -20.71 -38.41
N THR A 1225 -2.58 -19.70 -39.28
CA THR A 1225 -3.18 -19.72 -40.64
C THR A 1225 -2.19 -19.51 -41.81
N GLY A 1226 -0.87 -19.51 -41.59
CA GLY A 1226 0.09 -19.32 -42.70
C GLY A 1226 1.46 -19.96 -42.48
N THR A 1227 1.87 -20.79 -43.43
CA THR A 1227 3.06 -21.67 -43.48
C THR A 1227 4.39 -21.00 -43.88
N GLU A 1228 5.51 -21.62 -43.45
CA GLU A 1228 6.86 -21.77 -44.09
C GLU A 1228 8.12 -20.89 -43.78
N ARG A 1229 9.16 -21.60 -43.27
CA ARG A 1229 10.66 -21.63 -43.39
C ARG A 1229 11.58 -20.47 -43.90
N MET A 1230 12.64 -20.23 -43.08
CA MET A 1230 14.13 -20.16 -43.29
C MET A 1230 14.92 -19.22 -44.26
N ASN A 1231 15.97 -18.60 -43.68
CA ASN A 1231 17.41 -18.40 -44.06
C ASN A 1231 17.94 -17.62 -45.32
N ARG A 1232 19.20 -17.14 -45.11
CA ARG A 1232 20.21 -16.39 -45.92
C ARG A 1232 20.23 -16.62 -47.45
N GLY A 1233 20.48 -15.59 -48.27
CA GLY A 1233 20.81 -15.80 -49.70
C GLY A 1233 21.03 -14.57 -50.58
N GLY A 1234 22.14 -13.83 -50.44
CA GLY A 1234 22.41 -12.65 -51.28
C GLY A 1234 23.75 -12.56 -52.02
N ASP A 1235 24.74 -13.39 -51.70
CA ASP A 1235 26.08 -13.26 -52.31
C ASP A 1235 26.04 -13.50 -53.83
N GLY A 1236 26.43 -12.48 -54.61
CA GLY A 1236 26.62 -12.54 -56.07
C GLY A 1236 25.43 -12.08 -56.94
N LYS A 1237 24.29 -11.68 -56.37
CA LYS A 1237 23.12 -11.22 -57.13
C LYS A 1237 23.06 -9.68 -57.21
N VAL A 1238 22.88 -9.15 -58.43
CA VAL A 1238 22.73 -7.70 -58.66
C VAL A 1238 21.26 -7.31 -58.65
N VAL A 1239 20.90 -6.30 -57.85
CA VAL A 1239 19.52 -5.77 -57.76
C VAL A 1239 19.53 -4.25 -57.98
N CYS A 1240 18.51 -3.72 -58.65
CA CYS A 1240 18.39 -2.29 -58.95
C CYS A 1240 17.34 -1.64 -58.06
N VAL A 1241 17.70 -0.59 -57.32
CA VAL A 1241 16.80 0.21 -56.48
C VAL A 1241 16.73 1.62 -57.05
N THR A 1242 15.56 2.09 -57.51
CA THR A 1242 15.43 3.45 -58.05
C THR A 1242 15.24 4.49 -56.93
N GLY A 1243 15.92 5.64 -57.01
CA GLY A 1243 15.79 6.72 -56.02
C GLY A 1243 16.60 6.51 -54.74
N GLY A 1244 17.82 5.99 -54.84
CA GLY A 1244 18.66 5.50 -53.72
C GLY A 1244 19.02 6.49 -52.63
N SER A 1245 18.85 7.79 -52.87
CA SER A 1245 19.05 8.84 -51.86
C SER A 1245 17.81 9.12 -51.00
N GLY A 1246 16.65 8.51 -51.30
CA GLY A 1246 15.43 8.63 -50.50
C GLY A 1246 15.47 7.82 -49.20
N TYR A 1247 14.85 8.30 -48.11
CA TYR A 1247 14.98 7.76 -46.75
C TYR A 1247 14.74 6.25 -46.63
N ILE A 1248 13.75 5.71 -47.33
CA ILE A 1248 13.44 4.27 -47.33
C ILE A 1248 14.36 3.49 -48.29
N ALA A 1249 14.64 4.07 -49.46
CA ALA A 1249 15.44 3.43 -50.49
C ALA A 1249 16.91 3.29 -50.07
N SER A 1250 17.48 4.29 -49.36
CA SER A 1250 18.86 4.24 -48.85
C SER A 1250 19.02 3.17 -47.76
N TRP A 1251 18.00 2.97 -46.92
CA TRP A 1251 17.99 1.91 -45.92
C TRP A 1251 17.86 0.53 -46.57
N LEU A 1252 17.03 0.40 -47.61
CA LEU A 1252 16.90 -0.83 -48.38
C LEU A 1252 18.19 -1.17 -49.12
N VAL A 1253 18.85 -0.19 -49.75
CA VAL A 1253 20.17 -0.33 -50.39
C VAL A 1253 21.19 -0.82 -49.36
N LYS A 1254 21.25 -0.20 -48.18
CA LYS A 1254 22.15 -0.63 -47.08
C LYS A 1254 21.86 -2.06 -46.63
N LEU A 1255 20.59 -2.43 -46.46
CA LEU A 1255 20.21 -3.77 -45.99
C LEU A 1255 20.53 -4.86 -47.02
N LEU A 1256 20.32 -4.57 -48.30
CA LEU A 1256 20.63 -5.48 -49.41
C LEU A 1256 22.15 -5.68 -49.53
N LEU A 1257 22.94 -4.60 -49.43
CA LEU A 1257 24.41 -4.69 -49.38
C LEU A 1257 24.89 -5.50 -48.18
N GLN A 1258 24.32 -5.28 -46.99
CA GLN A 1258 24.66 -6.05 -45.76
C GLN A 1258 24.29 -7.54 -45.86
N ARG A 1259 23.40 -7.91 -46.78
CA ARG A 1259 23.03 -9.30 -47.06
C ARG A 1259 23.75 -9.90 -48.26
N GLY A 1260 24.77 -9.22 -48.79
CA GLY A 1260 25.66 -9.74 -49.83
C GLY A 1260 25.25 -9.40 -51.27
N TYR A 1261 24.15 -8.66 -51.46
CA TYR A 1261 23.70 -8.27 -52.80
C TYR A 1261 24.56 -7.12 -53.34
N THR A 1262 24.82 -7.12 -54.64
CA THR A 1262 25.36 -5.93 -55.33
C THR A 1262 24.20 -5.03 -55.73
N VAL A 1263 24.16 -3.78 -55.27
CA VAL A 1263 23.01 -2.89 -55.50
C VAL A 1263 23.37 -1.79 -56.49
N LYS A 1264 22.65 -1.69 -57.61
CA LYS A 1264 22.70 -0.53 -58.51
C LYS A 1264 21.56 0.42 -58.15
N THR A 1265 21.81 1.72 -58.13
CA THR A 1265 20.77 2.70 -57.77
C THR A 1265 20.82 3.96 -58.62
N THR A 1266 19.69 4.64 -58.73
CA THR A 1266 19.58 5.95 -59.37
C THR A 1266 19.45 7.04 -58.29
N VAL A 1267 20.28 8.07 -58.37
CA VAL A 1267 20.20 9.28 -57.53
C VAL A 1267 20.04 10.49 -58.43
N ARG A 1268 19.46 11.58 -57.91
CA ARG A 1268 19.19 12.79 -58.72
C ARG A 1268 20.45 13.50 -59.21
N ASP A 1269 21.52 13.48 -58.40
CA ASP A 1269 22.85 13.97 -58.75
C ASP A 1269 23.89 13.02 -58.12
N PRO A 1270 24.71 12.30 -58.90
CA PRO A 1270 25.73 11.39 -58.36
C PRO A 1270 26.93 12.10 -57.71
N SER A 1271 27.03 13.42 -57.85
CA SER A 1271 28.16 14.23 -57.35
C SER A 1271 27.93 14.85 -55.96
N GLN A 1272 26.73 14.71 -55.38
CA GLN A 1272 26.41 15.09 -53.99
C GLN A 1272 26.60 13.96 -52.99
#